data_AF-A0A2N2J6W0-F1
#
_entry.id   AF-A0A2N2J6W0-F1
#
_cell.length_a   1.000
_cell.length_b   1.000
_cell.length_c   1.000
_cell.angle_alpha   90.00
_cell.angle_beta   90.00
_cell.angle_gamma   90.00
#
_symmetry.space_group_name_H-M   'P 1'
#
loop_
_entity.id
_entity.type
_entity.pdbx_description
1 polymer ?
#
loop_
_entity_poly.entity_id
_entity_poly.type
_entity_poly.pdbx_seq_one_letter_code
_entity_poly.pdbx_strand_id
1 'polypeptide(L)'
;MFSVIMPVWNRASIVGEAIESVLAQTFKEYELLVVDDGSEDDLAKAVDPFLSDRVRCLRRPHLGAAAARNHGLAQSVQPFVAYLDSDNQWHPDFLAVMAQALRRNDRAPEAAHCLAKRLRHDPSSGRIYQDGMIGGPFDVNDILDHSRIDLNTFVHSRRCLDVAGFFDEDLKRLIDWDFILRILSHVEPCFVPRVLVDYYSDVQPRTISNTEDFDPAYAQVRSKHEALRRQARLVHDTIAYTWDSLPPRKQANWIRAQQPSPLGEEGESRVRPFVLQIEPTNRCNLACVNCPRAERDLRRPHRDLSFEEFRTVVDDLEDTLMLLILWDWGEPFLNRDLPRMVRYATERDIRTVTSTNGQLLDNEPYIHALFAAGLSTLIVAVDSVEQESYARFRKGGSLDRITAGVERVVRWKRSSGAATVINMRTVVSRYNENHLEDIRTLALQLGVDHFSVKTLNPTVDTELKDDELAPLTEAYRRFAYADGSWTRRRKACAPCLWTSGTATIHSNGDLVPCSYDFDGAMMIGNAFEQPVSRLWNSPEFRRLRLTVNCERDKLARCRCCNVNFELASGSWFVANAQSAPEIEALRLQRGEDKHILLPSDTQESLLRHSLHVRNETIRTLLASRFWRLTRPMRLALDAFQTTRWFIKGRHGDRPARYAMRLLPPVTPGMRELQILTNEMTEPLRQARMRRDLDTFLESSGRLVLPMHQAPVVSVLLILHNRAALTLACLTALKTWIDVPCEVVVVDDGSTDETPELLARTDGAHILKNSRTAGFSRACNQAAAASRGASLLLLGQEAALRPGAVASALRLLAELPDAGAVGGPGLAPDGKFVIKRGRIYDTGRVAWDGDDLARDGYRISSREADFATRAFLMTPRHLWDRVGGLDEAFEDGPYAEADYFLRLRRIGRGCIFDREAAVTMNAELPAPTGNNVDMERSRTLFQARHLEFLVQQWPDPQGDRGYALIEAGYSAPRIDVPRPSVEIYWHFNEACNFRCSYCFRSAVDHFRGQEHPACGRFEPEELAARLKSSGFAWKIVFTGGEPLLAPRFVEISRALALEQRIALNTNLSTDEAYAFADAVSPAQVHDIYAALHPIERDRVEGGWNRFSERFRYLRQKGFAIRAVYVTHPSLFGRMERDLERLRGQGIESFSLKIFRGLWEGRSYPSAYTAQQRGLMERVGLTPLEQWVLQNDFGLHNSICGAGYRALHMDPFGNLTRCNTVTVGYGNLLLGRYRLDDLPSPCPAESCGCPYQGFKYAGNGAFGKQA
;
A
#
# COMPACT_ATOMS: atom_id res chain seq x y z
N MET A 1 -31.74 -9.39 29.08
CA MET A 1 -31.67 -8.16 29.89
C MET A 1 -30.28 -7.52 29.77
N PHE A 2 -30.23 -6.20 29.54
CA PHE A 2 -28.98 -5.41 29.45
C PHE A 2 -28.99 -4.24 30.43
N SER A 3 -27.83 -3.89 30.98
CA SER A 3 -27.58 -2.58 31.57
C SER A 3 -26.84 -1.73 30.56
N VAL A 4 -27.45 -0.63 30.10
CA VAL A 4 -26.85 0.34 29.19
C VAL A 4 -26.24 1.47 30.02
N ILE A 5 -24.94 1.71 29.86
CA ILE A 5 -24.21 2.75 30.59
C ILE A 5 -23.92 3.91 29.64
N MET A 6 -24.40 5.10 30.00
CA MET A 6 -24.25 6.32 29.20
C MET A 6 -23.59 7.42 30.03
N PRO A 7 -22.27 7.65 29.90
CA PRO A 7 -21.60 8.75 30.58
C PRO A 7 -21.93 10.10 29.91
N VAL A 8 -22.16 11.12 30.75
CA VAL A 8 -22.54 12.47 30.29
C VAL A 8 -21.81 13.52 31.12
N TRP A 9 -21.24 14.52 30.43
CA TRP A 9 -20.71 15.72 31.06
C TRP A 9 -20.91 16.92 30.13
N ASN A 10 -21.65 17.94 30.58
CA ASN A 10 -21.90 19.18 29.85
C ASN A 10 -22.44 18.97 28.41
N ARG A 11 -23.48 18.14 28.27
CA ARG A 11 -24.06 17.72 26.98
C ARG A 11 -25.59 17.78 26.95
N ALA A 12 -26.21 18.70 27.70
CA ALA A 12 -27.66 18.86 27.78
C ALA A 12 -28.33 19.04 26.41
N SER A 13 -27.64 19.64 25.43
CA SER A 13 -28.18 19.93 24.09
C SER A 13 -28.29 18.72 23.16
N ILE A 14 -27.58 17.62 23.42
CA ILE A 14 -27.48 16.48 22.49
C ILE A 14 -27.83 15.13 23.12
N VAL A 15 -27.78 15.02 24.46
CA VAL A 15 -28.01 13.75 25.17
C VAL A 15 -29.40 13.15 24.90
N GLY A 16 -30.39 13.98 24.58
CA GLY A 16 -31.75 13.54 24.30
C GLY A 16 -31.82 12.53 23.15
N GLU A 17 -31.11 12.78 22.05
CA GLU A 17 -31.11 11.90 20.88
C GLU A 17 -30.52 10.53 21.19
N ALA A 18 -29.45 10.49 22.00
CA ALA A 18 -28.85 9.24 22.45
C ALA A 18 -29.83 8.44 23.33
N ILE A 19 -30.51 9.09 24.28
CA ILE A 19 -31.52 8.46 25.15
C ILE A 19 -32.69 7.93 24.31
N GLU A 20 -33.19 8.71 23.36
CA GLU A 20 -34.26 8.31 22.45
C GLU A 20 -33.88 7.07 21.62
N SER A 21 -32.62 6.98 21.16
CA SER A 21 -32.14 5.80 20.42
C SER A 21 -32.15 4.51 21.26
N VAL A 22 -31.92 4.62 22.58
CA VAL A 22 -32.05 3.50 23.52
C VAL A 22 -33.53 3.17 23.78
N LEU A 23 -34.40 4.19 23.92
CA LEU A 23 -35.84 3.99 24.09
C LEU A 23 -36.50 3.34 22.86
N ALA A 24 -35.97 3.62 21.67
CA ALA A 24 -36.41 3.05 20.40
C ALA A 24 -36.05 1.58 20.21
N GLN A 25 -35.23 0.98 21.09
CA GLN A 25 -34.77 -0.41 20.93
C GLN A 25 -35.94 -1.40 20.89
N THR A 26 -35.91 -2.34 19.95
CA THR A 26 -36.93 -3.39 19.78
C THR A 26 -36.87 -4.41 20.91
N PHE A 27 -35.68 -4.65 21.47
CA PHE A 27 -35.49 -5.44 22.69
C PHE A 27 -35.85 -4.60 23.92
N LYS A 28 -36.92 -4.97 24.65
CA LYS A 28 -37.48 -4.13 25.73
C LYS A 28 -36.92 -4.38 27.13
N GLU A 29 -36.16 -5.45 27.30
CA GLU A 29 -35.56 -5.85 28.58
C GLU A 29 -34.19 -5.17 28.79
N TYR A 30 -34.20 -3.92 29.21
CA TYR A 30 -32.98 -3.20 29.58
C TYR A 30 -33.24 -2.17 30.69
N GLU A 31 -32.17 -1.78 31.37
CA GLU A 31 -32.09 -0.53 32.13
C GLU A 31 -31.08 0.41 31.45
N LEU A 32 -31.36 1.71 31.47
CA LEU A 32 -30.45 2.76 31.03
C LEU A 32 -30.00 3.57 32.24
N LEU A 33 -28.69 3.59 32.47
CA LEU A 33 -28.02 4.36 33.50
C LEU A 33 -27.31 5.54 32.84
N VAL A 34 -27.95 6.71 32.89
CA VAL A 34 -27.35 7.98 32.48
C VAL A 34 -26.48 8.46 33.63
N VAL A 35 -25.16 8.50 33.44
CA VAL A 35 -24.21 8.87 34.51
C VAL A 35 -23.72 10.28 34.29
N ASP A 36 -24.23 11.22 35.08
CA ASP A 36 -23.84 12.62 35.07
C ASP A 36 -22.53 12.82 35.87
N ASP A 37 -21.43 13.05 35.15
CA ASP A 37 -20.09 13.30 35.68
C ASP A 37 -19.90 14.76 36.11
N GLY A 38 -20.84 15.29 36.87
CA GLY A 38 -20.75 16.62 37.47
C GLY A 38 -20.99 17.76 36.47
N SER A 39 -22.00 17.63 35.60
CA SER A 39 -22.36 18.67 34.64
C SER A 39 -22.80 19.96 35.32
N GLU A 40 -22.43 21.08 34.70
CA GLU A 40 -22.76 22.45 35.11
C GLU A 40 -23.83 23.09 34.22
N ASP A 41 -24.16 22.47 33.08
CA ASP A 41 -25.25 22.86 32.20
C ASP A 41 -26.62 22.33 32.70
N ASP A 42 -27.68 22.66 31.97
CA ASP A 42 -29.07 22.28 32.30
C ASP A 42 -29.36 20.78 32.03
N LEU A 43 -28.40 19.88 32.27
CA LEU A 43 -28.53 18.45 31.98
C LEU A 43 -29.73 17.81 32.67
N ALA A 44 -30.02 18.19 33.92
CA ALA A 44 -31.19 17.69 34.65
C ALA A 44 -32.47 17.93 33.84
N LYS A 45 -32.66 19.15 33.32
CA LYS A 45 -33.82 19.51 32.51
C LYS A 45 -33.90 18.71 31.19
N ALA A 46 -32.76 18.35 30.61
CA ALA A 46 -32.70 17.54 29.39
C ALA A 46 -33.02 16.05 29.65
N VAL A 47 -32.67 15.52 30.83
CA VAL A 47 -32.84 14.09 31.17
C VAL A 47 -34.17 13.81 31.89
N ASP A 48 -34.68 14.74 32.70
CA ASP A 48 -35.92 14.62 33.48
C ASP A 48 -37.12 14.08 32.69
N PRO A 49 -37.37 14.50 31.43
CA PRO A 49 -38.49 13.98 30.64
C PRO A 49 -38.41 12.49 30.33
N PHE A 50 -37.22 11.89 30.37
CA PHE A 50 -36.99 10.50 30.02
C PHE A 50 -36.93 9.58 31.25
N LEU A 51 -36.91 10.12 32.47
CA LEU A 51 -36.83 9.34 33.70
C LEU A 51 -38.04 8.42 33.84
N SER A 52 -37.76 7.15 34.18
CA SER A 52 -38.76 6.10 34.35
C SER A 52 -38.18 4.93 35.12
N ASP A 53 -38.97 3.89 35.37
CA ASP A 53 -38.47 2.65 36.00
C ASP A 53 -37.30 2.00 35.22
N ARG A 54 -37.15 2.32 33.93
CA ARG A 54 -36.07 1.81 33.06
C ARG A 54 -34.96 2.81 32.79
N VAL A 55 -35.12 4.10 33.13
CA VAL A 55 -34.12 5.15 32.86
C VAL A 55 -33.82 5.91 34.14
N ARG A 56 -32.58 5.82 34.60
CA ARG A 56 -32.12 6.45 35.84
C ARG A 56 -30.95 7.38 35.56
N CYS A 57 -30.98 8.56 36.17
CA CYS A 57 -29.84 9.47 36.18
C CYS A 57 -29.04 9.30 37.49
N LEU A 58 -27.73 9.07 37.38
CA LEU A 58 -26.81 8.88 38.49
C LEU A 58 -25.81 10.05 38.48
N ARG A 59 -25.94 10.97 39.43
CA ARG A 59 -25.06 12.14 39.54
C ARG A 59 -23.87 11.87 40.45
N ARG A 60 -22.70 12.32 40.01
CA ARG A 60 -21.44 12.27 40.77
C ARG A 60 -20.60 13.56 40.59
N PRO A 61 -19.59 13.80 41.44
CA PRO A 61 -18.60 14.86 41.18
C PRO A 61 -17.76 14.57 39.93
N HIS A 62 -17.35 15.60 39.19
CA HIS A 62 -16.57 15.45 37.95
C HIS A 62 -15.21 14.80 38.20
N LEU A 63 -15.01 13.56 37.74
CA LEU A 63 -13.73 12.83 37.83
C LEU A 63 -13.32 12.15 36.52
N GLY A 64 -14.06 12.38 35.43
CA GLY A 64 -13.73 11.90 34.09
C GLY A 64 -14.54 10.68 33.64
N ALA A 65 -14.48 10.40 32.34
CA ALA A 65 -15.32 9.41 31.67
C ALA A 65 -15.11 7.96 32.20
N ALA A 66 -13.88 7.58 32.57
CA ALA A 66 -13.60 6.28 33.17
C ALA A 66 -14.32 6.11 34.51
N ALA A 67 -14.22 7.11 35.39
CA ALA A 67 -14.86 7.10 36.70
C ALA A 67 -16.39 7.13 36.59
N ALA A 68 -16.93 7.84 35.60
CA ALA A 68 -18.36 7.83 35.29
C ALA A 68 -18.83 6.43 34.83
N ARG A 69 -18.12 5.80 33.89
CA ARG A 69 -18.44 4.43 33.45
C ARG A 69 -18.32 3.42 34.59
N ASN A 70 -17.32 3.56 35.46
CA ASN A 70 -17.15 2.71 36.64
C ASN A 70 -18.31 2.86 37.63
N HIS A 71 -18.78 4.10 37.86
CA HIS A 71 -19.96 4.34 38.68
C HIS A 71 -21.21 3.66 38.09
N GLY A 72 -21.41 3.76 36.78
CA GLY A 72 -22.47 3.04 36.07
C GLY A 72 -22.34 1.51 36.20
N LEU A 73 -21.12 0.97 36.02
CA LEU A 73 -20.85 -0.47 36.15
C LEU A 73 -21.13 -0.99 37.57
N ALA A 74 -20.77 -0.21 38.59
CA ALA A 74 -21.03 -0.55 39.98
C ALA A 74 -22.53 -0.61 40.30
N GLN A 75 -23.34 0.22 39.62
CA GLN A 75 -24.80 0.27 39.81
C GLN A 75 -25.59 -0.65 38.86
N SER A 76 -24.97 -1.13 37.77
CA SER A 76 -25.60 -2.05 36.83
C SER A 76 -25.87 -3.42 37.47
N VAL A 77 -27.05 -3.99 37.22
CA VAL A 77 -27.49 -5.25 37.84
C VAL A 77 -27.82 -6.35 36.84
N GLN A 78 -27.85 -6.04 35.54
CA GLN A 78 -28.25 -7.00 34.53
C GLN A 78 -27.10 -7.94 34.12
N PRO A 79 -27.41 -9.13 33.56
CA PRO A 79 -26.39 -10.11 33.16
C PRO A 79 -25.45 -9.64 32.05
N PHE A 80 -25.90 -8.72 31.20
CA PHE A 80 -25.12 -8.16 30.09
C PHE A 80 -25.02 -6.65 30.21
N VAL A 81 -23.89 -6.11 29.80
CA VAL A 81 -23.58 -4.68 29.82
C VAL A 81 -23.34 -4.20 28.39
N ALA A 82 -23.86 -3.01 28.09
CA ALA A 82 -23.64 -2.30 26.84
C ALA A 82 -23.34 -0.82 27.14
N TYR A 83 -22.72 -0.13 26.19
CA TYR A 83 -22.26 1.25 26.37
C TYR A 83 -22.74 2.12 25.22
N LEU A 84 -23.24 3.32 25.54
CA LEU A 84 -23.58 4.31 24.52
C LEU A 84 -23.12 5.68 24.99
N ASP A 85 -22.29 6.35 24.20
CA ASP A 85 -21.86 7.71 24.45
C ASP A 85 -22.99 8.69 24.09
N SER A 86 -23.02 9.81 24.82
CA SER A 86 -24.12 10.80 24.77
C SER A 86 -24.24 11.59 23.45
N ASP A 87 -23.34 11.35 22.50
CA ASP A 87 -23.29 11.95 21.15
C ASP A 87 -23.42 10.91 20.02
N ASN A 88 -23.71 9.65 20.36
CA ASN A 88 -23.90 8.57 19.39
C ASN A 88 -25.33 8.02 19.46
N GLN A 89 -25.75 7.32 18.39
CA GLN A 89 -27.08 6.74 18.31
C GLN A 89 -27.02 5.26 17.91
N TRP A 90 -27.88 4.44 18.54
CA TRP A 90 -28.08 3.06 18.13
C TRP A 90 -29.24 2.91 17.15
N HIS A 91 -29.11 1.96 16.23
CA HIS A 91 -30.23 1.52 15.41
C HIS A 91 -31.23 0.74 16.27
N PRO A 92 -32.54 0.75 15.96
CA PRO A 92 -33.56 0.13 16.80
C PRO A 92 -33.34 -1.35 17.13
N ASP A 93 -32.59 -2.08 16.32
CA ASP A 93 -32.35 -3.53 16.50
C ASP A 93 -31.07 -3.87 17.27
N PHE A 94 -30.28 -2.89 17.70
CA PHE A 94 -28.95 -3.12 18.29
C PHE A 94 -29.01 -4.17 19.43
N LEU A 95 -29.79 -3.91 20.48
CA LEU A 95 -29.86 -4.81 21.65
C LEU A 95 -30.46 -6.18 21.29
N ALA A 96 -31.39 -6.26 20.34
CA ALA A 96 -32.00 -7.51 19.92
C ALA A 96 -31.00 -8.41 19.20
N VAL A 97 -30.23 -7.84 18.27
CA VAL A 97 -29.21 -8.55 17.52
C VAL A 97 -28.07 -8.99 18.44
N MET A 98 -27.63 -8.12 19.34
CA MET A 98 -26.59 -8.45 20.31
C MET A 98 -27.04 -9.55 21.29
N ALA A 99 -28.29 -9.53 21.74
CA ALA A 99 -28.86 -10.62 22.54
C ALA A 99 -28.85 -11.96 21.78
N GLN A 100 -29.13 -11.93 20.48
CA GLN A 100 -29.10 -13.14 19.66
C GLN A 100 -27.68 -13.69 19.50
N ALA A 101 -26.69 -12.80 19.28
CA ALA A 101 -25.28 -13.18 19.21
C ALA A 101 -24.81 -13.86 20.49
N LEU A 102 -25.20 -13.31 21.64
CA LEU A 102 -24.87 -13.86 22.97
C LEU A 102 -25.67 -15.14 23.33
N ARG A 103 -26.64 -15.57 22.51
CA ARG A 103 -27.48 -16.76 22.76
C ARG A 103 -27.16 -17.97 21.88
N ARG A 104 -26.32 -17.85 20.86
CA ARG A 104 -26.00 -18.98 19.95
C ARG A 104 -25.00 -19.94 20.61
N ASN A 105 -25.36 -21.23 20.68
CA ASN A 105 -24.57 -22.43 21.11
C ASN A 105 -24.56 -22.79 22.62
N ASP A 106 -24.27 -24.07 22.93
CA ASP A 106 -24.12 -24.65 24.29
C ASP A 106 -23.00 -24.02 25.14
N ARG A 107 -22.19 -23.13 24.53
CA ARG A 107 -21.29 -22.20 25.20
C ARG A 107 -21.59 -20.81 24.65
N ALA A 108 -22.57 -20.13 25.24
CA ALA A 108 -22.89 -18.74 24.93
C ALA A 108 -21.62 -17.87 25.03
N PRO A 109 -21.26 -17.09 23.99
CA PRO A 109 -20.10 -16.20 24.06
C PRO A 109 -20.33 -15.13 25.13
N GLU A 110 -19.28 -14.78 25.87
CA GLU A 110 -19.37 -13.79 26.95
C GLU A 110 -19.18 -12.34 26.46
N ALA A 111 -18.87 -12.13 25.17
CA ALA A 111 -18.77 -10.81 24.56
C ALA A 111 -19.24 -10.85 23.10
N ALA A 112 -19.70 -9.70 22.60
CA ALA A 112 -20.05 -9.51 21.20
C ALA A 112 -19.78 -8.06 20.75
N HIS A 113 -19.53 -7.85 19.46
CA HIS A 113 -19.45 -6.50 18.89
C HIS A 113 -20.01 -6.40 17.47
N CYS A 114 -20.38 -5.21 17.02
CA CYS A 114 -20.90 -4.98 15.66
C CYS A 114 -20.10 -3.92 14.88
N LEU A 115 -20.64 -3.46 13.74
CA LEU A 115 -20.08 -2.35 12.96
C LEU A 115 -20.78 -1.02 13.31
N ALA A 116 -20.07 0.08 13.12
CA ALA A 116 -20.59 1.44 13.24
C ALA A 116 -20.24 2.28 12.00
N LYS A 117 -21.18 3.09 11.50
CA LYS A 117 -20.89 4.06 10.44
C LYS A 117 -20.39 5.36 11.06
N ARG A 118 -19.32 5.93 10.52
CA ARG A 118 -18.76 7.20 11.01
C ARG A 118 -19.37 8.36 10.23
N LEU A 119 -19.98 9.28 10.96
CA LEU A 119 -20.68 10.45 10.45
C LEU A 119 -19.94 11.73 10.84
N ARG A 120 -20.01 12.73 9.96
CA ARG A 120 -19.41 14.05 10.12
C ARG A 120 -20.37 15.15 9.66
N HIS A 121 -20.38 16.27 10.38
CA HIS A 121 -21.06 17.50 9.99
C HIS A 121 -20.17 18.34 9.06
N ASP A 122 -20.72 18.80 7.94
CA ASP A 122 -20.09 19.81 7.11
C ASP A 122 -20.38 21.20 7.69
N PRO A 123 -19.38 21.95 8.22
CA PRO A 123 -19.61 23.27 8.80
C PRO A 123 -20.10 24.31 7.79
N SER A 124 -19.87 24.09 6.49
CA SER A 124 -20.23 25.02 5.43
C SER A 124 -21.67 24.85 4.94
N SER A 125 -22.19 23.62 4.96
CA SER A 125 -23.53 23.30 4.46
C SER A 125 -24.53 22.86 5.54
N GLY A 126 -24.05 22.58 6.76
CA GLY A 126 -24.85 22.00 7.85
C GLY A 126 -25.30 20.56 7.61
N ARG A 127 -24.83 19.90 6.55
CA ARG A 127 -25.23 18.53 6.18
C ARG A 127 -24.38 17.50 6.91
N ILE A 128 -24.99 16.35 7.22
CA ILE A 128 -24.32 15.19 7.79
C ILE A 128 -24.00 14.22 6.65
N TYR A 129 -22.75 13.74 6.59
CA TYR A 129 -22.33 12.73 5.62
C TYR A 129 -21.49 11.64 6.28
N GLN A 130 -21.44 10.47 5.65
CA GLN A 130 -20.63 9.35 6.10
C GLN A 130 -19.20 9.47 5.55
N ASP A 131 -18.21 9.45 6.44
CA ASP A 131 -16.78 9.56 6.07
C ASP A 131 -15.97 8.29 6.44
N GLY A 132 -16.63 7.25 6.97
CA GLY A 132 -15.95 6.01 7.36
C GLY A 132 -16.84 4.91 7.93
N MET A 133 -16.17 3.84 8.37
CA MET A 133 -16.74 2.69 9.08
C MET A 133 -15.80 2.32 10.23
N ILE A 134 -16.35 1.90 11.36
CA ILE A 134 -15.65 1.45 12.56
C ILE A 134 -16.04 -0.01 12.83
N GLY A 135 -15.08 -0.83 13.26
CA GLY A 135 -15.25 -2.28 13.46
C GLY A 135 -14.80 -3.14 12.27
N GLY A 136 -14.79 -4.46 12.50
CA GLY A 136 -14.42 -5.49 11.53
C GLY A 136 -14.34 -6.86 12.21
N PRO A 137 -14.12 -7.98 11.49
CA PRO A 137 -13.94 -9.29 12.10
C PRO A 137 -12.85 -9.26 13.18
N PHE A 138 -13.07 -9.97 14.29
CA PHE A 138 -12.11 -10.02 15.39
C PHE A 138 -10.77 -10.63 14.95
N ASP A 139 -9.69 -9.86 15.13
CA ASP A 139 -8.31 -10.31 14.97
C ASP A 139 -7.50 -9.82 16.19
N VAL A 140 -6.92 -10.78 16.92
CA VAL A 140 -6.17 -10.53 18.15
C VAL A 140 -4.92 -9.65 17.93
N ASN A 141 -4.25 -9.74 16.78
CA ASN A 141 -3.04 -8.94 16.53
C ASN A 141 -3.41 -7.50 16.16
N ASP A 142 -4.49 -7.35 15.40
CA ASP A 142 -5.00 -6.06 14.97
C ASP A 142 -5.57 -5.25 16.14
N ILE A 143 -6.33 -5.90 17.04
CA ILE A 143 -6.83 -5.23 18.26
C ILE A 143 -5.70 -4.86 19.23
N LEU A 144 -4.56 -5.56 19.21
CA LEU A 144 -3.41 -5.23 20.06
C LEU A 144 -2.69 -3.96 19.61
N ASP A 145 -2.72 -3.62 18.31
CA ASP A 145 -2.07 -2.44 17.74
C ASP A 145 -3.04 -1.29 17.44
N HIS A 146 -4.34 -1.56 17.29
CA HIS A 146 -5.34 -0.58 16.93
C HIS A 146 -6.63 -0.74 17.74
N SER A 147 -7.23 0.36 18.21
CA SER A 147 -8.57 0.34 18.81
C SER A 147 -9.62 0.16 17.70
N ARG A 148 -9.79 -1.08 17.24
CA ARG A 148 -10.68 -1.47 16.13
C ARG A 148 -12.11 -1.70 16.56
N ILE A 149 -12.33 -2.06 17.82
CA ILE A 149 -13.65 -2.26 18.42
C ILE A 149 -13.93 -1.03 19.27
N ASP A 150 -14.94 -0.27 18.86
CA ASP A 150 -15.40 0.88 19.62
C ASP A 150 -16.38 0.43 20.72
N LEU A 151 -16.32 1.10 21.87
CA LEU A 151 -17.14 0.74 23.03
C LEU A 151 -18.64 0.83 22.74
N ASN A 152 -19.08 1.76 21.88
CA ASN A 152 -20.47 1.93 21.47
C ASN A 152 -21.01 0.73 20.66
N THR A 153 -20.11 -0.12 20.15
CA THR A 153 -20.44 -1.33 19.40
C THR A 153 -20.29 -2.61 20.22
N PHE A 154 -19.77 -2.52 21.44
CA PHE A 154 -19.34 -3.67 22.23
C PHE A 154 -20.32 -3.98 23.36
N VAL A 155 -20.65 -5.26 23.54
CA VAL A 155 -21.41 -5.78 24.68
C VAL A 155 -20.67 -6.93 25.33
N HIS A 156 -20.83 -7.10 26.64
CA HIS A 156 -20.26 -8.25 27.33
C HIS A 156 -21.12 -8.71 28.51
N SER A 157 -20.89 -9.95 28.93
CA SER A 157 -21.39 -10.51 30.17
C SER A 157 -20.80 -9.74 31.34
N ARG A 158 -21.62 -9.47 32.36
CA ARG A 158 -21.16 -8.86 33.61
C ARG A 158 -20.04 -9.68 34.26
N ARG A 159 -20.01 -10.99 34.06
CA ARG A 159 -18.93 -11.90 34.55
C ARG A 159 -17.56 -11.54 34.00
N CYS A 160 -17.46 -10.89 32.85
CA CYS A 160 -16.18 -10.41 32.33
C CYS A 160 -15.51 -9.42 33.29
N LEU A 161 -16.26 -8.74 34.16
CA LEU A 161 -15.71 -7.84 35.17
C LEU A 161 -14.93 -8.57 36.26
N ASP A 162 -15.24 -9.85 36.51
CA ASP A 162 -14.54 -10.67 37.53
C ASP A 162 -13.08 -10.93 37.13
N VAL A 163 -12.79 -10.93 35.81
CA VAL A 163 -11.46 -11.15 35.24
C VAL A 163 -10.81 -9.87 34.75
N ALA A 164 -11.57 -8.99 34.08
CA ALA A 164 -11.03 -7.77 33.50
C ALA A 164 -10.90 -6.64 34.54
N GLY A 165 -11.74 -6.62 35.56
CA GLY A 165 -11.90 -5.46 36.45
C GLY A 165 -12.68 -4.32 35.80
N PHE A 166 -12.54 -3.11 36.35
CA PHE A 166 -13.23 -1.89 35.92
C PHE A 166 -12.39 -1.05 34.95
N PHE A 167 -12.91 0.04 34.38
CA PHE A 167 -12.09 0.97 33.58
C PHE A 167 -10.97 1.57 34.44
N ASP A 168 -9.82 1.78 33.82
CA ASP A 168 -8.66 2.38 34.50
C ASP A 168 -8.82 3.91 34.56
N GLU A 169 -8.99 4.45 35.76
CA GLU A 169 -9.25 5.88 35.99
C GLU A 169 -7.99 6.75 35.81
N ASP A 170 -6.79 6.17 35.77
CA ASP A 170 -5.55 6.90 35.50
C ASP A 170 -5.33 7.15 34.00
N LEU A 171 -6.12 6.50 33.13
CA LEU A 171 -6.11 6.74 31.68
C LEU A 171 -7.13 7.82 31.32
N LYS A 172 -6.65 8.88 30.64
CA LYS A 172 -7.51 9.97 30.15
C LYS A 172 -8.08 9.76 28.75
N ARG A 173 -7.42 8.94 27.94
CA ARG A 173 -7.78 8.61 26.55
C ARG A 173 -7.49 7.13 26.28
N LEU A 174 -8.18 6.53 25.30
CA LEU A 174 -8.09 5.10 24.96
C LEU A 174 -8.49 4.15 26.12
N ILE A 175 -9.36 4.63 27.00
CA ILE A 175 -9.89 3.88 28.14
C ILE A 175 -10.74 2.68 27.72
N ASP A 176 -11.45 2.84 26.61
CA ASP A 176 -12.19 1.80 25.92
C ASP A 176 -11.26 0.68 25.43
N TRP A 177 -10.17 1.06 24.78
CA TRP A 177 -9.23 0.11 24.19
C TRP A 177 -8.55 -0.76 25.25
N ASP A 178 -8.06 -0.15 26.33
CA ASP A 178 -7.48 -0.87 27.46
C ASP A 178 -8.48 -1.85 28.09
N PHE A 179 -9.70 -1.41 28.34
CA PHE A 179 -10.75 -2.21 28.96
C PHE A 179 -11.15 -3.39 28.09
N ILE A 180 -11.36 -3.15 26.79
CA ILE A 180 -11.68 -4.21 25.82
C ILE A 180 -10.54 -5.22 25.75
N LEU A 181 -9.26 -4.79 25.68
CA LEU A 181 -8.12 -5.71 25.67
C LEU A 181 -8.07 -6.62 26.91
N ARG A 182 -8.42 -6.09 28.09
CA ARG A 182 -8.51 -6.89 29.33
C ARG A 182 -9.66 -7.90 29.33
N ILE A 183 -10.77 -7.61 28.64
CA ILE A 183 -11.83 -8.59 28.46
C ILE A 183 -11.38 -9.65 27.45
N LEU A 184 -10.86 -9.21 26.29
CA LEU A 184 -10.51 -10.09 25.17
C LEU A 184 -9.27 -10.95 25.43
N SER A 185 -8.48 -10.69 26.48
CA SER A 185 -7.45 -11.60 26.96
C SER A 185 -8.00 -12.89 27.57
N HIS A 186 -9.30 -12.91 27.91
CA HIS A 186 -9.97 -14.05 28.55
C HIS A 186 -11.12 -14.63 27.73
N VAL A 187 -11.77 -13.82 26.89
CA VAL A 187 -12.95 -14.23 26.11
C VAL A 187 -12.81 -13.84 24.64
N GLU A 188 -13.24 -14.71 23.74
CA GLU A 188 -13.32 -14.38 22.30
C GLU A 188 -14.70 -13.77 22.00
N PRO A 189 -14.77 -12.59 21.37
CA PRO A 189 -16.05 -11.92 21.13
C PRO A 189 -16.72 -12.50 19.87
N CYS A 190 -18.05 -12.59 19.91
CA CYS A 190 -18.82 -12.86 18.70
C CYS A 190 -18.94 -11.57 17.86
N PHE A 191 -18.42 -11.60 16.63
CA PHE A 191 -18.61 -10.49 15.70
C PHE A 191 -19.99 -10.56 15.05
N VAL A 192 -20.67 -9.41 14.99
CA VAL A 192 -21.95 -9.21 14.30
C VAL A 192 -21.71 -8.31 13.09
N PRO A 193 -21.74 -8.81 11.85
CA PRO A 193 -21.45 -8.04 10.65
C PRO A 193 -22.61 -7.14 10.21
N ARG A 194 -23.25 -6.44 11.15
CA ARG A 194 -24.30 -5.44 10.89
C ARG A 194 -23.83 -4.07 11.37
N VAL A 195 -24.10 -3.05 10.56
CA VAL A 195 -24.00 -1.65 11.00
C VAL A 195 -25.21 -1.37 11.88
N LEU A 196 -24.99 -1.14 13.17
CA LEU A 196 -26.06 -0.94 14.15
C LEU A 196 -25.86 0.32 15.00
N VAL A 197 -24.83 1.11 14.69
CA VAL A 197 -24.45 2.30 15.46
C VAL A 197 -24.07 3.41 14.47
N ASP A 198 -24.57 4.60 14.75
CA ASP A 198 -24.21 5.84 14.08
C ASP A 198 -23.25 6.60 15.00
N TYR A 199 -21.97 6.65 14.60
CA TYR A 199 -20.90 7.26 15.37
C TYR A 199 -20.62 8.66 14.82
N TYR A 200 -20.78 9.71 15.63
CA TYR A 200 -20.58 11.09 15.18
C TYR A 200 -19.22 11.63 15.64
N SER A 201 -18.40 12.09 14.70
CA SER A 201 -16.98 12.40 14.96
C SER A 201 -16.67 13.86 15.29
N ASP A 202 -17.63 14.77 15.17
CA ASP A 202 -17.39 16.23 15.20
C ASP A 202 -18.53 17.08 15.80
N VAL A 203 -19.44 16.46 16.58
CA VAL A 203 -20.61 17.15 17.14
C VAL A 203 -20.22 18.26 18.13
N GLN A 204 -19.06 18.15 18.80
CA GLN A 204 -18.65 19.05 19.88
C GLN A 204 -17.15 19.42 19.79
N PRO A 205 -16.78 20.70 20.02
CA PRO A 205 -15.39 21.14 19.96
C PRO A 205 -14.50 20.63 21.11
N ARG A 206 -15.08 20.24 22.25
CA ARG A 206 -14.36 19.76 23.45
C ARG A 206 -14.57 18.26 23.72
N THR A 207 -14.22 17.41 22.77
CA THR A 207 -14.15 15.95 22.99
C THR A 207 -12.78 15.54 23.51
N ILE A 208 -12.71 14.45 24.28
CA ILE A 208 -11.43 13.88 24.76
C ILE A 208 -10.45 13.65 23.59
N SER A 209 -10.96 13.25 22.43
CA SER A 209 -10.17 13.05 21.21
C SER A 209 -9.46 14.30 20.68
N ASN A 210 -9.98 15.49 21.02
CA ASN A 210 -9.43 16.79 20.63
C ASN A 210 -8.65 17.47 21.76
N THR A 211 -8.89 17.10 23.02
CA THR A 211 -8.30 17.77 24.20
C THR A 211 -7.16 17.01 24.86
N GLU A 212 -7.11 15.68 24.72
CA GLU A 212 -6.08 14.82 25.31
C GLU A 212 -5.18 14.22 24.21
N ASP A 213 -3.88 14.15 24.44
CA ASP A 213 -2.91 13.66 23.44
C ASP A 213 -3.04 12.14 23.20
N PHE A 214 -2.98 11.72 21.94
CA PHE A 214 -3.09 10.32 21.53
C PHE A 214 -1.82 9.53 21.87
N ASP A 215 -0.63 10.07 21.58
CA ASP A 215 0.61 9.30 21.62
C ASP A 215 0.99 8.81 23.03
N PRO A 216 0.87 9.63 24.10
CA PRO A 216 1.15 9.19 25.47
C PRO A 216 0.16 8.12 25.95
N ALA A 217 -1.13 8.32 25.71
CA ALA A 217 -2.17 7.35 26.08
C ALA A 217 -1.99 6.03 25.33
N TYR A 218 -1.69 6.10 24.02
CA TYR A 218 -1.38 4.94 23.21
C TYR A 218 -0.17 4.18 23.77
N ALA A 219 0.95 4.86 24.06
CA ALA A 219 2.13 4.24 24.66
C ALA A 219 1.83 3.59 26.03
N GLN A 220 1.00 4.22 26.86
CA GLN A 220 0.61 3.70 28.17
C GLN A 220 -0.22 2.41 28.05
N VAL A 221 -1.25 2.39 27.21
CA VAL A 221 -2.05 1.17 26.94
C VAL A 221 -1.16 0.07 26.35
N ARG A 222 -0.28 0.42 25.41
CA ARG A 222 0.67 -0.55 24.84
C ARG A 222 1.59 -1.19 25.88
N SER A 223 2.09 -0.39 26.82
CA SER A 223 2.95 -0.85 27.91
C SER A 223 2.20 -1.80 28.85
N LYS A 224 0.96 -1.46 29.22
CA LYS A 224 0.09 -2.31 30.06
C LYS A 224 -0.13 -3.70 29.46
N HIS A 225 -0.27 -3.78 28.13
CA HIS A 225 -0.56 -5.03 27.40
C HIS A 225 0.66 -5.66 26.71
N GLU A 226 1.89 -5.29 27.10
CA GLU A 226 3.12 -5.78 26.45
C GLU A 226 3.26 -7.31 26.54
N ALA A 227 2.79 -7.94 27.62
CA ALA A 227 2.81 -9.39 27.79
C ALA A 227 1.92 -10.13 26.78
N LEU A 228 0.75 -9.56 26.41
CA LEU A 228 -0.12 -10.11 25.37
C LEU A 228 0.55 -10.01 24.00
N ARG A 229 1.30 -8.92 23.74
CA ARG A 229 2.09 -8.74 22.50
C ARG A 229 3.27 -9.69 22.36
N ARG A 230 3.87 -10.16 23.47
CA ARG A 230 5.01 -11.10 23.45
C ARG A 230 4.59 -12.54 23.08
N GLN A 231 3.30 -12.82 22.96
CA GLN A 231 2.78 -14.12 22.51
C GLN A 231 2.83 -14.26 20.98
N ALA A 232 4.01 -14.43 20.38
CA ALA A 232 4.10 -14.70 18.92
C ALA A 232 3.42 -16.03 18.57
N ARG A 233 2.25 -15.98 17.90
CA ARG A 233 1.47 -17.17 17.45
C ARG A 233 1.85 -17.59 16.03
N LEU A 234 2.64 -18.65 15.90
CA LEU A 234 2.75 -19.40 14.63
C LEU A 234 1.54 -20.31 14.53
N VAL A 235 0.71 -20.18 13.48
CA VAL A 235 -0.45 -21.07 13.23
C VAL A 235 -0.16 -21.94 12.00
N HIS A 236 0.11 -23.23 12.19
CA HIS A 236 0.14 -24.23 11.12
C HIS A 236 -0.87 -25.32 11.46
N ASP A 237 -1.90 -25.52 10.62
CA ASP A 237 -3.01 -26.45 10.92
C ASP A 237 -3.54 -26.30 12.36
N THR A 238 -3.89 -25.06 12.73
CA THR A 238 -4.43 -24.66 14.05
C THR A 238 -3.50 -24.85 15.24
N ILE A 239 -2.25 -25.27 15.04
CA ILE A 239 -1.24 -25.37 16.12
C ILE A 239 -0.66 -23.98 16.35
N ALA A 240 -0.90 -23.43 17.54
CA ALA A 240 -0.26 -22.20 18.01
C ALA A 240 1.01 -22.51 18.83
N TYR A 241 2.11 -21.81 18.53
CA TYR A 241 3.23 -21.66 19.48
C TYR A 241 3.12 -20.30 20.16
N THR A 242 3.61 -20.16 21.37
CA THR A 242 3.93 -18.82 21.93
C THR A 242 5.43 -18.67 22.01
N TRP A 243 5.96 -17.46 21.80
CA TRP A 243 7.41 -17.22 21.83
C TRP A 243 8.07 -17.76 23.11
N ASP A 244 7.43 -17.51 24.25
CA ASP A 244 7.91 -17.93 25.58
C ASP A 244 7.86 -19.44 25.79
N SER A 245 7.05 -20.18 25.01
CA SER A 245 6.99 -21.65 25.05
C SER A 245 8.10 -22.33 24.24
N LEU A 246 8.89 -21.59 23.46
CA LEU A 246 9.92 -22.16 22.59
C LEU A 246 11.29 -22.20 23.27
N PRO A 247 11.96 -23.37 23.31
CA PRO A 247 13.35 -23.46 23.76
C PRO A 247 14.29 -22.51 22.98
N PRO A 248 15.33 -21.92 23.62
CA PRO A 248 16.20 -20.92 22.99
C PRO A 248 16.89 -21.38 21.68
N ARG A 249 17.22 -22.67 21.56
CA ARG A 249 17.82 -23.24 20.36
C ARG A 249 16.84 -23.28 19.18
N LYS A 250 15.58 -23.63 19.44
CA LYS A 250 14.48 -23.60 18.45
C LYS A 250 14.18 -22.17 18.03
N GLN A 251 14.15 -21.22 18.97
CA GLN A 251 14.05 -19.78 18.69
C GLN A 251 15.19 -19.31 17.77
N ALA A 252 16.44 -19.68 18.06
CA ALA A 252 17.60 -19.31 17.25
C ALA A 252 17.53 -19.86 15.81
N ASN A 253 17.13 -21.12 15.64
CA ASN A 253 16.97 -21.72 14.31
C ASN A 253 15.81 -21.06 13.54
N TRP A 254 14.70 -20.78 14.22
CA TRP A 254 13.56 -20.05 13.66
C TRP A 254 13.95 -18.65 13.18
N ILE A 255 14.69 -17.87 13.96
CA ILE A 255 15.17 -16.53 13.56
C ILE A 255 16.03 -16.61 12.29
N ARG A 256 16.89 -17.64 12.18
CA ARG A 256 17.68 -17.86 10.96
C ARG A 256 16.79 -18.15 9.76
N ALA A 257 15.70 -18.90 9.95
CA ALA A 257 14.71 -19.17 8.91
C ALA A 257 14.02 -17.92 8.37
N GLN A 258 13.96 -16.83 9.16
CA GLN A 258 13.32 -15.57 8.77
C GLN A 258 14.23 -14.62 7.96
N GLN A 259 15.51 -14.98 7.72
CA GLN A 259 16.46 -14.14 6.98
C GLN A 259 16.21 -14.18 5.45
N PRO A 260 16.52 -13.10 4.70
CA PRO A 260 16.16 -12.96 3.27
C PRO A 260 16.76 -14.00 2.32
N SER A 261 17.82 -14.70 2.73
CA SER A 261 18.40 -15.81 1.96
C SER A 261 18.76 -16.97 2.88
N PRO A 262 17.91 -18.01 3.01
CA PRO A 262 18.23 -19.18 3.80
C PRO A 262 19.29 -20.07 3.14
N LEU A 263 19.52 -19.89 1.82
CA LEU A 263 20.52 -20.63 1.05
C LEU A 263 21.78 -19.79 0.82
N GLY A 264 22.94 -20.43 0.87
CA GLY A 264 24.20 -19.85 0.41
C GLY A 264 24.48 -20.13 -1.07
N GLU A 265 25.64 -19.66 -1.55
CA GLU A 265 26.00 -19.63 -2.97
C GLU A 265 26.14 -21.04 -3.58
N GLU A 266 26.42 -22.05 -2.76
CA GLU A 266 26.54 -23.46 -3.20
C GLU A 266 25.26 -24.26 -2.88
N GLY A 267 24.15 -23.60 -2.55
CA GLY A 267 22.88 -24.25 -2.19
C GLY A 267 22.83 -24.82 -0.77
N GLU A 268 23.80 -24.48 0.09
CA GLU A 268 23.80 -24.86 1.50
C GLU A 268 22.72 -24.10 2.28
N SER A 269 21.89 -24.82 3.04
CA SER A 269 20.92 -24.20 3.93
C SER A 269 21.58 -23.79 5.24
N ARG A 270 21.47 -22.50 5.58
CA ARG A 270 21.91 -21.92 6.85
C ARG A 270 20.92 -22.19 7.99
N VAL A 271 19.78 -22.79 7.64
CA VAL A 271 18.64 -23.11 8.50
C VAL A 271 18.56 -24.62 8.63
N ARG A 272 18.45 -25.15 9.85
CA ARG A 272 18.16 -26.58 10.05
C ARG A 272 16.66 -26.83 9.98
N PRO A 273 16.20 -28.07 9.71
CA PRO A 273 14.77 -28.38 9.68
C PRO A 273 14.09 -27.94 10.99
N PHE A 274 13.02 -27.17 10.86
CA PHE A 274 12.16 -26.79 11.99
C PHE A 274 10.75 -27.38 11.85
N VAL A 275 10.39 -27.86 10.65
CA VAL A 275 9.26 -28.75 10.39
C VAL A 275 9.77 -29.98 9.66
N LEU A 276 9.33 -31.17 10.07
CA LEU A 276 9.65 -32.41 9.35
C LEU A 276 8.39 -33.26 9.19
N GLN A 277 8.20 -33.78 7.99
CA GLN A 277 7.16 -34.76 7.72
C GLN A 277 7.77 -36.16 7.79
N ILE A 278 7.18 -37.03 8.60
CA ILE A 278 7.63 -38.41 8.75
C ILE A 278 6.43 -39.31 8.51
N GLU A 279 6.57 -40.25 7.58
CA GLU A 279 5.54 -41.24 7.28
C GLU A 279 5.54 -42.37 8.32
N PRO A 280 4.50 -42.50 9.16
CA PRO A 280 4.44 -43.60 10.12
C PRO A 280 4.23 -44.94 9.41
N THR A 281 3.44 -44.95 8.34
CA THR A 281 3.19 -46.13 7.51
C THR A 281 2.69 -45.69 6.15
N ASN A 282 2.99 -46.48 5.12
CA ASN A 282 2.44 -46.32 3.77
C ASN A 282 1.27 -47.29 3.49
N ARG A 283 0.86 -48.09 4.48
CA ARG A 283 -0.33 -48.95 4.39
C ARG A 283 -1.59 -48.12 4.56
N CYS A 284 -2.67 -48.47 3.87
CA CYS A 284 -3.98 -47.83 4.06
C CYS A 284 -5.12 -48.85 3.91
N ASN A 285 -6.19 -48.66 4.66
CA ASN A 285 -7.40 -49.47 4.59
C ASN A 285 -8.42 -48.97 3.55
N LEU A 286 -8.16 -47.84 2.89
CA LEU A 286 -9.01 -47.27 1.83
C LEU A 286 -8.28 -47.18 0.48
N ALA A 287 -9.05 -47.08 -0.60
CA ALA A 287 -8.56 -46.94 -1.97
C ALA A 287 -9.05 -45.63 -2.63
N CYS A 288 -8.79 -44.49 -1.99
CA CYS A 288 -9.31 -43.19 -2.41
C CYS A 288 -8.89 -42.82 -3.84
N VAL A 289 -9.77 -42.13 -4.57
CA VAL A 289 -9.45 -41.58 -5.90
C VAL A 289 -8.36 -40.51 -5.79
N ASN A 290 -7.43 -40.47 -6.75
CA ASN A 290 -6.28 -39.58 -6.81
C ASN A 290 -5.28 -39.72 -5.63
N CYS A 291 -5.31 -40.88 -4.96
CA CYS A 291 -4.30 -41.28 -3.98
C CYS A 291 -3.27 -42.20 -4.66
N PRO A 292 -1.96 -41.86 -4.69
CA PRO A 292 -0.93 -42.63 -5.36
C PRO A 292 -0.79 -44.04 -4.78
N ARG A 293 -1.01 -44.19 -3.47
CA ARG A 293 -1.05 -45.49 -2.80
C ARG A 293 -2.14 -46.40 -3.38
N ALA A 294 -3.30 -45.85 -3.72
CA ALA A 294 -4.46 -46.63 -4.15
C ALA A 294 -4.46 -46.92 -5.66
N GLU A 295 -4.02 -45.98 -6.48
CA GLU A 295 -4.17 -46.06 -7.94
C GLU A 295 -3.07 -46.86 -8.63
N ARG A 296 -1.85 -46.90 -8.08
CA ARG A 296 -0.70 -47.52 -8.74
C ARG A 296 0.13 -48.45 -7.86
N ASP A 297 -0.18 -48.47 -6.56
CA ASP A 297 0.71 -48.96 -5.49
C ASP A 297 2.07 -48.24 -5.51
N LEU A 298 2.67 -48.01 -4.35
CA LEU A 298 3.93 -47.28 -4.30
C LEU A 298 5.07 -48.17 -4.82
N ARG A 299 6.09 -47.60 -5.47
CA ARG A 299 7.27 -48.38 -5.92
C ARG A 299 8.18 -48.87 -4.78
N ARG A 300 7.74 -48.67 -3.54
CA ARG A 300 8.43 -49.04 -2.30
C ARG A 300 7.52 -49.96 -1.46
N PRO A 301 8.08 -50.96 -0.77
CA PRO A 301 7.30 -51.97 -0.07
C PRO A 301 6.47 -51.38 1.07
N HIS A 302 5.34 -52.03 1.37
CA HIS A 302 4.51 -51.65 2.52
C HIS A 302 5.27 -51.90 3.82
N ARG A 303 5.34 -50.86 4.66
CA ARG A 303 6.16 -50.88 5.88
C ARG A 303 5.62 -49.90 6.92
N ASP A 304 5.67 -50.33 8.17
CA ASP A 304 5.50 -49.47 9.34
C ASP A 304 6.87 -49.01 9.86
N LEU A 305 6.98 -47.72 10.16
CA LEU A 305 8.11 -47.14 10.88
C LEU A 305 8.12 -47.65 12.32
N SER A 306 9.25 -48.17 12.81
CA SER A 306 9.37 -48.56 14.22
C SER A 306 9.64 -47.35 15.12
N PHE A 307 9.31 -47.46 16.41
CA PHE A 307 9.62 -46.43 17.39
C PHE A 307 11.13 -46.09 17.47
N GLU A 308 12.03 -47.08 17.39
CA GLU A 308 13.48 -46.85 17.51
C GLU A 308 14.05 -46.08 16.31
N GLU A 309 13.51 -46.32 15.12
CA GLU A 309 13.87 -45.58 13.91
C GLU A 309 13.36 -44.14 13.96
N PHE A 310 12.12 -43.95 14.40
CA PHE A 310 11.58 -42.61 14.67
C PHE A 310 12.44 -41.85 15.68
N ARG A 311 12.79 -42.51 16.78
CA ARG A 311 13.63 -41.96 17.84
C ARG A 311 14.97 -41.48 17.30
N THR A 312 15.62 -42.30 16.48
CA THR A 312 16.91 -41.98 15.85
C THR A 312 16.85 -40.67 15.05
N VAL A 313 15.76 -40.43 14.33
CA VAL A 313 15.55 -39.19 13.56
C VAL A 313 15.28 -37.99 14.48
N VAL A 314 14.42 -38.14 15.48
CA VAL A 314 14.04 -37.03 16.37
C VAL A 314 15.22 -36.59 17.24
N ASP A 315 16.03 -37.54 17.76
CA ASP A 315 17.20 -37.25 18.59
C ASP A 315 18.24 -36.39 17.86
N ASP A 316 18.41 -36.58 16.55
CA ASP A 316 19.35 -35.81 15.73
C ASP A 316 18.91 -34.33 15.53
N LEU A 317 17.60 -34.05 15.62
CA LEU A 317 17.02 -32.75 15.28
C LEU A 317 16.23 -32.09 16.42
N GLU A 318 16.25 -32.65 17.63
CA GLU A 318 15.46 -32.19 18.78
C GLU A 318 15.63 -30.68 19.06
N ASP A 319 16.86 -30.17 18.95
CA ASP A 319 17.21 -28.77 19.19
C ASP A 319 16.58 -27.77 18.20
N THR A 320 16.08 -28.25 17.06
CA THR A 320 15.62 -27.41 15.95
C THR A 320 14.19 -27.69 15.53
N LEU A 321 13.69 -28.91 15.73
CA LEU A 321 12.32 -29.28 15.38
C LEU A 321 11.30 -28.61 16.29
N MET A 322 10.37 -27.91 15.66
CA MET A 322 9.19 -27.37 16.31
C MET A 322 8.02 -28.33 16.04
N LEU A 323 7.76 -28.66 14.78
CA LEU A 323 6.58 -29.41 14.35
C LEU A 323 6.95 -30.72 13.64
N LEU A 324 6.27 -31.80 14.02
CA LEU A 324 6.26 -33.06 13.29
C LEU A 324 4.90 -33.30 12.64
N ILE A 325 4.94 -33.56 11.33
CA ILE A 325 3.80 -33.97 10.52
C ILE A 325 3.86 -35.48 10.38
N LEU A 326 2.96 -36.18 11.09
CA LEU A 326 2.95 -37.65 11.22
C LEU A 326 1.91 -38.28 10.28
N TRP A 327 2.04 -38.02 8.99
CA TRP A 327 1.35 -38.74 7.92
C TRP A 327 2.15 -38.61 6.63
N ASP A 328 1.81 -39.44 5.65
CA ASP A 328 2.14 -39.19 4.25
C ASP A 328 1.00 -39.74 3.37
N TRP A 329 1.22 -40.82 2.60
CA TRP A 329 0.18 -41.39 1.72
C TRP A 329 -0.54 -42.62 2.27
N GLY A 330 -0.15 -43.11 3.46
CA GLY A 330 -0.84 -44.19 4.19
C GLY A 330 -1.90 -43.71 5.20
N GLU A 331 -2.48 -44.64 5.94
CA GLU A 331 -3.32 -44.41 7.12
C GLU A 331 -2.47 -44.55 8.40
N PRO A 332 -2.08 -43.43 9.05
CA PRO A 332 -1.19 -43.45 10.21
C PRO A 332 -1.65 -44.37 11.34
N PHE A 333 -2.96 -44.55 11.52
CA PHE A 333 -3.53 -45.32 12.63
C PHE A 333 -3.31 -46.83 12.50
N LEU A 334 -2.82 -47.30 11.34
CA LEU A 334 -2.37 -48.68 11.18
C LEU A 334 -1.00 -48.95 11.86
N ASN A 335 -0.22 -47.90 12.14
CA ASN A 335 1.03 -48.03 12.88
C ASN A 335 0.77 -48.09 14.39
N ARG A 336 1.16 -49.22 15.01
CA ARG A 336 0.95 -49.46 16.45
C ARG A 336 1.81 -48.58 17.36
N ASP A 337 2.96 -48.09 16.88
CA ASP A 337 3.90 -47.26 17.63
C ASP A 337 3.57 -45.76 17.59
N LEU A 338 2.61 -45.30 16.77
CA LEU A 338 2.28 -43.87 16.64
C LEU A 338 2.00 -43.18 17.99
N PRO A 339 1.25 -43.74 18.96
CA PRO A 339 1.10 -43.12 20.28
C PRO A 339 2.43 -42.93 21.03
N ARG A 340 3.37 -43.87 20.89
CA ARG A 340 4.71 -43.75 21.49
C ARG A 340 5.53 -42.66 20.81
N MET A 341 5.47 -42.57 19.48
CA MET A 341 6.11 -41.51 18.70
C MET A 341 5.61 -40.12 19.11
N VAL A 342 4.28 -39.96 19.24
CA VAL A 342 3.66 -38.71 19.68
C VAL A 342 4.12 -38.34 21.09
N ARG A 343 4.12 -39.29 22.03
CA ARG A 343 4.56 -39.04 23.40
C ARG A 343 6.01 -38.56 23.44
N TYR A 344 6.87 -39.24 22.70
CA TYR A 344 8.30 -38.92 22.65
C TYR A 344 8.59 -37.51 22.11
N ALA A 345 7.81 -37.07 21.12
CA ALA A 345 7.88 -35.72 20.58
C ALA A 345 7.35 -34.67 21.57
N THR A 346 6.20 -34.95 22.20
CA THR A 346 5.59 -34.06 23.20
C THR A 346 6.51 -33.81 24.39
N GLU A 347 7.18 -34.86 24.90
CA GLU A 347 8.17 -34.77 26.00
C GLU A 347 9.39 -33.88 25.67
N ARG A 348 9.57 -33.50 24.39
CA ARG A 348 10.67 -32.65 23.87
C ARG A 348 10.20 -31.30 23.37
N ASP A 349 8.98 -30.89 23.76
CA ASP A 349 8.34 -29.66 23.29
C ASP A 349 8.27 -29.59 21.75
N ILE A 350 8.00 -30.73 21.09
CA ILE A 350 7.76 -30.82 19.65
C ILE A 350 6.27 -31.09 19.47
N ARG A 351 5.55 -30.19 18.79
CA ARG A 351 4.12 -30.40 18.51
C ARG A 351 3.97 -31.41 17.39
N THR A 352 2.88 -32.18 17.46
CA THR A 352 2.58 -33.22 16.49
C THR A 352 1.21 -33.00 15.87
N VAL A 353 1.15 -33.17 14.56
CA VAL A 353 -0.10 -33.23 13.81
C VAL A 353 -0.18 -34.54 13.06
N THR A 354 -1.34 -35.18 13.08
CA THR A 354 -1.62 -36.37 12.28
C THR A 354 -2.97 -36.26 11.58
N SER A 355 -3.18 -37.07 10.55
CA SER A 355 -4.42 -37.14 9.79
C SER A 355 -4.90 -38.58 9.70
N THR A 356 -6.22 -38.79 9.75
CA THR A 356 -6.84 -40.10 9.59
C THR A 356 -8.03 -40.03 8.64
N ASN A 357 -8.28 -41.13 7.93
CA ASN A 357 -9.51 -41.35 7.18
C ASN A 357 -10.71 -41.72 8.07
N GLY A 358 -10.51 -41.85 9.38
CA GLY A 358 -11.57 -41.96 10.38
C GLY A 358 -12.18 -43.37 10.55
N GLN A 359 -11.83 -44.33 9.71
CA GLN A 359 -12.44 -45.67 9.71
C GLN A 359 -11.93 -46.58 10.86
N LEU A 360 -10.91 -46.13 11.61
CA LEU A 360 -10.32 -46.83 12.75
C LEU A 360 -10.56 -46.11 14.09
N LEU A 361 -11.43 -45.09 14.09
CA LEU A 361 -11.79 -44.32 15.30
C LEU A 361 -12.61 -45.13 16.32
N ASP A 362 -13.00 -46.35 15.98
CA ASP A 362 -13.65 -47.29 16.88
C ASP A 362 -12.70 -48.02 17.82
N ASN A 363 -11.39 -47.95 17.59
CA ASN A 363 -10.37 -48.47 18.49
C ASN A 363 -10.10 -47.49 19.65
N GLU A 364 -11.04 -47.41 20.59
CA GLU A 364 -10.99 -46.48 21.73
C GLU A 364 -9.69 -46.56 22.55
N PRO A 365 -9.15 -47.74 22.92
CA PRO A 365 -7.88 -47.82 23.64
C PRO A 365 -6.72 -47.13 22.91
N TYR A 366 -6.66 -47.25 21.58
CA TYR A 366 -5.63 -46.63 20.77
C TYR A 366 -5.78 -45.11 20.72
N ILE A 367 -7.01 -44.61 20.52
CA ILE A 367 -7.29 -43.16 20.52
C ILE A 367 -6.97 -42.53 21.88
N HIS A 368 -7.37 -43.18 22.97
CA HIS A 368 -7.07 -42.70 24.31
C HIS A 368 -5.55 -42.64 24.54
N ALA A 369 -4.81 -43.67 24.12
CA ALA A 369 -3.35 -43.68 24.21
C ALA A 369 -2.71 -42.56 23.39
N LEU A 370 -3.24 -42.26 22.21
CA LEU A 370 -2.76 -41.20 21.31
C LEU A 370 -3.00 -39.79 21.87
N PHE A 371 -4.18 -39.54 22.45
CA PHE A 371 -4.51 -38.24 23.03
C PHE A 371 -3.78 -38.04 24.36
N ALA A 372 -3.68 -39.08 25.19
CA ALA A 372 -2.87 -39.06 26.41
C ALA A 372 -1.37 -38.89 26.12
N ALA A 373 -0.91 -39.25 24.92
CA ALA A 373 0.46 -38.96 24.46
C ALA A 373 0.69 -37.47 24.10
N GLY A 374 -0.35 -36.63 24.08
CA GLY A 374 -0.25 -35.20 23.85
C GLY A 374 -0.30 -34.78 22.39
N LEU A 375 -1.03 -35.53 21.55
CA LEU A 375 -1.27 -35.13 20.15
C LEU A 375 -1.83 -33.70 20.10
N SER A 376 -1.24 -32.84 19.27
CA SER A 376 -1.63 -31.42 19.23
C SER A 376 -2.86 -31.20 18.34
N THR A 377 -2.85 -31.74 17.12
CA THR A 377 -3.97 -31.66 16.18
C THR A 377 -4.24 -33.03 15.54
N LEU A 378 -5.50 -33.45 15.56
CA LEU A 378 -6.02 -34.57 14.78
C LEU A 378 -6.86 -34.04 13.62
N ILE A 379 -6.45 -34.36 12.40
CA ILE A 379 -7.25 -34.10 11.20
C ILE A 379 -8.08 -35.34 10.88
N VAL A 380 -9.40 -35.20 10.76
CA VAL A 380 -10.30 -36.29 10.35
C VAL A 380 -10.90 -35.96 9.00
N ALA A 381 -10.73 -36.85 8.02
CA ALA A 381 -11.11 -36.57 6.65
C ALA A 381 -12.54 -37.04 6.33
N VAL A 382 -13.46 -36.08 6.20
CA VAL A 382 -14.89 -36.30 5.89
C VAL A 382 -15.23 -35.48 4.65
N ASP A 383 -15.61 -36.15 3.56
CA ASP A 383 -15.74 -35.50 2.25
C ASP A 383 -17.18 -35.45 1.71
N SER A 384 -18.17 -35.99 2.41
CA SER A 384 -19.58 -35.91 2.02
C SER A 384 -20.50 -36.22 3.20
N VAL A 385 -21.77 -35.81 3.10
CA VAL A 385 -22.87 -36.18 4.00
C VAL A 385 -23.71 -37.34 3.46
N GLU A 386 -23.42 -37.82 2.24
CA GLU A 386 -24.12 -38.93 1.62
C GLU A 386 -23.17 -40.12 1.43
N GLN A 387 -23.61 -41.32 1.80
CA GLN A 387 -22.76 -42.51 1.72
C GLN A 387 -22.31 -42.83 0.29
N GLU A 388 -23.17 -42.61 -0.72
CA GLU A 388 -22.82 -42.85 -2.12
C GLU A 388 -21.70 -41.90 -2.57
N SER A 389 -21.90 -40.60 -2.39
CA SER A 389 -20.93 -39.55 -2.73
C SER A 389 -19.62 -39.69 -1.93
N TYR A 390 -19.70 -40.07 -0.65
CA TYR A 390 -18.55 -40.40 0.18
C TYR A 390 -17.76 -41.59 -0.39
N ALA A 391 -18.44 -42.70 -0.71
CA ALA A 391 -17.79 -43.92 -1.23
C ALA A 391 -17.22 -43.75 -2.64
N ARG A 392 -17.75 -42.82 -3.45
CA ARG A 392 -17.17 -42.45 -4.76
C ARG A 392 -15.76 -41.91 -4.62
N PHE A 393 -15.53 -41.02 -3.65
CA PHE A 393 -14.18 -40.46 -3.39
C PHE A 393 -13.35 -41.37 -2.49
N ARG A 394 -13.89 -41.77 -1.33
CA ARG A 394 -13.28 -42.63 -0.29
C ARG A 394 -13.70 -44.09 -0.49
N LYS A 395 -13.23 -44.73 -1.55
CA LYS A 395 -13.59 -46.13 -1.86
C LYS A 395 -13.28 -47.07 -0.70
N GLY A 396 -14.30 -47.80 -0.25
CA GLY A 396 -14.25 -48.71 0.91
C GLY A 396 -14.57 -48.05 2.26
N GLY A 397 -14.88 -46.74 2.30
CA GLY A 397 -15.21 -46.02 3.51
C GLY A 397 -16.70 -46.03 3.87
N SER A 398 -17.01 -46.10 5.16
CA SER A 398 -18.36 -45.93 5.70
C SER A 398 -18.50 -44.56 6.36
N LEU A 399 -19.51 -43.78 5.93
CA LEU A 399 -19.86 -42.49 6.49
C LEU A 399 -20.39 -42.64 7.93
N ASP A 400 -21.23 -43.65 8.19
CA ASP A 400 -21.74 -43.95 9.53
C ASP A 400 -20.61 -44.28 10.50
N ARG A 401 -19.61 -45.04 10.05
CA ARG A 401 -18.48 -45.43 10.90
C ARG A 401 -17.62 -44.23 11.29
N ILE A 402 -17.32 -43.34 10.34
CA ILE A 402 -16.51 -42.14 10.62
C ILE A 402 -17.27 -41.13 11.47
N THR A 403 -18.56 -40.88 11.19
CA THR A 403 -19.38 -39.95 11.98
C THR A 403 -19.52 -40.44 13.43
N ALA A 404 -19.91 -41.70 13.64
CA ALA A 404 -19.96 -42.31 14.98
C ALA A 404 -18.58 -42.36 15.67
N GLY A 405 -17.50 -42.51 14.89
CA GLY A 405 -16.12 -42.40 15.37
C GLY A 405 -15.80 -41.00 15.89
N VAL A 406 -16.07 -39.97 15.09
CA VAL A 406 -15.82 -38.57 15.45
C VAL A 406 -16.64 -38.16 16.68
N GLU A 407 -17.93 -38.51 16.74
CA GLU A 407 -18.76 -38.22 17.92
C GLU A 407 -18.17 -38.79 19.20
N ARG A 408 -17.69 -40.04 19.16
CA ARG A 408 -17.05 -40.69 20.30
C ARG A 408 -15.76 -39.98 20.71
N VAL A 409 -14.90 -39.64 19.75
CA VAL A 409 -13.65 -38.91 20.03
C VAL A 409 -13.92 -37.52 20.61
N VAL A 410 -14.89 -36.78 20.06
CA VAL A 410 -15.29 -35.46 20.58
C VAL A 410 -15.86 -35.59 22.00
N ARG A 411 -16.76 -36.54 22.24
CA ARG A 411 -17.33 -36.81 23.56
C ARG A 411 -16.24 -37.16 24.57
N TRP A 412 -15.33 -38.05 24.19
CA TRP A 412 -14.22 -38.45 25.05
C TRP A 412 -13.31 -37.26 25.37
N LYS A 413 -12.88 -36.51 24.35
CA LYS A 413 -12.06 -35.29 24.52
C LYS A 413 -12.71 -34.34 25.53
N ARG A 414 -14.02 -34.09 25.42
CA ARG A 414 -14.77 -33.23 26.34
C ARG A 414 -14.74 -33.78 27.77
N SER A 415 -14.90 -35.09 27.95
CA SER A 415 -14.86 -35.72 29.27
C SER A 415 -13.46 -35.81 29.89
N SER A 416 -12.42 -35.96 29.07
CA SER A 416 -11.03 -36.11 29.52
C SER A 416 -10.30 -34.78 29.67
N GLY A 417 -10.84 -33.70 29.10
CA GLY A 417 -10.20 -32.39 29.05
C GLY A 417 -8.97 -32.33 28.13
N ALA A 418 -8.84 -33.27 27.20
CA ALA A 418 -7.69 -33.32 26.29
C ALA A 418 -7.57 -32.04 25.45
N ALA A 419 -6.36 -31.47 25.40
CA ALA A 419 -6.08 -30.23 24.66
C ALA A 419 -5.97 -30.43 23.13
N THR A 420 -6.07 -31.66 22.64
CA THR A 420 -5.98 -32.00 21.22
C THR A 420 -7.06 -31.30 20.42
N VAL A 421 -6.66 -30.61 19.36
CA VAL A 421 -7.57 -29.95 18.42
C VAL A 421 -8.07 -30.97 17.38
N ILE A 422 -9.38 -31.09 17.23
CA ILE A 422 -10.03 -31.97 16.24
C ILE A 422 -10.47 -31.11 15.06
N ASN A 423 -9.83 -31.32 13.92
CA ASN A 423 -10.11 -30.62 12.67
C ASN A 423 -10.78 -31.57 11.66
N MET A 424 -12.07 -31.39 11.40
CA MET A 424 -12.75 -32.08 10.31
C MET A 424 -12.37 -31.43 8.99
N ARG A 425 -11.72 -32.19 8.11
CA ARG A 425 -11.20 -31.69 6.84
C ARG A 425 -11.91 -32.32 5.65
N THR A 426 -12.32 -31.47 4.72
CA THR A 426 -12.93 -31.87 3.45
C THR A 426 -12.02 -31.50 2.30
N VAL A 427 -11.72 -32.45 1.42
CA VAL A 427 -11.12 -32.20 0.11
C VAL A 427 -12.23 -31.96 -0.90
N VAL A 428 -12.31 -30.75 -1.44
CA VAL A 428 -13.34 -30.41 -2.42
C VAL A 428 -12.99 -31.02 -3.76
N SER A 429 -13.94 -31.76 -4.30
CA SER A 429 -13.92 -32.38 -5.62
C SER A 429 -15.26 -32.11 -6.31
N ARG A 430 -15.38 -32.53 -7.56
CA ARG A 430 -16.65 -32.51 -8.28
C ARG A 430 -17.78 -33.26 -7.57
N TYR A 431 -17.45 -34.26 -6.75
CA TYR A 431 -18.45 -35.11 -6.10
C TYR A 431 -19.13 -34.45 -4.91
N ASN A 432 -18.55 -33.40 -4.34
CA ASN A 432 -19.00 -32.84 -3.08
C ASN A 432 -19.07 -31.30 -3.03
N GLU A 433 -18.65 -30.59 -4.08
CA GLU A 433 -18.64 -29.13 -4.08
C GLU A 433 -20.03 -28.50 -3.82
N ASN A 434 -21.10 -29.18 -4.25
CA ASN A 434 -22.49 -28.73 -4.04
C ASN A 434 -23.03 -29.01 -2.63
N HIS A 435 -22.31 -29.79 -1.81
CA HIS A 435 -22.73 -30.22 -0.47
C HIS A 435 -21.83 -29.68 0.65
N LEU A 436 -20.96 -28.71 0.36
CA LEU A 436 -20.00 -28.23 1.37
C LEU A 436 -20.66 -27.62 2.61
N GLU A 437 -21.81 -26.96 2.45
CA GLU A 437 -22.54 -26.40 3.59
C GLU A 437 -23.22 -27.48 4.44
N ASP A 438 -23.68 -28.57 3.81
CA ASP A 438 -24.19 -29.74 4.53
C ASP A 438 -23.07 -30.41 5.34
N ILE A 439 -21.89 -30.57 4.73
CA ILE A 439 -20.71 -31.15 5.39
C ILE A 439 -20.25 -30.25 6.55
N ARG A 440 -20.32 -28.93 6.39
CA ARG A 440 -20.06 -27.97 7.47
C ARG A 440 -21.08 -28.11 8.60
N THR A 441 -22.36 -28.23 8.27
CA THR A 441 -23.44 -28.44 9.24
C THR A 441 -23.22 -29.74 10.01
N LEU A 442 -22.80 -30.81 9.33
CA LEU A 442 -22.39 -32.06 9.98
C LEU A 442 -21.22 -31.83 10.94
N ALA A 443 -20.18 -31.08 10.57
CA ALA A 443 -19.07 -30.76 11.46
C ALA A 443 -19.54 -30.05 12.76
N LEU A 444 -20.46 -29.08 12.63
CA LEU A 444 -21.05 -28.38 13.77
C LEU A 444 -21.85 -29.33 14.67
N GLN A 445 -22.65 -30.23 14.09
CA GLN A 445 -23.43 -31.23 14.82
C GLN A 445 -22.53 -32.22 15.57
N LEU A 446 -21.45 -32.69 14.93
CA LEU A 446 -20.46 -33.58 15.54
C LEU A 446 -19.64 -32.89 16.64
N GLY A 447 -19.65 -31.56 16.67
CA GLY A 447 -19.03 -30.77 17.74
C GLY A 447 -17.49 -30.74 17.70
N VAL A 448 -16.90 -30.87 16.50
CA VAL A 448 -15.46 -30.73 16.27
C VAL A 448 -14.98 -29.29 16.53
N ASP A 449 -13.69 -29.10 16.79
CA ASP A 449 -13.15 -27.77 17.12
C ASP A 449 -13.00 -26.89 15.88
N HIS A 450 -12.59 -27.48 14.75
CA HIS A 450 -12.47 -26.78 13.48
C HIS A 450 -13.03 -27.59 12.32
N PHE A 451 -13.51 -26.86 11.33
CA PHE A 451 -13.80 -27.37 9.99
C PHE A 451 -12.83 -26.71 9.01
N SER A 452 -12.21 -27.50 8.14
CA SER A 452 -11.28 -26.97 7.14
C SER A 452 -11.53 -27.56 5.76
N VAL A 453 -11.41 -26.71 4.74
CA VAL A 453 -11.64 -27.08 3.35
C VAL A 453 -10.33 -27.05 2.58
N LYS A 454 -9.98 -28.16 1.93
CA LYS A 454 -8.79 -28.34 1.10
C LYS A 454 -9.18 -28.39 -0.37
N THR A 455 -8.50 -27.64 -1.21
CA THR A 455 -8.61 -27.81 -2.66
C THR A 455 -7.88 -29.09 -3.11
N LEU A 456 -8.53 -29.87 -3.97
CA LEU A 456 -7.97 -31.08 -4.58
C LEU A 456 -6.81 -30.76 -5.51
N ASN A 457 -5.72 -31.53 -5.44
CA ASN A 457 -4.66 -31.54 -6.45
C ASN A 457 -4.84 -32.75 -7.38
N PRO A 458 -5.44 -32.64 -8.57
CA PRO A 458 -5.85 -33.78 -9.40
C PRO A 458 -4.69 -34.52 -10.09
N THR A 459 -3.44 -34.06 -9.96
CA THR A 459 -2.34 -34.49 -10.83
C THR A 459 -1.23 -35.24 -10.10
N VAL A 460 -1.57 -36.13 -9.18
CA VAL A 460 -0.55 -36.82 -8.38
C VAL A 460 0.30 -37.77 -9.21
N ASP A 461 -0.21 -38.29 -10.35
CA ASP A 461 0.58 -38.91 -11.43
C ASP A 461 -0.25 -39.58 -12.55
N THR A 462 -1.57 -39.50 -12.47
CA THR A 462 -2.50 -40.22 -13.33
C THR A 462 -3.04 -39.35 -14.44
N GLU A 463 -3.29 -39.97 -15.60
CA GLU A 463 -4.11 -39.47 -16.71
C GLU A 463 -5.59 -39.34 -16.30
N LEU A 464 -5.89 -39.06 -15.03
CA LEU A 464 -7.21 -38.60 -14.64
C LEU A 464 -7.39 -37.24 -15.30
N LYS A 465 -8.32 -37.17 -16.24
CA LYS A 465 -8.68 -35.91 -16.86
C LYS A 465 -9.25 -35.04 -15.75
N ASP A 466 -8.66 -33.85 -15.57
CA ASP A 466 -9.14 -32.83 -14.63
C ASP A 466 -10.68 -32.64 -14.75
N ASP A 467 -11.21 -32.88 -15.95
CA ASP A 467 -12.60 -33.04 -16.36
C ASP A 467 -13.46 -34.02 -15.55
N GLU A 468 -12.95 -34.86 -14.65
CA GLU A 468 -13.78 -35.79 -13.86
C GLU A 468 -13.79 -35.47 -12.36
N LEU A 469 -12.63 -35.08 -11.82
CA LEU A 469 -12.43 -34.96 -10.37
C LEU A 469 -12.35 -33.51 -9.88
N ALA A 470 -11.85 -32.60 -10.71
CA ALA A 470 -11.68 -31.20 -10.32
C ALA A 470 -13.05 -30.52 -10.15
N PRO A 471 -13.21 -29.67 -9.11
CA PRO A 471 -14.45 -28.93 -8.88
C PRO A 471 -14.71 -27.91 -10.01
N LEU A 472 -15.98 -27.73 -10.35
CA LEU A 472 -16.44 -26.75 -11.33
C LEU A 472 -16.36 -25.33 -10.78
N THR A 473 -16.60 -25.16 -9.48
CA THR A 473 -16.60 -23.86 -8.79
C THR A 473 -15.18 -23.32 -8.66
N GLU A 474 -14.92 -22.15 -9.23
CA GLU A 474 -13.59 -21.54 -9.26
C GLU A 474 -12.96 -21.37 -7.87
N ALA A 475 -13.74 -20.96 -6.88
CA ALA A 475 -13.29 -20.79 -5.49
C ALA A 475 -12.73 -22.09 -4.86
N TYR A 476 -13.07 -23.26 -5.40
CA TYR A 476 -12.60 -24.56 -4.91
C TYR A 476 -11.56 -25.21 -5.82
N ARG A 477 -11.26 -24.58 -6.96
CA ARG A 477 -10.22 -25.03 -7.88
C ARG A 477 -8.85 -24.80 -7.26
N ARG A 478 -7.98 -25.80 -7.31
CA ARG A 478 -6.60 -25.64 -6.82
C ARG A 478 -5.73 -24.85 -7.78
N PHE A 479 -5.97 -24.99 -9.08
CA PHE A 479 -5.22 -24.32 -10.14
C PHE A 479 -6.13 -23.42 -10.94
N ALA A 480 -5.56 -22.38 -11.54
CA ALA A 480 -6.24 -21.64 -12.59
C ALA A 480 -6.26 -22.51 -13.86
N TYR A 481 -7.47 -22.83 -14.34
CA TYR A 481 -7.70 -23.53 -15.59
C TYR A 481 -7.93 -22.49 -16.69
N ALA A 482 -7.54 -22.76 -17.94
CA ALA A 482 -7.71 -21.83 -19.04
C ALA A 482 -9.17 -21.76 -19.50
N ASP A 483 -9.58 -20.61 -20.02
CA ASP A 483 -10.98 -20.35 -20.35
C ASP A 483 -11.44 -21.28 -21.48
N GLY A 484 -12.53 -22.00 -21.23
CA GLY A 484 -13.07 -23.00 -22.18
C GLY A 484 -12.26 -24.30 -22.28
N SER A 485 -11.27 -24.56 -21.42
CA SER A 485 -10.53 -25.83 -21.39
C SER A 485 -10.07 -26.25 -19.99
N TRP A 486 -9.62 -27.49 -19.82
CA TRP A 486 -9.08 -27.99 -18.56
C TRP A 486 -7.55 -27.84 -18.45
N THR A 487 -6.96 -26.94 -19.22
CA THR A 487 -5.50 -26.76 -19.25
C THR A 487 -5.03 -25.80 -18.15
N ARG A 488 -4.05 -26.22 -17.32
CA ARG A 488 -3.56 -25.43 -16.17
C ARG A 488 -2.60 -24.31 -16.59
N ARG A 489 -2.72 -23.13 -15.98
CA ARG A 489 -1.81 -21.99 -16.20
C ARG A 489 -0.50 -22.14 -15.42
N ARG A 490 0.65 -22.11 -16.10
CA ARG A 490 1.99 -22.24 -15.49
C ARG A 490 2.52 -20.88 -15.00
N LYS A 491 3.19 -20.88 -13.85
CA LYS A 491 3.90 -19.72 -13.29
C LYS A 491 5.26 -19.50 -13.96
N ALA A 492 5.60 -18.26 -14.27
CA ALA A 492 6.97 -17.84 -14.53
C ALA A 492 7.79 -17.95 -13.22
N CYS A 493 8.86 -18.75 -13.23
CA CYS A 493 9.81 -19.08 -12.15
C CYS A 493 9.50 -18.56 -10.72
N ALA A 494 9.16 -19.47 -9.79
CA ALA A 494 8.98 -19.16 -8.37
C ALA A 494 9.88 -20.05 -7.48
N PRO A 495 10.59 -19.51 -6.47
CA PRO A 495 11.44 -20.31 -5.59
C PRO A 495 10.62 -21.23 -4.68
N CYS A 496 11.09 -22.46 -4.49
CA CYS A 496 10.45 -23.43 -3.59
C CYS A 496 10.98 -23.26 -2.17
N LEU A 497 10.15 -22.74 -1.26
CA LEU A 497 10.51 -22.57 0.15
C LEU A 497 10.47 -23.88 0.96
N TRP A 498 9.97 -24.97 0.37
CA TRP A 498 9.87 -26.26 1.05
C TRP A 498 11.26 -26.82 1.37
N THR A 499 12.18 -26.80 0.40
CA THR A 499 13.53 -27.40 0.51
C THR A 499 14.50 -26.68 1.46
N SER A 500 14.13 -25.52 2.00
CA SER A 500 14.98 -24.72 2.90
C SER A 500 14.64 -24.86 4.38
N GLY A 501 13.42 -25.31 4.72
CA GLY A 501 12.94 -25.43 6.11
C GLY A 501 12.31 -26.77 6.48
N THR A 502 12.02 -27.63 5.48
CA THR A 502 11.35 -28.92 5.68
C THR A 502 11.76 -29.98 4.65
N ALA A 503 11.42 -31.24 4.93
CA ALA A 503 11.60 -32.41 4.06
C ALA A 503 10.66 -33.53 4.53
N THR A 504 10.62 -34.63 3.77
CA THR A 504 9.84 -35.82 4.12
C THR A 504 10.76 -37.01 4.31
N ILE A 505 10.50 -37.81 5.35
CA ILE A 505 11.14 -39.11 5.59
C ILE A 505 10.08 -40.19 5.43
N HIS A 506 10.31 -41.09 4.48
CA HIS A 506 9.47 -42.26 4.25
C HIS A 506 9.65 -43.31 5.35
N SER A 507 8.70 -44.25 5.47
CA SER A 507 8.75 -45.31 6.50
C SER A 507 9.97 -46.24 6.39
N ASN A 508 10.66 -46.24 5.24
CA ASN A 508 11.91 -46.97 5.02
C ASN A 508 13.19 -46.15 5.35
N GLY A 509 13.05 -44.90 5.75
CA GLY A 509 14.15 -44.00 6.13
C GLY A 509 14.61 -43.06 5.02
N ASP A 510 14.09 -43.19 3.80
CA ASP A 510 14.50 -42.36 2.68
C ASP A 510 14.12 -40.90 2.93
N LEU A 511 15.13 -40.03 2.96
CA LEU A 511 14.98 -38.59 3.03
C LEU A 511 14.75 -38.03 1.62
N VAL A 512 13.56 -37.50 1.38
CA VAL A 512 13.15 -36.90 0.12
C VAL A 512 12.78 -35.42 0.34
N PRO A 513 12.90 -34.57 -0.69
CA PRO A 513 12.64 -33.13 -0.53
C PRO A 513 11.18 -32.79 -0.23
N CYS A 514 10.21 -33.64 -0.58
CA CYS A 514 8.78 -33.34 -0.52
C CYS A 514 7.95 -34.63 -0.51
N SER A 515 6.80 -34.62 0.16
CA SER A 515 5.86 -35.75 0.20
C SER A 515 5.27 -36.13 -1.16
N TYR A 516 5.28 -35.22 -2.14
CA TYR A 516 4.89 -35.55 -3.51
C TYR A 516 5.93 -36.41 -4.25
N ASP A 517 7.13 -36.60 -3.68
CA ASP A 517 8.10 -37.60 -4.17
C ASP A 517 7.87 -38.96 -3.51
N PHE A 518 6.62 -39.44 -3.55
CA PHE A 518 6.17 -40.64 -2.84
C PHE A 518 6.85 -41.95 -3.30
N ASP A 519 7.55 -41.96 -4.43
CA ASP A 519 8.36 -43.10 -4.89
C ASP A 519 9.85 -42.96 -4.52
N GLY A 520 10.28 -41.83 -3.97
CA GLY A 520 11.67 -41.56 -3.64
C GLY A 520 12.60 -41.34 -4.84
N ALA A 521 12.08 -40.77 -5.94
CA ALA A 521 12.86 -40.54 -7.15
C ALA A 521 13.94 -39.45 -6.98
N MET A 522 13.78 -38.56 -6.00
CA MET A 522 14.72 -37.50 -5.64
C MET A 522 15.32 -37.72 -4.25
N MET A 523 15.51 -38.99 -3.87
CA MET A 523 16.12 -39.38 -2.59
C MET A 523 17.50 -38.76 -2.41
N ILE A 524 17.74 -38.22 -1.20
CA ILE A 524 19.01 -37.60 -0.80
C ILE A 524 19.91 -38.61 -0.08
N GLY A 525 19.31 -39.48 0.73
CA GLY A 525 19.98 -40.51 1.51
C GLY A 525 19.01 -41.14 2.51
N ASN A 526 19.49 -42.09 3.31
CA ASN A 526 18.67 -42.78 4.31
C ASN A 526 18.96 -42.25 5.73
N ALA A 527 17.91 -41.79 6.41
CA ALA A 527 17.97 -41.19 7.75
C ALA A 527 18.26 -42.20 8.87
N PHE A 528 18.14 -43.50 8.61
CA PHE A 528 18.48 -44.55 9.59
C PHE A 528 19.95 -44.97 9.47
N GLU A 529 20.58 -44.69 8.33
CA GLU A 529 21.99 -44.96 8.10
C GLU A 529 22.87 -43.74 8.42
N GLN A 530 22.35 -42.53 8.19
CA GLN A 530 23.08 -41.27 8.39
C GLN A 530 22.20 -40.23 9.08
N PRO A 531 22.76 -39.42 10.01
CA PRO A 531 22.01 -38.34 10.64
C PRO A 531 21.44 -37.35 9.60
N VAL A 532 20.18 -36.97 9.75
CA VAL A 532 19.50 -36.00 8.89
C VAL A 532 20.22 -34.66 8.90
N SER A 533 20.79 -34.25 10.04
CA SER A 533 21.59 -33.04 10.19
C SER A 533 22.81 -33.01 9.29
N ARG A 534 23.35 -34.19 8.93
CA ARG A 534 24.43 -34.36 7.95
C ARG A 534 23.90 -34.36 6.52
N LEU A 535 22.85 -35.14 6.25
CA LEU A 535 22.19 -35.21 4.94
C LEU A 535 21.66 -33.84 4.49
N TRP A 536 21.22 -33.01 5.44
CA TRP A 536 20.60 -31.71 5.20
C TRP A 536 21.46 -30.75 4.38
N ASN A 537 22.79 -30.84 4.48
CA ASN A 537 23.72 -30.04 3.69
C ASN A 537 24.73 -30.92 2.94
N SER A 538 24.33 -32.13 2.58
CA SER A 538 25.11 -33.01 1.71
C SER A 538 25.22 -32.39 0.30
N PRO A 539 26.26 -32.76 -0.48
CA PRO A 539 26.38 -32.32 -1.87
C PRO A 539 25.13 -32.60 -2.71
N GLU A 540 24.46 -33.72 -2.47
CA GLU A 540 23.26 -34.16 -3.16
C GLU A 540 22.09 -33.21 -2.88
N PHE A 541 21.83 -32.87 -1.61
CA PHE A 541 20.73 -31.98 -1.25
C PHE A 541 21.00 -30.53 -1.70
N ARG A 542 22.26 -30.08 -1.62
CA ARG A 542 22.67 -28.76 -2.13
C ARG A 542 22.41 -28.65 -3.64
N ARG A 543 22.86 -29.66 -4.40
CA ARG A 543 22.61 -29.72 -5.85
C ARG A 543 21.12 -29.74 -6.13
N LEU A 544 20.34 -30.56 -5.41
CA LEU A 544 18.90 -30.60 -5.58
C LEU A 544 18.26 -29.23 -5.33
N ARG A 545 18.64 -28.50 -4.26
CA ARG A 545 18.11 -27.15 -3.98
C ARG A 545 18.42 -26.18 -5.11
N LEU A 546 19.63 -26.23 -5.68
CA LEU A 546 19.97 -25.42 -6.85
C LEU A 546 19.12 -25.81 -8.06
N THR A 547 18.95 -27.10 -8.34
CA THR A 547 18.10 -27.58 -9.45
C THR A 547 16.63 -27.19 -9.24
N VAL A 548 16.10 -27.30 -8.03
CA VAL A 548 14.72 -26.90 -7.69
C VAL A 548 14.52 -25.38 -7.80
N ASN A 549 15.53 -24.56 -7.54
CA ASN A 549 15.38 -23.11 -7.64
C ASN A 549 15.71 -22.55 -9.03
N CYS A 550 16.59 -23.20 -9.79
CA CYS A 550 17.06 -22.69 -11.08
C CYS A 550 16.50 -23.47 -12.29
N GLU A 551 16.18 -24.76 -12.13
CA GLU A 551 15.89 -25.68 -13.24
C GLU A 551 14.73 -26.67 -12.96
N ARG A 552 13.77 -26.28 -12.11
CA ARG A 552 12.72 -27.19 -11.59
C ARG A 552 11.92 -27.94 -12.65
N ASP A 553 11.75 -27.41 -13.86
CA ASP A 553 10.99 -28.09 -14.92
C ASP A 553 11.70 -29.35 -15.48
N LYS A 554 13.02 -29.49 -15.24
CA LYS A 554 13.78 -30.71 -15.55
C LYS A 554 13.40 -31.86 -14.61
N LEU A 555 12.93 -31.56 -13.40
CA LEU A 555 12.48 -32.56 -12.44
C LEU A 555 11.04 -32.96 -12.75
N ALA A 556 10.83 -34.25 -13.08
CA ALA A 556 9.52 -34.78 -13.46
C ALA A 556 8.43 -34.45 -12.42
N ARG A 557 8.76 -34.60 -11.13
CA ARG A 557 7.87 -34.30 -10.00
C ARG A 557 7.55 -32.81 -9.89
N CYS A 558 8.55 -31.95 -10.04
CA CYS A 558 8.35 -30.50 -9.90
C CYS A 558 7.57 -29.92 -11.08
N ARG A 559 7.72 -30.46 -12.30
CA ARG A 559 7.01 -30.04 -13.51
C ARG A 559 5.49 -29.99 -13.35
N CYS A 560 4.93 -30.89 -12.53
CA CYS A 560 3.49 -30.98 -12.25
C CYS A 560 3.10 -30.44 -10.86
N CYS A 561 4.03 -29.84 -10.11
CA CYS A 561 3.79 -29.41 -8.73
C CYS A 561 2.99 -28.10 -8.64
N ASN A 562 2.35 -27.88 -7.50
CA ASN A 562 1.56 -26.68 -7.25
C ASN A 562 2.36 -25.37 -7.16
N VAL A 563 3.68 -25.45 -7.01
CA VAL A 563 4.59 -24.28 -7.08
C VAL A 563 4.83 -23.85 -8.53
N ASN A 564 4.57 -24.74 -9.50
CA ASN A 564 4.73 -24.48 -10.93
C ASN A 564 3.47 -23.94 -11.62
N PHE A 565 2.30 -24.00 -10.98
CA PHE A 565 1.03 -23.51 -11.55
C PHE A 565 0.43 -22.35 -10.76
N GLU A 566 -0.30 -21.49 -11.46
CA GLU A 566 -1.15 -20.45 -10.89
C GLU A 566 -2.27 -21.11 -10.10
N LEU A 567 -2.50 -20.63 -8.89
CA LEU A 567 -3.52 -21.17 -8.00
C LEU A 567 -4.76 -20.26 -8.11
N ALA A 568 -5.96 -20.84 -8.05
CA ALA A 568 -7.18 -20.04 -8.12
C ALA A 568 -7.33 -19.14 -6.88
N SER A 569 -8.09 -18.06 -7.01
CA SER A 569 -8.40 -17.18 -5.87
C SER A 569 -9.14 -17.96 -4.78
N GLY A 570 -8.65 -17.90 -3.53
CA GLY A 570 -9.21 -18.67 -2.40
C GLY A 570 -8.64 -20.08 -2.18
N SER A 571 -7.64 -20.51 -2.96
CA SER A 571 -7.15 -21.91 -2.96
C SER A 571 -6.32 -22.38 -1.74
N TRP A 572 -6.27 -21.63 -0.63
CA TRP A 572 -5.53 -22.01 0.59
C TRP A 572 -6.39 -21.81 1.85
N PHE A 573 -6.46 -22.87 2.68
CA PHE A 573 -7.05 -22.96 4.04
C PHE A 573 -6.94 -21.66 4.87
N VAL A 574 -7.86 -21.24 5.76
CA VAL A 574 -8.93 -21.84 6.58
C VAL A 574 -10.10 -20.86 6.65
N ALA A 575 -11.35 -21.29 6.45
CA ALA A 575 -12.53 -20.58 6.94
C ALA A 575 -12.98 -21.27 8.24
N ASN A 576 -12.96 -20.55 9.37
CA ASN A 576 -13.38 -21.09 10.66
C ASN A 576 -14.88 -21.47 10.64
N ALA A 577 -15.24 -22.55 11.34
CA ALA A 577 -16.60 -23.10 11.38
C ALA A 577 -17.67 -22.12 11.89
N GLN A 578 -17.28 -21.06 12.59
CA GLN A 578 -18.20 -20.07 13.17
C GLN A 578 -18.65 -18.93 12.22
N SER A 579 -17.98 -18.72 11.08
CA SER A 579 -18.16 -17.49 10.26
C SER A 579 -18.91 -17.61 8.92
N ALA A 580 -19.49 -18.76 8.54
CA ALA A 580 -20.28 -18.86 7.28
C ALA A 580 -21.78 -18.61 7.35
N PRO A 581 -22.51 -18.72 8.49
CA PRO A 581 -23.91 -18.32 8.51
C PRO A 581 -24.08 -16.85 8.08
N GLU A 582 -23.04 -16.04 8.28
CA GLU A 582 -22.96 -14.62 7.94
C GLU A 582 -22.70 -14.35 6.46
N ILE A 583 -21.97 -15.24 5.77
CA ILE A 583 -21.75 -15.15 4.32
C ILE A 583 -23.00 -15.64 3.56
N GLU A 584 -23.71 -16.64 4.11
CA GLU A 584 -24.94 -17.19 3.52
C GLU A 584 -26.17 -16.28 3.75
N ALA A 585 -26.27 -15.62 4.91
CA ALA A 585 -27.31 -14.62 5.16
C ALA A 585 -27.16 -13.38 4.26
N LEU A 586 -25.93 -13.01 3.89
CA LEU A 586 -25.64 -11.99 2.88
C LEU A 586 -25.98 -12.43 1.45
N ARG A 587 -25.95 -13.75 1.16
CA ARG A 587 -26.38 -14.34 -0.13
C ARG A 587 -27.91 -14.34 -0.29
N LEU A 588 -28.66 -14.67 0.76
CA LEU A 588 -30.12 -14.82 0.70
C LEU A 588 -30.91 -13.50 0.76
N GLN A 589 -30.37 -12.44 1.36
CA GLN A 589 -31.06 -11.13 1.42
C GLN A 589 -30.96 -10.29 0.15
N ARG A 590 -30.07 -10.62 -0.80
CA ARG A 590 -29.76 -9.77 -1.96
C ARG A 590 -30.36 -10.20 -3.30
N GLY A 591 -30.95 -11.39 -3.41
CA GLY A 591 -31.65 -11.80 -4.63
C GLY A 591 -30.81 -11.75 -5.92
N GLU A 592 -29.50 -12.00 -5.83
CA GLU A 592 -28.56 -11.93 -6.96
C GLU A 592 -27.77 -13.25 -7.07
N ASP A 593 -27.93 -13.94 -8.21
CA ASP A 593 -27.12 -15.09 -8.60
C ASP A 593 -25.77 -14.62 -9.18
N LYS A 594 -24.67 -15.08 -8.56
CA LYS A 594 -23.27 -15.29 -9.06
C LYS A 594 -22.12 -14.52 -8.38
N HIS A 595 -21.13 -15.32 -7.94
CA HIS A 595 -19.71 -15.07 -7.69
C HIS A 595 -19.28 -13.86 -6.83
N ILE A 596 -19.04 -14.10 -5.53
CA ILE A 596 -18.22 -13.23 -4.67
C ILE A 596 -16.86 -13.90 -4.44
N LEU A 597 -15.80 -13.22 -4.88
CA LEU A 597 -14.39 -13.51 -4.55
C LEU A 597 -14.18 -13.33 -3.04
N LEU A 598 -13.48 -14.27 -2.38
CA LEU A 598 -12.96 -14.02 -1.03
C LEU A 598 -11.98 -12.81 -1.08
N PRO A 599 -12.07 -11.83 -0.17
CA PRO A 599 -11.23 -10.63 -0.21
C PRO A 599 -9.74 -10.94 -0.13
N SER A 600 -8.95 -10.25 -0.97
CA SER A 600 -7.47 -10.23 -0.96
C SER A 600 -6.85 -9.96 0.42
N ASP A 601 -7.60 -9.30 1.31
CA ASP A 601 -7.19 -8.88 2.64
C ASP A 601 -6.81 -10.08 3.54
N THR A 602 -7.35 -11.29 3.28
CA THR A 602 -7.05 -12.50 4.07
C THR A 602 -5.69 -13.13 3.71
N GLN A 603 -5.30 -13.07 2.42
CA GLN A 603 -3.99 -13.55 1.96
C GLN A 603 -2.89 -12.55 2.28
N GLU A 604 -3.22 -11.25 2.26
CA GLU A 604 -2.31 -10.18 2.65
C GLU A 604 -2.11 -10.13 4.18
N SER A 605 -3.14 -10.46 4.97
CA SER A 605 -3.03 -10.60 6.43
C SER A 605 -2.05 -11.70 6.83
N LEU A 606 -2.04 -12.86 6.17
CA LEU A 606 -1.08 -13.94 6.43
C LEU A 606 0.37 -13.58 6.06
N LEU A 607 0.57 -12.80 4.99
CA LEU A 607 1.90 -12.33 4.58
C LEU A 607 2.40 -11.19 5.49
N ARG A 608 1.53 -10.24 5.85
CA ARG A 608 1.80 -9.16 6.84
C ARG A 608 2.04 -9.73 8.23
N HIS A 609 1.33 -10.78 8.63
CA HIS A 609 1.56 -11.55 9.86
C HIS A 609 2.99 -12.10 9.90
N SER A 610 3.48 -12.71 8.82
CA SER A 610 4.85 -13.23 8.77
C SER A 610 5.93 -12.14 8.88
N LEU A 611 5.71 -10.98 8.26
CA LEU A 611 6.64 -9.86 8.23
C LEU A 611 6.61 -9.03 9.54
N HIS A 612 5.44 -8.92 10.15
CA HIS A 612 5.23 -8.24 11.44
C HIS A 612 5.77 -9.07 12.61
N VAL A 613 5.46 -10.38 12.66
CA VAL A 613 6.06 -11.32 13.63
C VAL A 613 7.58 -11.29 13.51
N ARG A 614 8.14 -11.22 12.30
CA ARG A 614 9.59 -11.10 12.07
C ARG A 614 10.18 -9.82 12.67
N ASN A 615 9.55 -8.67 12.47
CA ASN A 615 10.05 -7.37 12.93
C ASN A 615 9.91 -7.19 14.45
N GLU A 616 8.83 -7.66 15.05
CA GLU A 616 8.63 -7.58 16.49
C GLU A 616 9.53 -8.57 17.23
N THR A 617 9.73 -9.78 16.69
CA THR A 617 10.71 -10.76 17.21
C THR A 617 12.14 -10.19 17.24
N ILE A 618 12.53 -9.44 16.21
CA ILE A 618 13.85 -8.77 16.15
C ILE A 618 13.97 -7.70 17.25
N ARG A 619 12.91 -6.94 17.53
CA ARG A 619 12.91 -5.93 18.62
C ARG A 619 12.95 -6.59 20.00
N THR A 620 12.18 -7.65 20.22
CA THR A 620 12.21 -8.45 21.46
C THR A 620 13.58 -9.10 21.68
N LEU A 621 14.27 -9.52 20.60
CA LEU A 621 15.65 -10.02 20.67
C LEU A 621 16.65 -8.96 21.15
N LEU A 622 16.56 -7.74 20.61
CA LEU A 622 17.46 -6.64 20.98
C LEU A 622 17.20 -6.13 22.42
N ALA A 623 15.99 -6.33 22.93
CA ALA A 623 15.60 -6.04 24.30
C ALA A 623 15.94 -7.17 25.30
N SER A 624 16.13 -8.42 24.85
CA SER A 624 16.37 -9.59 25.72
C SER A 624 17.67 -9.51 26.52
N ARG A 625 17.57 -9.74 27.84
CA ARG A 625 18.73 -9.88 28.74
C ARG A 625 19.67 -10.98 28.29
N PHE A 626 19.16 -12.12 27.81
CA PHE A 626 19.99 -13.21 27.30
C PHE A 626 20.80 -12.77 26.08
N TRP A 627 20.19 -12.03 25.14
CA TRP A 627 20.89 -11.51 23.96
C TRP A 627 21.97 -10.49 24.34
N ARG A 628 21.72 -9.64 25.33
CA ARG A 628 22.73 -8.69 25.84
C ARG A 628 23.87 -9.39 26.58
N LEU A 629 23.56 -10.39 27.40
CA LEU A 629 24.54 -11.14 28.22
C LEU A 629 25.45 -12.06 27.40
N THR A 630 24.93 -12.66 26.32
CA THR A 630 25.70 -13.58 25.46
C THR A 630 26.46 -12.88 24.32
N ARG A 631 26.36 -11.54 24.22
CA ARG A 631 27.10 -10.73 23.24
C ARG A 631 28.62 -10.97 23.25
N PRO A 632 29.31 -11.04 24.41
CA PRO A 632 30.75 -11.28 24.45
C PRO A 632 31.11 -12.69 23.94
N MET A 633 30.31 -13.70 24.28
CA MET A 633 30.51 -15.07 23.80
C MET A 633 30.28 -15.20 22.29
N ARG A 634 29.29 -14.49 21.73
CA ARG A 634 29.07 -14.46 20.27
C ARG A 634 30.21 -13.78 19.52
N LEU A 635 30.74 -12.68 20.06
CA LEU A 635 31.91 -11.99 19.51
C LEU A 635 33.17 -12.86 19.62
N ALA A 636 33.33 -13.61 20.71
CA ALA A 636 34.43 -14.56 20.89
C ALA A 636 34.33 -15.76 19.94
N LEU A 637 33.12 -16.26 19.68
CA LEU A 637 32.87 -17.37 18.74
C LEU A 637 33.17 -16.95 17.29
N ASP A 638 32.78 -15.73 16.89
CA ASP A 638 33.13 -15.14 15.59
C ASP A 638 34.64 -14.90 15.47
N ALA A 639 35.28 -14.40 16.53
CA ALA A 639 36.73 -14.24 16.57
C ALA A 639 37.46 -15.58 16.41
N PHE A 640 36.98 -16.64 17.08
CA PHE A 640 37.57 -17.98 17.02
C PHE A 640 37.43 -18.64 15.63
N GLN A 641 36.30 -18.42 14.94
CA GLN A 641 36.13 -18.84 13.54
C GLN A 641 37.08 -18.10 12.59
N THR A 642 37.37 -16.83 12.89
CA THR A 642 38.31 -16.00 12.13
C THR A 642 39.76 -16.48 12.29
N THR A 643 40.16 -16.87 13.50
CA THR A 643 41.51 -17.42 13.77
C THR A 643 41.76 -18.74 13.04
N ARG A 644 40.73 -19.59 12.91
CA ARG A 644 40.82 -20.87 12.20
C ARG A 644 41.04 -20.71 10.68
N TRP A 645 40.63 -19.58 10.11
CA TRP A 645 40.86 -19.22 8.71
C TRP A 645 42.31 -18.74 8.47
N PHE A 646 42.89 -17.99 9.43
CA PHE A 646 44.28 -17.53 9.37
C PHE A 646 45.30 -18.68 9.42
N ILE A 647 44.99 -19.79 10.09
CA ILE A 647 45.89 -20.95 10.23
C ILE A 647 46.01 -21.77 8.92
N LYS A 648 45.09 -21.64 7.96
CA LYS A 648 45.07 -22.43 6.70
C LYS A 648 45.50 -21.65 5.45
N GLY A 649 46.39 -20.66 5.60
CA GLY A 649 46.76 -19.71 4.56
C GLY A 649 47.02 -20.26 3.14
N ARG A 650 46.53 -19.52 2.13
CA ARG A 650 47.10 -19.43 0.79
C ARG A 650 47.31 -17.96 0.42
N HIS A 651 48.50 -17.67 -0.10
CA HIS A 651 49.06 -16.34 -0.37
C HIS A 651 48.50 -15.66 -1.63
N GLY A 652 48.34 -14.33 -1.59
CA GLY A 652 48.12 -13.46 -2.75
C GLY A 652 47.51 -12.08 -2.45
N ASP A 653 48.39 -11.08 -2.23
CA ASP A 653 48.25 -9.61 -2.27
C ASP A 653 47.37 -8.76 -1.30
N ARG A 654 48.13 -8.03 -0.45
CA ARG A 654 48.04 -6.69 0.18
C ARG A 654 46.89 -6.27 1.14
N PRO A 655 47.21 -5.45 2.19
CA PRO A 655 46.43 -5.30 3.42
C PRO A 655 45.43 -4.12 3.44
N ALA A 656 45.00 -3.60 2.29
CA ALA A 656 44.08 -2.44 2.22
C ALA A 656 42.58 -2.80 2.13
N ARG A 657 42.23 -4.09 2.28
CA ARG A 657 40.85 -4.59 2.16
C ARG A 657 40.19 -4.98 3.49
N TYR A 658 40.89 -4.86 4.62
CA TYR A 658 40.35 -5.33 5.91
C TYR A 658 39.48 -4.29 6.66
N ALA A 659 39.53 -3.01 6.27
CA ALA A 659 38.61 -1.99 6.79
C ALA A 659 37.22 -2.01 6.11
N MET A 660 37.00 -2.92 5.15
CA MET A 660 35.81 -2.96 4.29
C MET A 660 35.07 -4.32 4.36
N ARG A 661 35.11 -5.00 5.51
CA ARG A 661 34.52 -6.35 5.71
C ARG A 661 33.37 -6.43 6.72
N LEU A 662 32.70 -5.31 6.97
CA LEU A 662 31.40 -5.26 7.66
C LEU A 662 30.19 -5.33 6.70
N LEU A 663 30.41 -5.66 5.42
CA LEU A 663 29.36 -5.92 4.44
C LEU A 663 29.78 -7.13 3.57
N PRO A 664 28.88 -8.07 3.24
CA PRO A 664 29.22 -9.26 2.45
C PRO A 664 29.54 -8.89 0.98
N PRO A 665 30.46 -9.62 0.32
CA PRO A 665 30.82 -9.41 -1.07
C PRO A 665 29.73 -9.94 -2.02
N VAL A 666 29.44 -9.20 -3.09
CA VAL A 666 28.64 -9.66 -4.23
C VAL A 666 29.55 -10.52 -5.11
N THR A 667 29.25 -11.82 -5.23
CA THR A 667 29.95 -12.73 -6.15
C THR A 667 29.31 -12.76 -7.54
N PRO A 668 30.06 -13.15 -8.58
CA PRO A 668 29.67 -13.00 -9.99
C PRO A 668 28.52 -13.91 -10.46
N GLY A 669 28.09 -14.89 -9.67
CA GLY A 669 26.92 -15.74 -9.95
C GLY A 669 25.57 -15.05 -9.67
N MET A 670 25.57 -13.90 -8.99
CA MET A 670 24.36 -13.09 -8.76
C MET A 670 23.87 -12.34 -10.01
N ARG A 671 24.65 -12.29 -11.11
CA ARG A 671 24.22 -11.61 -12.35
C ARG A 671 23.12 -12.34 -13.12
N GLU A 672 22.96 -13.65 -12.94
CA GLU A 672 21.94 -14.42 -13.67
C GLU A 672 20.67 -14.67 -12.85
N LEU A 673 20.77 -14.74 -11.51
CA LEU A 673 19.60 -14.90 -10.62
C LEU A 673 18.86 -13.59 -10.29
N GLN A 674 19.46 -12.42 -10.58
CA GLN A 674 18.78 -11.12 -10.52
C GLN A 674 17.70 -10.92 -11.60
N ILE A 675 17.61 -11.84 -12.57
CA ILE A 675 16.69 -11.73 -13.72
C ILE A 675 15.26 -12.19 -13.36
N LEU A 676 15.03 -12.89 -12.23
CA LEU A 676 13.75 -13.58 -11.98
C LEU A 676 12.96 -13.17 -10.72
N THR A 677 13.44 -12.22 -9.91
CA THR A 677 12.61 -11.65 -8.84
C THR A 677 12.67 -10.12 -8.84
N ASN A 678 11.69 -9.55 -9.54
CA ASN A 678 11.21 -8.17 -9.59
C ASN A 678 12.15 -7.08 -10.12
N GLU A 679 11.60 -6.34 -11.08
CA GLU A 679 12.12 -5.17 -11.81
C GLU A 679 13.19 -5.49 -12.88
N MET A 680 12.75 -6.02 -14.04
CA MET A 680 13.48 -5.75 -15.28
C MET A 680 13.52 -4.22 -15.46
N THR A 681 14.71 -3.63 -15.48
CA THR A 681 14.87 -2.20 -15.79
C THR A 681 14.28 -1.93 -17.18
N GLU A 682 13.73 -0.73 -17.39
CA GLU A 682 13.13 -0.33 -18.66
C GLU A 682 14.02 -0.63 -19.89
N PRO A 683 15.36 -0.40 -19.84
CA PRO A 683 16.25 -0.75 -20.95
C PRO A 683 16.31 -2.25 -21.26
N LEU A 684 16.22 -3.11 -20.24
CA LEU A 684 16.23 -4.57 -20.42
C LEU A 684 14.88 -5.08 -20.98
N ARG A 685 13.76 -4.44 -20.63
CA ARG A 685 12.45 -4.74 -21.23
C ARG A 685 12.40 -4.35 -22.69
N GLN A 686 12.83 -3.14 -23.01
CA GLN A 686 12.91 -2.66 -24.39
C GLN A 686 13.84 -3.55 -25.23
N ALA A 687 15.00 -3.94 -24.70
CA ALA A 687 15.91 -4.86 -25.38
C ALA A 687 15.31 -6.26 -25.62
N ARG A 688 14.50 -6.77 -24.67
CA ARG A 688 13.80 -8.05 -24.84
C ARG A 688 12.70 -7.95 -25.90
N MET A 689 11.84 -6.94 -25.83
CA MET A 689 10.77 -6.74 -26.82
C MET A 689 11.34 -6.54 -28.22
N ARG A 690 12.48 -5.84 -28.32
CA ARG A 690 13.21 -5.71 -29.58
C ARG A 690 13.70 -7.06 -30.11
N ARG A 691 14.31 -7.89 -29.24
CA ARG A 691 14.73 -9.25 -29.62
C ARG A 691 13.55 -10.14 -30.04
N ASP A 692 12.42 -10.04 -29.35
CA ASP A 692 11.21 -10.80 -29.68
C ASP A 692 10.65 -10.38 -31.06
N LEU A 693 10.70 -9.08 -31.38
CA LEU A 693 10.38 -8.56 -32.72
C LEU A 693 11.36 -9.06 -33.78
N ASP A 694 12.66 -8.92 -33.55
CA ASP A 694 13.69 -9.37 -34.50
C ASP A 694 13.51 -10.87 -34.78
N THR A 695 13.30 -11.69 -33.74
CA THR A 695 13.03 -13.13 -33.86
C THR A 695 11.75 -13.41 -34.65
N PHE A 696 10.69 -12.63 -34.42
CA PHE A 696 9.43 -12.78 -35.15
C PHE A 696 9.60 -12.44 -36.65
N LEU A 697 10.30 -11.35 -36.97
CA LEU A 697 10.57 -10.92 -38.35
C LEU A 697 11.57 -11.84 -39.08
N GLU A 698 12.52 -12.45 -38.38
CA GLU A 698 13.43 -13.46 -38.92
C GLU A 698 12.73 -14.81 -39.15
N SER A 699 11.67 -15.11 -38.41
CA SER A 699 10.87 -16.32 -38.58
C SER A 699 9.88 -16.22 -39.75
N SER A 700 9.40 -17.35 -40.27
CA SER A 700 8.25 -17.38 -41.18
C SER A 700 6.88 -17.34 -40.47
N GLY A 701 6.87 -17.08 -39.15
CA GLY A 701 5.67 -17.06 -38.32
C GLY A 701 4.73 -15.91 -38.67
N ARG A 702 3.41 -16.16 -38.51
CA ARG A 702 2.35 -15.14 -38.63
C ARG A 702 1.61 -15.00 -37.32
N LEU A 703 1.22 -13.78 -36.97
CA LEU A 703 0.43 -13.48 -35.79
C LEU A 703 -1.06 -13.50 -36.14
N VAL A 704 -1.78 -14.54 -35.72
CA VAL A 704 -3.23 -14.64 -35.93
C VAL A 704 -3.99 -14.12 -34.71
N LEU A 705 -4.75 -13.04 -34.86
CA LEU A 705 -5.62 -12.47 -33.83
C LEU A 705 -7.03 -13.10 -33.87
N PRO A 706 -7.73 -13.16 -32.73
CA PRO A 706 -9.10 -13.64 -32.68
C PRO A 706 -10.05 -12.64 -33.35
N MET A 707 -10.79 -13.10 -34.36
CA MET A 707 -11.76 -12.30 -35.11
C MET A 707 -13.12 -13.00 -35.13
N HIS A 708 -14.11 -12.37 -34.52
CA HIS A 708 -15.48 -12.88 -34.46
C HIS A 708 -16.36 -12.27 -35.56
N GLN A 709 -17.26 -13.07 -36.16
CA GLN A 709 -18.16 -12.59 -37.23
C GLN A 709 -19.20 -11.57 -36.73
N ALA A 710 -19.60 -11.69 -35.46
CA ALA A 710 -20.46 -10.75 -34.76
C ALA A 710 -19.75 -10.27 -33.49
N PRO A 711 -18.86 -9.28 -33.57
CA PRO A 711 -18.09 -8.82 -32.41
C PRO A 711 -19.01 -8.06 -31.45
N VAL A 712 -18.85 -8.30 -30.14
CA VAL A 712 -19.47 -7.48 -29.08
C VAL A 712 -18.60 -6.26 -28.80
N VAL A 713 -17.27 -6.42 -28.89
CA VAL A 713 -16.29 -5.35 -28.71
C VAL A 713 -15.45 -5.17 -29.97
N SER A 714 -15.25 -3.92 -30.38
CA SER A 714 -14.23 -3.57 -31.36
C SER A 714 -13.05 -2.94 -30.64
N VAL A 715 -11.90 -3.61 -30.66
CA VAL A 715 -10.65 -3.10 -30.10
C VAL A 715 -10.01 -2.20 -31.14
N LEU A 716 -9.86 -0.91 -30.82
CA LEU A 716 -9.29 0.11 -31.67
C LEU A 716 -7.83 0.34 -31.24
N LEU A 717 -6.90 0.00 -32.14
CA LEU A 717 -5.47 0.20 -31.96
C LEU A 717 -4.96 1.24 -32.96
N ILE A 718 -4.45 2.35 -32.45
CA ILE A 718 -3.82 3.38 -33.27
C ILE A 718 -2.32 3.25 -33.12
N LEU A 719 -1.64 2.96 -34.24
CA LEU A 719 -0.22 2.66 -34.26
C LEU A 719 0.55 3.79 -34.94
N HIS A 720 1.71 4.13 -34.36
CA HIS A 720 2.69 4.98 -35.02
C HIS A 720 4.08 4.58 -34.52
N ASN A 721 4.85 3.93 -35.39
CA ASN A 721 6.14 3.32 -35.09
C ASN A 721 6.06 2.34 -33.87
N ARG A 722 7.20 2.11 -33.22
CA ARG A 722 7.34 1.25 -32.02
C ARG A 722 6.91 -0.20 -32.25
N ALA A 723 7.34 -0.79 -33.37
CA ALA A 723 7.01 -2.17 -33.76
C ALA A 723 7.16 -3.22 -32.63
N ALA A 724 8.16 -3.07 -31.76
CA ALA A 724 8.41 -3.99 -30.64
C ALA A 724 7.32 -3.93 -29.55
N LEU A 725 6.80 -2.74 -29.25
CA LEU A 725 5.69 -2.55 -28.31
C LEU A 725 4.38 -3.03 -28.93
N THR A 726 4.17 -2.73 -30.21
CA THR A 726 3.03 -3.21 -30.99
C THR A 726 2.94 -4.74 -30.98
N LEU A 727 4.05 -5.45 -31.22
CA LEU A 727 4.06 -6.92 -31.15
C LEU A 727 3.70 -7.43 -29.76
N ALA A 728 4.19 -6.79 -28.69
CA ALA A 728 3.86 -7.17 -27.32
C ALA A 728 2.38 -6.93 -26.99
N CYS A 729 1.81 -5.81 -27.41
CA CYS A 729 0.39 -5.48 -27.26
C CYS A 729 -0.51 -6.47 -28.02
N LEU A 730 -0.24 -6.71 -29.30
CA LEU A 730 -1.00 -7.66 -30.11
C LEU A 730 -0.92 -9.09 -29.57
N THR A 731 0.25 -9.49 -29.04
CA THR A 731 0.43 -10.79 -28.40
C THR A 731 -0.39 -10.90 -27.11
N ALA A 732 -0.41 -9.85 -26.28
CA ALA A 732 -1.23 -9.80 -25.07
C ALA A 732 -2.73 -9.84 -25.40
N LEU A 733 -3.17 -9.08 -26.42
CA LEU A 733 -4.54 -9.12 -26.93
C LEU A 733 -4.94 -10.53 -27.38
N LYS A 734 -4.12 -11.17 -28.21
CA LYS A 734 -4.34 -12.56 -28.66
C LYS A 734 -4.48 -13.53 -27.48
N THR A 735 -3.72 -13.31 -26.40
CA THR A 735 -3.63 -14.23 -25.27
C THR A 735 -4.77 -14.06 -24.27
N TRP A 736 -5.18 -12.81 -24.01
CA TRP A 736 -6.00 -12.48 -22.84
C TRP A 736 -7.39 -11.94 -23.17
N ILE A 737 -7.72 -11.68 -24.44
CA ILE A 737 -9.08 -11.28 -24.79
C ILE A 737 -10.02 -12.49 -24.72
N ASP A 738 -11.07 -12.35 -23.92
CA ASP A 738 -11.99 -13.42 -23.51
C ASP A 738 -13.43 -13.18 -23.97
N VAL A 739 -13.66 -12.12 -24.75
CA VAL A 739 -14.97 -11.73 -25.28
C VAL A 739 -14.97 -11.76 -26.80
N PRO A 740 -16.13 -12.02 -27.46
CA PRO A 740 -16.22 -11.95 -28.92
C PRO A 740 -15.82 -10.54 -29.41
N CYS A 741 -14.68 -10.44 -30.07
CA CYS A 741 -14.14 -9.16 -30.51
C CYS A 741 -13.71 -9.16 -31.97
N GLU A 742 -13.50 -7.96 -32.50
CA GLU A 742 -12.66 -7.71 -33.67
C GLU A 742 -11.57 -6.70 -33.29
N VAL A 743 -10.45 -6.75 -33.99
CA VAL A 743 -9.36 -5.80 -33.82
C VAL A 743 -9.29 -4.92 -35.07
N VAL A 744 -9.44 -3.61 -34.89
CA VAL A 744 -9.27 -2.61 -35.94
C VAL A 744 -8.00 -1.83 -35.66
N VAL A 745 -7.03 -1.96 -36.57
CA VAL A 745 -5.72 -1.33 -36.48
C VAL A 745 -5.67 -0.19 -37.49
N VAL A 746 -5.32 1.01 -37.04
CA VAL A 746 -4.95 2.12 -37.92
C VAL A 746 -3.46 2.36 -37.79
N ASP A 747 -2.72 2.06 -38.84
CA ASP A 747 -1.30 2.43 -38.97
C ASP A 747 -1.23 3.87 -39.47
N ASP A 748 -0.94 4.81 -38.57
CA ASP A 748 -0.96 6.25 -38.83
C ASP A 748 0.36 6.77 -39.40
N GLY A 749 0.82 6.09 -40.46
CA GLY A 749 2.03 6.42 -41.21
C GLY A 749 3.33 5.98 -40.54
N SER A 750 3.40 4.76 -39.99
CA SER A 750 4.64 4.22 -39.42
C SER A 750 5.74 4.05 -40.49
N THR A 751 6.98 4.36 -40.11
CA THR A 751 8.17 4.28 -40.97
C THR A 751 9.22 3.30 -40.46
N ASP A 752 9.01 2.70 -39.28
CA ASP A 752 9.85 1.64 -38.71
C ASP A 752 9.42 0.25 -39.20
N GLU A 753 9.70 -0.82 -38.44
CA GLU A 753 9.35 -2.20 -38.80
C GLU A 753 7.85 -2.55 -38.63
N THR A 754 7.00 -1.60 -38.22
CA THR A 754 5.57 -1.82 -37.98
C THR A 754 4.81 -2.28 -39.23
N PRO A 755 5.01 -1.71 -40.44
CA PRO A 755 4.36 -2.20 -41.65
C PRO A 755 4.72 -3.65 -42.01
N GLU A 756 5.94 -4.09 -41.69
CA GLU A 756 6.39 -5.47 -41.89
C GLU A 756 5.72 -6.43 -40.90
N LEU A 757 5.65 -6.04 -39.61
CA LEU A 757 4.89 -6.76 -38.58
C LEU A 757 3.41 -6.92 -38.98
N LEU A 758 2.77 -5.84 -39.46
CA LEU A 758 1.37 -5.84 -39.88
C LEU A 758 1.13 -6.70 -41.13
N ALA A 759 2.08 -6.79 -42.06
CA ALA A 759 1.99 -7.69 -43.22
C ALA A 759 1.96 -9.18 -42.80
N ARG A 760 2.46 -9.49 -41.60
CA ARG A 760 2.48 -10.82 -40.99
C ARG A 760 1.43 -10.98 -39.89
N THR A 761 0.48 -10.07 -39.78
CA THR A 761 -0.63 -10.12 -38.81
C THR A 761 -1.93 -10.44 -39.53
N ASP A 762 -2.56 -11.55 -39.17
CA ASP A 762 -3.86 -12.00 -39.69
C ASP A 762 -4.95 -11.80 -38.62
N GLY A 763 -6.21 -11.69 -39.04
CA GLY A 763 -7.34 -11.55 -38.10
C GLY A 763 -7.55 -10.13 -37.55
N ALA A 764 -6.96 -9.11 -38.19
CA ALA A 764 -7.18 -7.70 -37.88
C ALA A 764 -7.68 -6.94 -39.12
N HIS A 765 -8.55 -5.95 -38.92
CA HIS A 765 -8.90 -4.96 -39.95
C HIS A 765 -7.85 -3.86 -39.95
N ILE A 766 -6.93 -3.87 -40.91
CA ILE A 766 -5.79 -2.94 -40.95
C ILE A 766 -6.07 -1.82 -41.95
N LEU A 767 -6.17 -0.59 -41.46
CA LEU A 767 -6.22 0.64 -42.24
C LEU A 767 -4.84 1.28 -42.23
N LYS A 768 -4.36 1.74 -43.39
CA LYS A 768 -3.03 2.35 -43.53
C LYS A 768 -3.16 3.78 -44.03
N ASN A 769 -2.65 4.73 -43.25
CA ASN A 769 -2.56 6.12 -43.68
C ASN A 769 -1.19 6.36 -44.34
N SER A 770 -1.19 7.12 -45.44
CA SER A 770 0.05 7.47 -46.17
C SER A 770 0.90 8.51 -45.45
N ARG A 771 0.32 9.21 -44.48
CA ARG A 771 0.94 10.20 -43.59
C ARG A 771 0.15 10.25 -42.28
N THR A 772 0.80 10.67 -41.19
CA THR A 772 0.16 10.81 -39.87
C THR A 772 -1.04 11.75 -39.94
N ALA A 773 -2.21 11.22 -39.60
CA ALA A 773 -3.50 11.89 -39.62
C ALA A 773 -3.87 12.48 -38.25
N GLY A 774 -3.21 12.05 -37.18
CA GLY A 774 -3.40 12.49 -35.79
C GLY A 774 -4.31 11.55 -35.00
N PHE A 775 -4.04 11.39 -33.69
CA PHE A 775 -4.67 10.35 -32.87
C PHE A 775 -6.21 10.39 -32.85
N SER A 776 -6.81 11.58 -32.67
CA SER A 776 -8.27 11.74 -32.62
C SER A 776 -8.93 11.32 -33.93
N ARG A 777 -8.36 11.75 -35.07
CA ARG A 777 -8.84 11.38 -36.40
C ARG A 777 -8.67 9.88 -36.67
N ALA A 778 -7.52 9.31 -36.33
CA ALA A 778 -7.27 7.88 -36.47
C ALA A 778 -8.23 7.03 -35.60
N CYS A 779 -8.53 7.47 -34.37
CA CYS A 779 -9.56 6.85 -33.52
C CYS A 779 -10.94 6.89 -34.19
N ASN A 780 -11.33 8.03 -34.76
CA ASN A 780 -12.62 8.17 -35.45
C ASN A 780 -12.68 7.29 -36.71
N GLN A 781 -11.57 7.15 -37.45
CA GLN A 781 -11.47 6.23 -38.59
C GLN A 781 -11.64 4.76 -38.16
N ALA A 782 -10.96 4.37 -37.08
CA ALA A 782 -11.09 3.01 -36.52
C ALA A 782 -12.53 2.74 -36.01
N ALA A 783 -13.15 3.71 -35.35
CA ALA A 783 -14.53 3.64 -34.91
C ALA A 783 -15.50 3.51 -36.09
N ALA A 784 -15.29 4.24 -37.19
CA ALA A 784 -16.12 4.15 -38.39
C ALA A 784 -16.00 2.79 -39.11
N ALA A 785 -14.82 2.16 -39.05
CA ALA A 785 -14.56 0.86 -39.69
C ALA A 785 -14.90 -0.36 -38.81
N SER A 786 -15.41 -0.13 -37.60
CA SER A 786 -15.74 -1.19 -36.64
C SER A 786 -17.25 -1.48 -36.58
N ARG A 787 -17.59 -2.66 -36.06
CA ARG A 787 -18.93 -3.26 -36.04
C ARG A 787 -19.45 -3.61 -34.65
N GLY A 788 -18.58 -3.71 -33.65
CA GLY A 788 -18.91 -4.12 -32.29
C GLY A 788 -19.79 -3.11 -31.55
N ALA A 789 -20.65 -3.60 -30.67
CA ALA A 789 -21.59 -2.79 -29.89
C ALA A 789 -20.90 -1.85 -28.88
N SER A 790 -19.69 -2.22 -28.44
CA SER A 790 -18.80 -1.38 -27.63
C SER A 790 -17.45 -1.20 -28.31
N LEU A 791 -16.85 -0.02 -28.11
CA LEU A 791 -15.53 0.35 -28.59
C LEU A 791 -14.55 0.28 -27.42
N LEU A 792 -13.39 -0.36 -27.60
CA LEU A 792 -12.28 -0.34 -26.65
C LEU A 792 -11.09 0.37 -27.30
N LEU A 793 -10.76 1.58 -26.83
CA LEU A 793 -9.52 2.26 -27.19
C LEU A 793 -8.40 1.69 -26.31
N LEU A 794 -7.38 1.11 -26.97
CA LEU A 794 -6.23 0.51 -26.30
C LEU A 794 -4.93 1.06 -26.92
N GLY A 795 -4.00 1.48 -26.06
CA GLY A 795 -2.69 2.00 -26.47
C GLY A 795 -1.74 0.87 -26.85
N GLN A 796 -0.87 1.10 -27.85
CA GLN A 796 0.15 0.12 -28.28
C GLN A 796 1.19 -0.19 -27.18
N GLU A 797 1.27 0.64 -26.14
CA GLU A 797 2.10 0.42 -24.95
C GLU A 797 1.44 -0.48 -23.89
N ALA A 798 0.14 -0.75 -24.01
CA ALA A 798 -0.63 -1.52 -23.03
C ALA A 798 -0.65 -3.01 -23.40
N ALA A 799 -0.29 -3.85 -22.44
CA ALA A 799 -0.56 -5.28 -22.47
C ALA A 799 -1.86 -5.56 -21.69
N LEU A 800 -2.84 -6.13 -22.41
CA LEU A 800 -4.12 -6.53 -21.84
C LEU A 800 -3.91 -7.54 -20.69
N ARG A 801 -4.67 -7.40 -19.61
CA ARG A 801 -4.71 -8.37 -18.50
C ARG A 801 -5.95 -9.26 -18.60
N PRO A 802 -5.91 -10.48 -18.04
CA PRO A 802 -7.06 -11.39 -18.05
C PRO A 802 -8.30 -10.74 -17.42
N GLY A 803 -9.46 -10.89 -18.05
CA GLY A 803 -10.75 -10.43 -17.52
C GLY A 803 -11.02 -8.91 -17.61
N ALA A 804 -10.06 -8.10 -18.05
CA ALA A 804 -10.21 -6.65 -18.08
C ALA A 804 -11.33 -6.17 -19.01
N VAL A 805 -11.45 -6.77 -20.20
CA VAL A 805 -12.49 -6.44 -21.20
C VAL A 805 -13.87 -6.91 -20.74
N ALA A 806 -13.96 -8.13 -20.20
CA ALA A 806 -15.20 -8.68 -19.65
C ALA A 806 -15.73 -7.86 -18.46
N SER A 807 -14.84 -7.40 -17.56
CA SER A 807 -15.24 -6.54 -16.43
C SER A 807 -15.83 -5.21 -16.90
N ALA A 808 -15.17 -4.56 -17.87
CA ALA A 808 -15.64 -3.28 -18.41
C ALA A 808 -16.99 -3.41 -19.14
N LEU A 809 -17.19 -4.48 -19.92
CA LEU A 809 -18.48 -4.77 -20.55
C LEU A 809 -19.60 -4.99 -19.53
N ARG A 810 -19.32 -5.76 -18.46
CA ARG A 810 -20.29 -6.02 -17.39
C ARG A 810 -20.74 -4.72 -16.74
N LEU A 811 -19.80 -3.82 -16.42
CA LEU A 811 -20.13 -2.52 -15.83
C LEU A 811 -20.96 -1.63 -16.75
N LEU A 812 -20.67 -1.62 -18.06
CA LEU A 812 -21.49 -0.90 -19.04
C LEU A 812 -22.92 -1.47 -19.17
N ALA A 813 -23.11 -2.76 -18.86
CA ALA A 813 -24.42 -3.41 -18.88
C ALA A 813 -25.19 -3.22 -17.57
N GLU A 814 -24.52 -3.28 -16.41
CA GLU A 814 -25.11 -3.22 -15.07
C GLU A 814 -25.42 -1.79 -14.61
N LEU A 815 -24.69 -0.79 -15.11
CA LEU A 815 -24.85 0.61 -14.73
C LEU A 815 -25.45 1.40 -15.89
N PRO A 816 -26.77 1.65 -15.91
CA PRO A 816 -27.43 2.34 -17.02
C PRO A 816 -26.86 3.74 -17.29
N ASP A 817 -26.31 4.39 -16.26
CA ASP A 817 -25.73 5.73 -16.33
C ASP A 817 -24.23 5.74 -16.66
N ALA A 818 -23.60 4.56 -16.79
CA ALA A 818 -22.21 4.47 -17.24
C ALA A 818 -22.11 4.74 -18.75
N GLY A 819 -21.50 5.86 -19.11
CA GLY A 819 -21.18 6.22 -20.49
C GLY A 819 -19.91 5.57 -20.99
N ALA A 820 -18.97 5.27 -20.10
CA ALA A 820 -17.70 4.64 -20.42
C ALA A 820 -17.03 4.06 -19.17
N VAL A 821 -16.13 3.09 -19.36
CA VAL A 821 -15.34 2.44 -18.32
C VAL A 821 -13.86 2.63 -18.61
N GLY A 822 -13.14 3.15 -17.61
CA GLY A 822 -11.69 3.32 -17.61
C GLY A 822 -10.99 2.32 -16.72
N GLY A 823 -9.76 1.96 -17.07
CA GLY A 823 -8.92 1.04 -16.29
C GLY A 823 -7.58 1.65 -15.86
N PRO A 824 -6.98 1.20 -14.74
CA PRO A 824 -5.65 1.64 -14.34
C PRO A 824 -4.55 1.01 -15.19
N GLY A 825 -3.51 1.79 -15.47
CA GLY A 825 -2.26 1.28 -16.04
C GLY A 825 -1.27 0.94 -14.93
N LEU A 826 -0.84 -0.31 -14.88
CA LEU A 826 0.10 -0.83 -13.90
C LEU A 826 1.49 -0.99 -14.53
N ALA A 827 2.53 -0.55 -13.86
CA ALA A 827 3.89 -0.96 -14.20
C ALA A 827 4.03 -2.49 -14.03
N PRO A 828 5.03 -3.11 -14.67
CA PRO A 828 5.26 -4.55 -14.54
C PRO A 828 5.56 -5.03 -13.11
N ASP A 829 5.93 -4.13 -12.19
CA ASP A 829 6.11 -4.39 -10.76
C ASP A 829 4.81 -4.27 -9.94
N GLY A 830 3.68 -3.99 -10.61
CA GLY A 830 2.36 -3.82 -10.02
C GLY A 830 2.05 -2.42 -9.49
N LYS A 831 2.99 -1.45 -9.58
CA LYS A 831 2.73 -0.06 -9.17
C LYS A 831 1.81 0.63 -10.17
N PHE A 832 0.91 1.49 -9.69
CA PHE A 832 0.07 2.30 -10.57
C PHE A 832 0.89 3.38 -11.28
N VAL A 833 0.89 3.35 -12.61
CA VAL A 833 1.52 4.37 -13.47
C VAL A 833 0.46 5.28 -14.08
N ILE A 834 -0.72 4.73 -14.39
CA ILE A 834 -1.88 5.49 -14.87
C ILE A 834 -3.03 5.26 -13.90
N LYS A 835 -3.49 6.36 -13.30
CA LYS A 835 -4.56 6.41 -12.29
C LYS A 835 -5.76 7.14 -12.90
N ARG A 836 -6.78 7.40 -12.07
CA ARG A 836 -8.01 8.08 -12.47
C ARG A 836 -7.73 9.50 -12.99
N GLY A 837 -8.38 9.88 -14.09
CA GLY A 837 -8.32 11.23 -14.65
C GLY A 837 -9.17 12.23 -13.88
N ARG A 838 -8.60 13.41 -13.62
CA ARG A 838 -9.21 14.56 -12.96
C ARG A 838 -9.15 15.80 -13.83
N ILE A 839 -10.25 16.55 -13.84
CA ILE A 839 -10.34 17.88 -14.43
C ILE A 839 -10.34 18.87 -13.27
N TYR A 840 -9.49 19.91 -13.35
CA TYR A 840 -9.40 20.96 -12.33
C TYR A 840 -10.14 22.22 -12.78
N ASP A 841 -10.40 23.12 -11.82
CA ASP A 841 -11.02 24.44 -12.02
C ASP A 841 -10.35 25.29 -13.13
N THR A 842 -9.03 25.16 -13.28
CA THR A 842 -8.24 25.81 -14.33
C THR A 842 -8.36 25.14 -15.72
N GLY A 843 -9.24 24.16 -15.90
CA GLY A 843 -9.35 23.37 -17.13
C GLY A 843 -8.12 22.49 -17.40
N ARG A 844 -7.18 22.41 -16.45
CA ARG A 844 -6.07 21.45 -16.49
C ARG A 844 -6.63 20.05 -16.31
N VAL A 845 -6.12 19.10 -17.09
CA VAL A 845 -6.36 17.67 -16.88
C VAL A 845 -5.11 17.03 -16.28
N ALA A 846 -5.27 16.20 -15.25
CA ALA A 846 -4.17 15.42 -14.70
C ALA A 846 -4.66 14.06 -14.17
N TRP A 847 -3.71 13.21 -13.82
CA TRP A 847 -3.96 11.92 -13.18
C TRP A 847 -3.86 12.11 -11.66
N ASP A 848 -4.71 11.43 -10.89
CA ASP A 848 -4.59 11.39 -9.43
C ASP A 848 -3.13 10.98 -9.06
N GLY A 849 -2.39 11.82 -8.33
CA GLY A 849 -0.98 11.62 -7.99
C GLY A 849 -0.65 12.05 -6.56
N ASP A 850 -0.11 11.10 -5.78
CA ASP A 850 0.59 11.18 -4.48
C ASP A 850 -0.10 11.64 -3.18
N ASP A 851 -1.34 12.15 -3.18
CA ASP A 851 -2.06 12.45 -1.92
C ASP A 851 -2.78 11.24 -1.27
N LEU A 852 -2.66 10.05 -1.86
CA LEU A 852 -3.33 8.82 -1.38
C LEU A 852 -2.39 7.82 -0.70
N ALA A 853 -1.15 8.20 -0.38
CA ALA A 853 -0.23 7.33 0.36
C ALA A 853 -0.37 7.41 1.90
N ARG A 854 -1.27 8.27 2.42
CA ARG A 854 -1.55 8.39 3.87
C ARG A 854 -2.80 7.65 4.34
N ASP A 855 -3.72 7.30 3.45
CA ASP A 855 -4.86 6.45 3.76
C ASP A 855 -4.65 5.08 3.16
N GLY A 856 -4.24 4.11 3.99
CA GLY A 856 -4.35 2.72 3.59
C GLY A 856 -5.83 2.35 3.45
N TYR A 857 -6.41 2.36 2.23
CA TYR A 857 -7.45 1.43 1.77
C TYR A 857 -8.01 1.73 0.35
N ARG A 858 -8.42 0.65 -0.34
CA ARG A 858 -9.60 0.48 -1.24
C ARG A 858 -9.85 1.56 -2.32
N ILE A 859 -9.50 1.24 -3.56
CA ILE A 859 -10.21 1.78 -4.74
C ILE A 859 -11.39 0.82 -5.03
N SER A 860 -12.59 1.17 -4.57
CA SER A 860 -13.83 0.66 -5.15
C SER A 860 -14.01 1.27 -6.55
N SER A 861 -14.82 0.65 -7.41
CA SER A 861 -15.32 1.33 -8.62
C SER A 861 -15.91 2.69 -8.22
N ARG A 862 -15.31 3.78 -8.72
CA ARG A 862 -15.69 5.17 -8.41
C ARG A 862 -15.88 5.95 -9.71
N GLU A 863 -16.69 7.01 -9.65
CA GLU A 863 -16.82 7.94 -10.76
C GLU A 863 -15.48 8.68 -10.99
N ALA A 864 -15.11 8.78 -12.26
CA ALA A 864 -13.97 9.54 -12.74
C ALA A 864 -14.42 10.71 -13.60
N ASP A 865 -13.59 11.75 -13.68
CA ASP A 865 -13.88 12.84 -14.59
C ASP A 865 -13.58 12.41 -16.04
N PHE A 866 -12.56 11.57 -16.25
CA PHE A 866 -12.27 10.91 -17.53
C PHE A 866 -11.31 9.71 -17.37
N ALA A 867 -11.19 8.91 -18.44
CA ALA A 867 -10.22 7.81 -18.59
C ALA A 867 -9.36 7.98 -19.85
N THR A 868 -8.31 7.18 -20.00
CA THR A 868 -7.30 7.34 -21.06
C THR A 868 -7.28 6.16 -22.02
N ARG A 869 -6.65 6.37 -23.18
CA ARG A 869 -6.32 5.30 -24.13
C ARG A 869 -5.46 4.15 -23.58
N ALA A 870 -4.98 4.18 -22.33
CA ALA A 870 -4.40 2.99 -21.71
C ALA A 870 -5.44 1.87 -21.59
N PHE A 871 -6.67 2.21 -21.23
CA PHE A 871 -7.85 1.34 -21.31
C PHE A 871 -9.11 2.19 -21.19
N LEU A 872 -9.83 2.39 -22.30
CA LEU A 872 -11.08 3.15 -22.35
C LEU A 872 -12.11 2.37 -23.17
N MET A 873 -13.18 1.93 -22.51
CA MET A 873 -14.31 1.26 -23.17
C MET A 873 -15.56 2.14 -23.16
N THR A 874 -16.27 2.21 -24.28
CA THR A 874 -17.51 3.00 -24.40
C THR A 874 -18.51 2.33 -25.37
N PRO A 875 -19.83 2.39 -25.12
CA PRO A 875 -20.83 1.92 -26.07
C PRO A 875 -20.78 2.69 -27.38
N ARG A 876 -20.81 1.99 -28.53
CA ARG A 876 -20.78 2.60 -29.87
C ARG A 876 -21.88 3.63 -30.05
N HIS A 877 -23.10 3.30 -29.66
CA HIS A 877 -24.23 4.22 -29.83
C HIS A 877 -24.05 5.56 -29.09
N LEU A 878 -23.29 5.57 -27.98
CA LEU A 878 -22.94 6.80 -27.28
C LEU A 878 -21.80 7.54 -27.97
N TRP A 879 -20.78 6.82 -28.46
CA TRP A 879 -19.73 7.38 -29.31
C TRP A 879 -20.28 8.12 -30.52
N ASP A 880 -21.21 7.50 -31.25
CA ASP A 880 -21.85 8.08 -32.43
C ASP A 880 -22.75 9.28 -32.05
N ARG A 881 -23.46 9.16 -30.92
CA ARG A 881 -24.36 10.23 -30.42
C ARG A 881 -23.61 11.49 -30.00
N VAL A 882 -22.44 11.37 -29.38
CA VAL A 882 -21.66 12.55 -28.94
C VAL A 882 -20.66 13.02 -30.01
N GLY A 883 -20.40 12.23 -31.05
CA GLY A 883 -19.56 12.60 -32.19
C GLY A 883 -18.08 12.21 -32.05
N GLY A 884 -17.76 11.10 -31.39
CA GLY A 884 -16.40 10.58 -31.24
C GLY A 884 -15.41 11.53 -30.55
N LEU A 885 -14.10 11.35 -30.76
CA LEU A 885 -13.09 12.30 -30.27
C LEU A 885 -13.07 13.53 -31.17
N ASP A 886 -12.95 14.72 -30.56
CA ASP A 886 -12.90 15.94 -31.35
C ASP A 886 -11.49 16.13 -31.96
N GLU A 887 -11.44 16.16 -33.29
CA GLU A 887 -10.21 16.27 -34.08
C GLU A 887 -9.48 17.61 -33.91
N ALA A 888 -10.10 18.61 -33.29
CA ALA A 888 -9.45 19.87 -32.96
C ALA A 888 -8.47 19.76 -31.77
N PHE A 889 -8.56 18.71 -30.95
CA PHE A 889 -7.55 18.37 -29.96
C PHE A 889 -6.46 17.51 -30.62
N GLU A 890 -5.26 18.08 -30.69
CA GLU A 890 -4.04 17.38 -31.10
C GLU A 890 -3.60 16.39 -30.00
N ASP A 891 -2.72 15.43 -30.34
CA ASP A 891 -2.33 14.30 -29.46
C ASP A 891 -2.20 14.72 -27.99
N GLY A 892 -2.88 14.01 -27.06
CA GLY A 892 -2.85 14.31 -25.62
C GLY A 892 -4.19 14.06 -24.92
N PRO A 893 -4.24 14.13 -23.58
CA PRO A 893 -5.39 13.69 -22.77
C PRO A 893 -6.65 14.56 -22.88
N TYR A 894 -6.57 15.70 -23.58
CA TYR A 894 -7.69 16.64 -23.72
C TYR A 894 -8.76 16.14 -24.68
N ALA A 895 -8.38 15.35 -25.70
CA ALA A 895 -9.34 14.72 -26.60
C ALA A 895 -10.22 13.73 -25.84
N GLU A 896 -9.62 12.89 -24.98
CA GLU A 896 -10.39 12.00 -24.11
C GLU A 896 -11.22 12.79 -23.08
N ALA A 897 -10.65 13.79 -22.41
CA ALA A 897 -11.38 14.57 -21.41
C ALA A 897 -12.62 15.29 -21.98
N ASP A 898 -12.52 15.87 -23.18
CA ASP A 898 -13.64 16.53 -23.87
C ASP A 898 -14.75 15.53 -24.20
N TYR A 899 -14.38 14.33 -24.68
CA TYR A 899 -15.32 13.25 -24.94
C TYR A 899 -16.13 12.87 -23.69
N PHE A 900 -15.46 12.74 -22.53
CA PHE A 900 -16.12 12.42 -21.26
C PHE A 900 -17.04 13.54 -20.75
N LEU A 901 -16.66 14.81 -20.92
CA LEU A 901 -17.56 15.93 -20.58
C LEU A 901 -18.79 15.98 -21.49
N ARG A 902 -18.65 15.64 -22.77
CA ARG A 902 -19.79 15.51 -23.70
C ARG A 902 -20.71 14.35 -23.33
N LEU A 903 -20.17 13.21 -22.87
CA LEU A 903 -20.97 12.13 -22.29
C LEU A 903 -21.72 12.58 -21.03
N ARG A 904 -21.08 13.33 -20.14
CA ARG A 904 -21.69 13.79 -18.89
C ARG A 904 -22.85 14.76 -19.12
N ARG A 905 -22.76 15.62 -20.13
CA ARG A 905 -23.86 16.53 -20.54
C ARG A 905 -25.14 15.79 -20.95
N ILE A 906 -25.04 14.54 -21.39
CA ILE A 906 -26.21 13.69 -21.69
C ILE A 906 -26.55 12.71 -20.55
N GLY A 907 -26.03 12.95 -19.35
CA GLY A 907 -26.30 12.16 -18.15
C GLY A 907 -25.52 10.85 -18.06
N ARG A 908 -24.38 10.72 -18.76
CA ARG A 908 -23.58 9.49 -18.81
C ARG A 908 -22.19 9.71 -18.21
N GLY A 909 -21.86 8.98 -17.14
CA GLY A 909 -20.62 9.15 -16.37
C GLY A 909 -19.48 8.19 -16.76
N CYS A 910 -18.27 8.44 -16.27
CA CYS A 910 -17.14 7.51 -16.39
C CYS A 910 -17.00 6.68 -15.12
N ILE A 911 -16.97 5.36 -15.24
CA ILE A 911 -16.64 4.46 -14.14
C ILE A 911 -15.18 4.05 -14.27
N PHE A 912 -14.39 4.23 -13.21
CA PHE A 912 -13.01 3.76 -13.18
C PHE A 912 -12.93 2.45 -12.41
N ASP A 913 -12.65 1.36 -13.11
CA ASP A 913 -12.66 0.00 -12.58
C ASP A 913 -11.24 -0.55 -12.43
N ARG A 914 -10.93 -1.09 -11.26
CA ARG A 914 -9.63 -1.71 -10.99
C ARG A 914 -9.45 -3.01 -11.76
N GLU A 915 -10.53 -3.75 -12.00
CA GLU A 915 -10.47 -5.03 -12.72
C GLU A 915 -10.26 -4.82 -14.23
N ALA A 916 -10.56 -3.64 -14.75
CA ALA A 916 -10.22 -3.20 -16.11
C ALA A 916 -8.73 -2.81 -16.31
N ALA A 917 -7.82 -3.28 -15.45
CA ALA A 917 -6.40 -2.89 -15.46
C ALA A 917 -5.63 -3.40 -16.69
N VAL A 918 -4.62 -2.64 -17.11
CA VAL A 918 -3.62 -3.04 -18.12
C VAL A 918 -2.20 -2.97 -17.57
N THR A 919 -1.27 -3.75 -18.12
CA THR A 919 0.15 -3.61 -17.81
C THR A 919 0.81 -2.68 -18.82
N MET A 920 1.48 -1.62 -18.37
CA MET A 920 2.17 -0.65 -19.22
C MET A 920 3.59 -1.10 -19.51
N ASN A 921 3.89 -1.40 -20.78
CA ASN A 921 5.22 -1.81 -21.24
C ASN A 921 6.15 -0.64 -21.58
N ALA A 922 5.58 0.56 -21.69
CA ALA A 922 6.28 1.83 -21.80
C ALA A 922 5.35 2.94 -21.25
N GLU A 923 5.92 4.11 -20.98
CA GLU A 923 5.09 5.31 -20.76
C GLU A 923 4.27 5.59 -22.02
N LEU A 924 3.02 6.04 -21.84
CA LEU A 924 2.23 6.56 -22.96
C LEU A 924 3.09 7.61 -23.69
N PRO A 925 3.05 7.66 -25.04
CA PRO A 925 3.80 8.65 -25.78
C PRO A 925 3.44 10.02 -25.20
N ALA A 926 4.47 10.76 -24.76
CA ALA A 926 4.29 12.18 -24.55
C ALA A 926 3.71 12.74 -25.87
N PRO A 927 2.67 13.59 -25.79
CA PRO A 927 2.01 14.12 -26.97
C PRO A 927 3.06 14.60 -27.97
N THR A 928 2.96 14.15 -29.21
CA THR A 928 3.99 14.24 -30.26
C THR A 928 4.23 15.67 -30.78
N GLY A 929 3.70 16.69 -30.09
CA GLY A 929 3.83 18.11 -30.39
C GLY A 929 4.57 18.85 -29.28
N ASN A 930 5.23 19.94 -29.64
CA ASN A 930 5.92 20.83 -28.72
C ASN A 930 5.00 21.26 -27.54
N ASN A 931 5.56 21.71 -26.41
CA ASN A 931 4.81 22.26 -25.24
C ASN A 931 3.70 23.30 -25.57
N VAL A 932 3.71 23.84 -26.80
CA VAL A 932 2.71 24.76 -27.37
C VAL A 932 1.36 24.09 -27.65
N ASP A 933 1.32 22.82 -28.05
CA ASP A 933 0.08 22.14 -28.50
C ASP A 933 -0.81 21.69 -27.33
N MET A 934 -0.20 21.37 -26.19
CA MET A 934 -0.91 21.07 -24.94
C MET A 934 -1.60 22.31 -24.34
N GLU A 935 -0.96 23.48 -24.42
CA GLU A 935 -1.54 24.74 -23.93
C GLU A 935 -2.66 25.23 -24.85
N ARG A 936 -2.49 25.03 -26.17
CA ARG A 936 -3.55 25.27 -27.16
C ARG A 936 -4.75 24.36 -26.93
N SER A 937 -4.52 23.06 -26.68
CA SER A 937 -5.56 22.09 -26.34
C SER A 937 -6.25 22.42 -25.02
N ARG A 938 -5.50 22.87 -23.99
CA ARG A 938 -6.08 23.35 -22.73
C ARG A 938 -6.97 24.58 -22.93
N THR A 939 -6.50 25.55 -23.70
CA THR A 939 -7.24 26.78 -24.01
C THR A 939 -8.54 26.46 -24.75
N LEU A 940 -8.46 25.58 -25.75
CA LEU A 940 -9.62 25.11 -26.49
C LEU A 940 -10.62 24.36 -25.59
N PHE A 941 -10.11 23.51 -24.70
CA PHE A 941 -10.90 22.75 -23.72
C PHE A 941 -11.63 23.69 -22.74
N GLN A 942 -10.93 24.70 -22.20
CA GLN A 942 -11.51 25.73 -21.35
C GLN A 942 -12.62 26.49 -22.07
N ALA A 943 -12.36 26.95 -23.30
CA ALA A 943 -13.34 27.70 -24.08
C ALA A 943 -14.64 26.90 -24.34
N ARG A 944 -14.54 25.58 -24.56
CA ARG A 944 -15.68 24.70 -24.88
C ARG A 944 -16.46 24.22 -23.65
N HIS A 945 -15.81 24.15 -22.51
CA HIS A 945 -16.39 23.61 -21.27
C HIS A 945 -16.48 24.64 -20.14
N LEU A 946 -16.34 25.93 -20.45
CA LEU A 946 -16.38 27.02 -19.46
C LEU A 946 -17.61 26.94 -18.54
N GLU A 947 -18.80 26.73 -19.10
CA GLU A 947 -20.03 26.58 -18.29
C GLU A 947 -19.96 25.41 -17.30
N PHE A 948 -19.43 24.26 -17.73
CA PHE A 948 -19.26 23.10 -16.87
C PHE A 948 -18.22 23.36 -15.77
N LEU A 949 -17.10 23.98 -16.13
CA LEU A 949 -16.05 24.36 -15.18
C LEU A 949 -16.58 25.36 -14.13
N VAL A 950 -17.42 26.32 -14.55
CA VAL A 950 -18.04 27.30 -13.64
C VAL A 950 -19.13 26.66 -12.76
N GLN A 951 -19.90 25.69 -13.29
CA GLN A 951 -20.95 25.01 -12.51
C GLN A 951 -20.41 24.02 -11.49
N GLN A 952 -19.33 23.30 -11.80
CA GLN A 952 -18.68 22.37 -10.87
C GLN A 952 -17.87 23.09 -9.79
N TRP A 953 -17.35 24.28 -10.09
CA TRP A 953 -16.66 25.15 -9.13
C TRP A 953 -17.29 26.55 -9.11
N PRO A 954 -18.52 26.68 -8.56
CA PRO A 954 -19.21 27.97 -8.51
C PRO A 954 -18.41 28.94 -7.64
N ASP A 955 -18.08 30.10 -8.22
CA ASP A 955 -17.40 31.17 -7.52
C ASP A 955 -18.41 31.97 -6.67
N PRO A 956 -18.32 31.96 -5.33
CA PRO A 956 -19.26 32.65 -4.47
C PRO A 956 -19.21 34.19 -4.59
N GLN A 957 -18.19 34.76 -5.25
CA GLN A 957 -17.96 36.21 -5.33
C GLN A 957 -18.03 36.80 -6.77
N GLY A 958 -18.08 35.96 -7.81
CA GLY A 958 -18.29 36.40 -9.20
C GLY A 958 -17.07 36.90 -9.98
N ASP A 959 -15.85 36.82 -9.42
CA ASP A 959 -14.63 37.35 -10.04
C ASP A 959 -13.92 36.38 -11.02
N ARG A 960 -14.09 35.06 -10.86
CA ARG A 960 -13.33 34.04 -11.60
C ARG A 960 -13.87 33.72 -12.98
N GLY A 961 -15.18 33.89 -13.20
CA GLY A 961 -15.81 33.68 -14.50
C GLY A 961 -15.39 34.71 -15.55
N TYR A 962 -15.05 35.94 -15.11
CA TYR A 962 -14.66 37.05 -15.99
C TYR A 962 -13.19 36.98 -16.45
N ALA A 963 -12.27 36.52 -15.59
CA ALA A 963 -10.83 36.45 -15.91
C ALA A 963 -10.47 35.43 -17.01
N LEU A 964 -11.27 34.38 -17.18
CA LEU A 964 -11.07 33.37 -18.24
C LEU A 964 -11.55 33.85 -19.62
N ILE A 965 -12.37 34.89 -19.69
CA ILE A 965 -12.90 35.47 -20.93
C ILE A 965 -11.97 36.57 -21.48
N GLU A 966 -11.21 37.26 -20.62
CA GLU A 966 -10.33 38.37 -21.03
C GLU A 966 -8.91 37.96 -21.46
N ALA A 967 -8.45 36.76 -21.12
CA ALA A 967 -7.07 36.31 -21.36
C ALA A 967 -6.86 35.72 -22.78
N GLY A 968 -7.06 36.54 -23.81
CA GLY A 968 -6.66 36.22 -25.19
C GLY A 968 -5.15 36.29 -25.40
N TYR A 969 -4.58 35.25 -26.02
CA TYR A 969 -3.31 35.17 -26.78
C TYR A 969 -2.07 35.92 -26.27
N SER A 970 -1.01 35.17 -25.91
CA SER A 970 0.39 35.36 -26.39
C SER A 970 1.37 34.34 -25.79
N ALA A 971 2.08 33.59 -26.64
CA ALA A 971 3.24 32.70 -26.33
C ALA A 971 4.57 33.49 -26.53
N PRO A 972 5.81 32.99 -26.22
CA PRO A 972 6.22 31.58 -26.00
C PRO A 972 7.36 31.25 -24.98
N ARG A 973 7.70 29.92 -24.90
CA ARG A 973 8.98 29.21 -24.53
C ARG A 973 9.21 28.80 -23.04
N ILE A 974 9.77 27.65 -22.61
CA ILE A 974 10.45 26.43 -23.16
C ILE A 974 10.39 25.26 -22.11
N ASP A 975 10.37 23.98 -22.59
CA ASP A 975 10.80 22.63 -22.07
C ASP A 975 10.78 22.20 -20.57
N VAL A 976 10.48 20.89 -20.34
CA VAL A 976 10.42 20.15 -19.04
C VAL A 976 11.62 19.18 -18.95
N PRO A 977 12.41 18.99 -17.83
CA PRO A 977 12.23 17.84 -16.89
C PRO A 977 12.96 17.86 -15.49
N ARG A 978 12.77 16.80 -14.64
CA ARG A 978 13.48 16.35 -13.38
C ARG A 978 13.11 17.05 -12.03
N PRO A 979 13.26 16.40 -10.83
CA PRO A 979 12.91 17.05 -9.56
C PRO A 979 13.75 18.31 -9.42
N SER A 980 13.08 19.45 -9.48
CA SER A 980 13.75 20.74 -9.52
C SER A 980 14.40 21.01 -8.16
N VAL A 981 15.72 21.01 -8.10
CA VAL A 981 16.46 21.39 -6.90
C VAL A 981 16.81 22.86 -7.01
N GLU A 982 16.36 23.67 -6.05
CA GLU A 982 16.62 25.10 -6.06
C GLU A 982 17.93 25.41 -5.30
N ILE A 983 18.88 26.08 -5.96
CA ILE A 983 20.11 26.54 -5.32
C ILE A 983 20.06 28.07 -5.22
N TYR A 984 20.17 28.57 -3.99
CA TYR A 984 20.44 29.98 -3.74
C TYR A 984 21.95 30.20 -3.79
N TRP A 985 22.44 30.59 -4.96
CA TRP A 985 23.86 30.79 -5.20
C TRP A 985 24.23 32.22 -4.81
N HIS A 986 24.98 32.36 -3.71
CA HIS A 986 25.72 33.57 -3.41
C HIS A 986 26.86 33.70 -4.40
N PHE A 987 26.58 34.38 -5.51
CA PHE A 987 27.44 34.38 -6.67
C PHE A 987 28.70 35.23 -6.47
N ASN A 988 28.55 36.34 -5.74
CA ASN A 988 29.67 37.17 -5.32
C ASN A 988 29.36 37.80 -3.95
N GLU A 989 30.35 38.54 -3.45
CA GLU A 989 30.22 39.29 -2.20
C GLU A 989 30.27 40.80 -2.40
N ALA A 990 30.64 41.25 -3.60
CA ALA A 990 30.75 42.66 -3.96
C ALA A 990 29.37 43.27 -4.22
N CYS A 991 29.07 44.39 -3.57
CA CYS A 991 27.88 45.18 -3.82
C CYS A 991 28.24 46.67 -3.80
N ASN A 992 27.69 47.42 -4.75
CA ASN A 992 27.91 48.86 -4.87
C ASN A 992 26.98 49.71 -3.97
N PHE A 993 26.07 49.08 -3.21
CA PHE A 993 25.12 49.74 -2.31
C PHE A 993 25.52 49.58 -0.84
N ARG A 994 25.37 50.63 -0.04
CA ARG A 994 25.77 50.70 1.38
C ARG A 994 24.56 50.80 2.31
N CYS A 995 23.71 49.78 2.27
CA CYS A 995 22.48 49.72 3.06
C CYS A 995 22.78 49.41 4.54
N SER A 996 22.32 50.26 5.45
CA SER A 996 22.43 50.04 6.90
C SER A 996 21.67 48.80 7.40
N TYR A 997 20.55 48.48 6.73
CA TYR A 997 19.68 47.34 7.01
C TYR A 997 20.04 46.07 6.22
N CYS A 998 21.19 46.07 5.53
CA CYS A 998 21.65 44.86 4.85
C CYS A 998 21.99 43.79 5.88
N PHE A 999 21.48 42.58 5.72
CA PHE A 999 21.77 41.46 6.61
C PHE A 999 23.28 41.12 6.73
N ARG A 1000 24.11 41.61 5.79
CA ARG A 1000 25.57 41.47 5.80
C ARG A 1000 26.33 42.66 6.39
N SER A 1001 25.67 43.78 6.71
CA SER A 1001 26.35 44.96 7.27
C SER A 1001 26.97 44.69 8.65
N ALA A 1002 26.47 43.67 9.37
CA ALA A 1002 26.95 43.23 10.68
C ALA A 1002 28.25 42.39 10.65
N VAL A 1003 28.73 41.98 9.46
CA VAL A 1003 29.97 41.19 9.31
C VAL A 1003 30.99 42.02 8.54
N ASP A 1004 31.81 42.79 9.25
CA ASP A 1004 32.84 43.67 8.68
C ASP A 1004 33.95 42.93 7.88
N HIS A 1005 34.01 41.61 7.92
CA HIS A 1005 35.09 40.80 7.33
C HIS A 1005 35.12 40.72 5.79
N PHE A 1006 34.04 41.08 5.08
CA PHE A 1006 33.94 40.88 3.63
C PHE A 1006 33.93 42.17 2.82
N ARG A 1007 34.32 43.29 3.45
CA ARG A 1007 34.34 44.62 2.82
C ARG A 1007 35.65 44.82 2.08
N GLY A 1008 35.60 44.85 0.74
CA GLY A 1008 36.69 45.38 -0.09
C GLY A 1008 37.84 44.42 -0.42
N GLN A 1009 37.70 43.12 -0.22
CA GLN A 1009 38.65 42.13 -0.75
C GLN A 1009 38.13 41.56 -2.07
N GLU A 1010 38.92 41.66 -3.14
CA GLU A 1010 38.70 40.88 -4.36
C GLU A 1010 38.81 39.40 -4.01
N HIS A 1011 37.70 38.67 -4.03
CA HIS A 1011 37.72 37.22 -3.87
C HIS A 1011 36.95 36.54 -5.01
N PRO A 1012 37.59 36.31 -6.17
CA PRO A 1012 36.96 35.63 -7.29
C PRO A 1012 37.34 34.14 -7.27
N ALA A 1013 36.40 33.28 -6.88
CA ALA A 1013 36.44 31.87 -7.30
C ALA A 1013 35.59 31.63 -8.55
N CYS A 1014 34.51 32.40 -8.76
CA CYS A 1014 33.63 32.25 -9.92
C CYS A 1014 34.31 32.51 -11.28
N GLY A 1015 35.40 33.28 -11.32
CA GLY A 1015 36.19 33.50 -12.54
C GLY A 1015 37.15 32.37 -12.91
N ARG A 1016 37.23 31.28 -12.11
CA ARG A 1016 38.14 30.16 -12.35
C ARG A 1016 37.57 29.03 -13.21
N PHE A 1017 36.27 29.05 -13.48
CA PHE A 1017 35.58 28.02 -14.24
C PHE A 1017 35.10 28.60 -15.56
N GLU A 1018 35.33 27.87 -16.64
CA GLU A 1018 34.76 28.25 -17.93
C GLU A 1018 33.23 28.06 -17.91
N PRO A 1019 32.43 29.04 -18.39
CA PRO A 1019 30.97 29.00 -18.37
C PRO A 1019 30.37 27.71 -18.93
N GLU A 1020 30.94 27.20 -20.02
CA GLU A 1020 30.51 25.97 -20.68
C GLU A 1020 30.81 24.73 -19.83
N GLU A 1021 31.97 24.71 -19.17
CA GLU A 1021 32.35 23.61 -18.28
C GLU A 1021 31.44 23.55 -17.05
N LEU A 1022 31.11 24.71 -16.49
CA LEU A 1022 30.18 24.85 -15.38
C LEU A 1022 28.78 24.35 -15.75
N ALA A 1023 28.26 24.76 -16.92
CA ALA A 1023 26.96 24.30 -17.42
C ALA A 1023 26.96 22.77 -17.68
N ALA A 1024 28.02 22.24 -18.26
CA ALA A 1024 28.17 20.80 -18.50
C ALA A 1024 28.22 20.00 -17.19
N ARG A 1025 28.91 20.49 -16.15
CA ARG A 1025 28.97 19.85 -14.82
C ARG A 1025 27.59 19.82 -14.14
N LEU A 1026 26.83 20.91 -14.23
CA LEU A 1026 25.46 20.93 -13.70
C LEU A 1026 24.52 20.05 -14.51
N LYS A 1027 24.71 19.94 -15.83
CA LYS A 1027 23.96 19.00 -16.68
C LYS A 1027 24.25 17.54 -16.32
N SER A 1028 25.51 17.19 -16.07
CA SER A 1028 25.93 15.81 -15.74
C SER A 1028 25.54 15.37 -14.31
N SER A 1029 25.16 16.32 -13.46
CA SER A 1029 24.70 16.07 -12.08
C SER A 1029 23.47 15.17 -11.97
N GLY A 1030 22.66 15.05 -13.02
CA GLY A 1030 21.41 14.29 -12.98
C GLY A 1030 20.18 15.09 -12.52
N PHE A 1031 20.32 16.30 -11.97
CA PHE A 1031 19.20 17.12 -11.49
C PHE A 1031 18.82 18.24 -12.47
N ALA A 1032 17.56 18.70 -12.40
CA ALA A 1032 17.21 20.00 -12.97
C ALA A 1032 17.37 21.07 -11.89
N TRP A 1033 18.26 22.01 -12.14
CA TRP A 1033 18.59 23.06 -11.20
C TRP A 1033 17.75 24.30 -11.49
N LYS A 1034 17.14 24.84 -10.45
CA LYS A 1034 16.68 26.23 -10.44
C LYS A 1034 17.73 27.06 -9.72
N ILE A 1035 18.54 27.81 -10.46
CA ILE A 1035 19.65 28.58 -9.91
C ILE A 1035 19.19 30.01 -9.64
N VAL A 1036 19.11 30.38 -8.37
CA VAL A 1036 18.77 31.73 -7.94
C VAL A 1036 20.06 32.48 -7.64
N PHE A 1037 20.48 33.35 -8.56
CA PHE A 1037 21.63 34.24 -8.35
C PHE A 1037 21.28 35.29 -7.30
N THR A 1038 22.05 35.30 -6.22
CA THR A 1038 21.94 36.26 -5.12
C THR A 1038 23.31 36.44 -4.46
N GLY A 1039 23.40 37.10 -3.31
CA GLY A 1039 24.66 37.50 -2.69
C GLY A 1039 25.32 38.66 -3.44
N GLY A 1040 25.76 39.69 -2.70
CA GLY A 1040 26.29 40.91 -3.31
C GLY A 1040 25.33 41.53 -4.33
N GLU A 1041 25.89 42.16 -5.38
CA GLU A 1041 25.20 42.52 -6.61
C GLU A 1041 25.72 41.60 -7.74
N PRO A 1042 24.93 40.60 -8.19
CA PRO A 1042 25.38 39.65 -9.19
C PRO A 1042 25.84 40.26 -10.52
N LEU A 1043 25.22 41.38 -10.95
CA LEU A 1043 25.60 42.06 -12.20
C LEU A 1043 27.01 42.68 -12.16
N LEU A 1044 27.60 42.87 -10.97
CA LEU A 1044 29.00 43.31 -10.82
C LEU A 1044 30.00 42.15 -10.94
N ALA A 1045 29.55 40.90 -10.93
CA ALA A 1045 30.47 39.77 -10.99
C ALA A 1045 31.08 39.64 -12.40
N PRO A 1046 32.41 39.41 -12.50
CA PRO A 1046 33.06 39.16 -13.79
C PRO A 1046 32.41 37.98 -14.53
N ARG A 1047 32.25 38.13 -15.85
CA ARG A 1047 31.64 37.11 -16.74
C ARG A 1047 30.23 36.68 -16.35
N PHE A 1048 29.50 37.44 -15.51
CA PHE A 1048 28.14 37.09 -15.07
C PHE A 1048 27.19 36.84 -16.25
N VAL A 1049 27.25 37.68 -17.29
CA VAL A 1049 26.41 37.55 -18.49
C VAL A 1049 26.76 36.28 -19.27
N GLU A 1050 28.05 35.97 -19.42
CA GLU A 1050 28.52 34.74 -20.09
C GLU A 1050 28.05 33.48 -19.33
N ILE A 1051 28.22 33.48 -18.01
CA ILE A 1051 27.83 32.37 -17.12
C ILE A 1051 26.31 32.20 -17.13
N SER A 1052 25.56 33.29 -17.02
CA SER A 1052 24.09 33.27 -17.09
C SER A 1052 23.60 32.74 -18.43
N ARG A 1053 24.23 33.16 -19.53
CA ARG A 1053 23.92 32.66 -20.87
C ARG A 1053 24.19 31.17 -20.99
N ALA A 1054 25.36 30.70 -20.55
CA ALA A 1054 25.73 29.28 -20.61
C ALA A 1054 24.79 28.41 -19.77
N LEU A 1055 24.42 28.85 -18.57
CA LEU A 1055 23.51 28.11 -17.69
C LEU A 1055 22.07 28.11 -18.19
N ALA A 1056 21.59 29.23 -18.71
CA ALA A 1056 20.23 29.38 -19.23
C ALA A 1056 19.95 28.51 -20.48
N LEU A 1057 20.96 27.94 -21.13
CA LEU A 1057 20.75 26.99 -22.23
C LEU A 1057 20.16 25.66 -21.75
N GLU A 1058 20.44 25.28 -20.50
CA GLU A 1058 20.21 23.92 -20.00
C GLU A 1058 19.49 23.89 -18.64
N GLN A 1059 19.45 25.03 -17.92
CA GLN A 1059 18.92 25.15 -16.56
C GLN A 1059 18.03 26.39 -16.44
N ARG A 1060 17.09 26.37 -15.48
CA ARG A 1060 16.28 27.56 -15.19
C ARG A 1060 17.02 28.46 -14.22
N ILE A 1061 17.13 29.74 -14.54
CA ILE A 1061 17.78 30.72 -13.66
C ILE A 1061 16.78 31.76 -13.13
N ALA A 1062 17.07 32.33 -11.97
CA ALA A 1062 16.40 33.50 -11.42
C ALA A 1062 17.46 34.47 -10.91
N LEU A 1063 17.15 35.76 -10.93
CA LEU A 1063 18.11 36.81 -10.59
C LEU A 1063 17.54 37.73 -9.50
N ASN A 1064 18.25 37.85 -8.39
CA ASN A 1064 18.02 38.90 -7.40
C ASN A 1064 19.09 39.97 -7.54
N THR A 1065 18.69 41.14 -8.01
CA THR A 1065 19.59 42.24 -8.39
C THR A 1065 19.01 43.58 -7.95
N ASN A 1066 19.87 44.53 -7.66
CA ASN A 1066 19.51 45.92 -7.45
C ASN A 1066 19.44 46.70 -8.78
N LEU A 1067 19.69 46.14 -9.98
CA LEU A 1067 19.64 46.88 -11.26
C LEU A 1067 20.45 48.20 -11.27
N SER A 1068 21.54 48.28 -10.50
CA SER A 1068 22.33 49.51 -10.37
C SER A 1068 23.31 49.72 -11.52
N THR A 1069 23.51 48.72 -12.38
CA THR A 1069 24.54 48.72 -13.42
C THR A 1069 23.94 48.54 -14.83
N ASP A 1070 24.70 48.88 -15.87
CA ASP A 1070 24.25 48.77 -17.27
C ASP A 1070 24.38 47.36 -17.84
N GLU A 1071 25.07 46.47 -17.14
CA GLU A 1071 25.13 45.03 -17.43
C GLU A 1071 23.73 44.39 -17.40
N ALA A 1072 22.73 45.04 -16.81
CA ALA A 1072 21.33 44.65 -16.94
C ALA A 1072 20.87 44.64 -18.41
N TYR A 1073 21.32 45.61 -19.24
CA TYR A 1073 21.03 45.64 -20.67
C TYR A 1073 21.73 44.49 -21.40
N ALA A 1074 23.02 44.29 -21.12
CA ALA A 1074 23.80 43.20 -21.70
C ALA A 1074 23.24 41.82 -21.33
N PHE A 1075 22.78 41.63 -20.09
CA PHE A 1075 22.08 40.43 -19.66
C PHE A 1075 20.77 40.23 -20.44
N ALA A 1076 19.96 41.29 -20.55
CA ALA A 1076 18.68 41.24 -21.25
C ALA A 1076 18.83 40.92 -22.74
N ASP A 1077 19.93 41.34 -23.36
CA ASP A 1077 20.23 41.08 -24.76
C ASP A 1077 20.89 39.71 -24.98
N ALA A 1078 21.62 39.18 -23.99
CA ALA A 1078 22.35 37.92 -24.12
C ALA A 1078 21.57 36.68 -23.65
N VAL A 1079 20.55 36.84 -22.80
CA VAL A 1079 19.81 35.73 -22.17
C VAL A 1079 18.34 35.76 -22.57
N SER A 1080 17.78 34.61 -22.94
CA SER A 1080 16.37 34.54 -23.33
C SER A 1080 15.43 34.66 -22.12
N PRO A 1081 14.39 35.51 -22.17
CA PRO A 1081 13.41 35.65 -21.09
C PRO A 1081 12.72 34.34 -20.69
N ALA A 1082 12.51 33.44 -21.65
CA ALA A 1082 11.89 32.14 -21.42
C ALA A 1082 12.67 31.22 -20.47
N GLN A 1083 13.99 31.42 -20.38
CA GLN A 1083 14.88 30.63 -19.54
C GLN A 1083 15.08 31.24 -18.14
N VAL A 1084 14.56 32.45 -17.92
CA VAL A 1084 14.65 33.17 -16.65
C VAL A 1084 13.29 33.15 -15.96
N HIS A 1085 13.21 32.44 -14.83
CA HIS A 1085 11.97 32.21 -14.09
C HIS A 1085 11.39 33.51 -13.50
N ASP A 1086 12.20 34.26 -12.76
CA ASP A 1086 11.83 35.57 -12.21
C ASP A 1086 13.08 36.44 -12.04
N ILE A 1087 12.90 37.76 -12.20
CA ILE A 1087 13.86 38.77 -11.78
C ILE A 1087 13.27 39.54 -10.60
N TYR A 1088 13.96 39.47 -9.47
CA TYR A 1088 13.66 40.17 -8.24
C TYR A 1088 14.49 41.45 -8.19
N ALA A 1089 13.89 42.57 -8.59
CA ALA A 1089 14.55 43.87 -8.64
C ALA A 1089 14.45 44.57 -7.28
N ALA A 1090 15.48 44.43 -6.45
CA ALA A 1090 15.53 45.00 -5.11
C ALA A 1090 15.67 46.54 -5.17
N LEU A 1091 14.70 47.24 -4.59
CA LEU A 1091 14.57 48.69 -4.79
C LEU A 1091 15.67 49.51 -4.11
N HIS A 1092 15.98 49.19 -2.85
CA HIS A 1092 16.90 49.92 -1.98
C HIS A 1092 16.72 51.46 -1.96
N PRO A 1093 15.58 51.99 -1.45
CA PRO A 1093 15.20 53.40 -1.61
C PRO A 1093 16.24 54.43 -1.14
N ILE A 1094 16.88 54.18 -0.01
CA ILE A 1094 17.90 55.10 0.56
C ILE A 1094 19.10 55.24 -0.38
N GLU A 1095 19.53 54.15 -1.02
CA GLU A 1095 20.67 54.18 -1.94
C GLU A 1095 20.30 54.84 -3.27
N ARG A 1096 19.05 54.71 -3.70
CA ARG A 1096 18.54 55.41 -4.90
C ARG A 1096 18.51 56.91 -4.75
N ASP A 1097 18.25 57.40 -3.54
CA ASP A 1097 18.32 58.84 -3.24
C ASP A 1097 19.77 59.36 -3.25
N ARG A 1098 20.76 58.50 -2.97
CA ARG A 1098 22.19 58.85 -2.92
C ARG A 1098 22.83 58.93 -4.31
N VAL A 1099 22.25 58.30 -5.31
CA VAL A 1099 22.76 58.28 -6.69
C VAL A 1099 21.93 59.23 -7.54
N GLU A 1100 22.59 60.19 -8.19
CA GLU A 1100 21.92 61.11 -9.10
C GLU A 1100 21.19 60.34 -10.21
N GLY A 1101 19.89 60.62 -10.37
CA GLY A 1101 19.04 59.90 -11.31
C GLY A 1101 18.80 58.42 -10.95
N GLY A 1102 19.17 57.97 -9.75
CA GLY A 1102 19.15 56.56 -9.34
C GLY A 1102 17.78 55.88 -9.48
N TRP A 1103 16.70 56.61 -9.16
CA TRP A 1103 15.33 56.16 -9.38
C TRP A 1103 14.97 56.02 -10.86
N ASN A 1104 15.34 57.01 -11.69
CA ASN A 1104 15.05 56.98 -13.12
C ASN A 1104 15.79 55.84 -13.81
N ARG A 1105 17.08 55.65 -13.48
CA ARG A 1105 17.90 54.55 -14.01
C ARG A 1105 17.36 53.18 -13.61
N PHE A 1106 16.91 53.01 -12.36
CA PHE A 1106 16.26 51.79 -11.91
C PHE A 1106 15.01 51.52 -12.75
N SER A 1107 14.14 52.52 -12.91
CA SER A 1107 12.87 52.37 -13.62
C SER A 1107 13.05 52.19 -15.13
N GLU A 1108 14.09 52.80 -15.71
CA GLU A 1108 14.47 52.59 -17.11
C GLU A 1108 14.92 51.15 -17.35
N ARG A 1109 15.85 50.62 -16.54
CA ARG A 1109 16.33 49.23 -16.66
C ARG A 1109 15.23 48.22 -16.37
N PHE A 1110 14.39 48.50 -15.37
CA PHE A 1110 13.21 47.68 -15.06
C PHE A 1110 12.27 47.60 -16.27
N ARG A 1111 11.94 48.74 -16.87
CA ARG A 1111 11.09 48.79 -18.06
C ARG A 1111 11.75 48.11 -19.25
N TYR A 1112 13.06 48.26 -19.43
CA TYR A 1112 13.79 47.58 -20.49
C TYR A 1112 13.70 46.06 -20.37
N LEU A 1113 13.96 45.51 -19.17
CA LEU A 1113 13.79 44.07 -18.92
C LEU A 1113 12.34 43.63 -19.16
N ARG A 1114 11.35 44.41 -18.71
CA ARG A 1114 9.93 44.10 -18.96
C ARG A 1114 9.58 44.14 -20.45
N GLN A 1115 10.07 45.12 -21.20
CA GLN A 1115 9.88 45.25 -22.66
C GLN A 1115 10.54 44.10 -23.41
N LYS A 1116 11.67 43.60 -22.92
CA LYS A 1116 12.34 42.40 -23.47
C LYS A 1116 11.60 41.10 -23.13
N GLY A 1117 10.54 41.14 -22.33
CA GLY A 1117 9.69 40.00 -22.00
C GLY A 1117 10.05 39.27 -20.71
N PHE A 1118 10.94 39.82 -19.87
CA PHE A 1118 11.27 39.20 -18.59
C PHE A 1118 10.16 39.39 -17.56
N ALA A 1119 9.85 38.31 -16.82
CA ALA A 1119 9.02 38.37 -15.63
C ALA A 1119 9.80 39.04 -14.48
N ILE A 1120 9.63 40.35 -14.33
CA ILE A 1120 10.35 41.17 -13.35
C ILE A 1120 9.40 41.81 -12.34
N ARG A 1121 9.75 41.75 -11.05
CA ARG A 1121 8.98 42.39 -9.96
C ARG A 1121 9.88 43.29 -9.14
N ALA A 1122 9.36 44.46 -8.76
CA ALA A 1122 10.05 45.34 -7.83
C ALA A 1122 9.89 44.79 -6.41
N VAL A 1123 11.00 44.57 -5.72
CA VAL A 1123 11.01 44.02 -4.36
C VAL A 1123 11.31 45.12 -3.36
N TYR A 1124 10.36 45.36 -2.45
CA TYR A 1124 10.52 46.29 -1.34
C TYR A 1124 10.73 45.52 -0.04
N VAL A 1125 11.86 45.75 0.64
CA VAL A 1125 12.13 45.13 1.94
C VAL A 1125 11.43 45.94 3.02
N THR A 1126 10.57 45.31 3.81
CA THR A 1126 9.78 46.01 4.85
C THR A 1126 10.59 46.17 6.13
N HIS A 1127 11.81 46.69 6.02
CA HIS A 1127 12.63 47.01 7.19
C HIS A 1127 11.97 48.14 7.99
N PRO A 1128 11.96 48.10 9.35
CA PRO A 1128 11.29 49.09 10.19
C PRO A 1128 11.64 50.55 9.85
N SER A 1129 12.92 50.82 9.53
CA SER A 1129 13.39 52.17 9.16
C SER A 1129 12.86 52.70 7.82
N LEU A 1130 12.20 51.89 6.99
CA LEU A 1130 11.70 52.26 5.67
C LEU A 1130 10.19 52.56 5.65
N PHE A 1131 9.45 52.27 6.73
CA PHE A 1131 7.99 52.43 6.75
C PHE A 1131 7.52 53.88 6.61
N GLY A 1132 8.24 54.85 7.19
CA GLY A 1132 7.87 56.26 7.12
C GLY A 1132 7.92 56.87 5.70
N ARG A 1133 8.45 56.13 4.73
CA ARG A 1133 8.63 56.57 3.33
C ARG A 1133 8.04 55.61 2.29
N MET A 1134 7.55 54.45 2.71
CA MET A 1134 7.18 53.35 1.81
C MET A 1134 6.05 53.72 0.85
N GLU A 1135 5.00 54.42 1.30
CA GLU A 1135 3.90 54.86 0.41
C GLU A 1135 4.41 55.78 -0.70
N ARG A 1136 5.17 56.82 -0.33
CA ARG A 1136 5.78 57.76 -1.26
C ARG A 1136 6.69 57.07 -2.28
N ASP A 1137 7.49 56.11 -1.83
CA ASP A 1137 8.42 55.38 -2.70
C ASP A 1137 7.66 54.47 -3.70
N LEU A 1138 6.57 53.82 -3.27
CA LEU A 1138 5.72 53.01 -4.14
C LEU A 1138 4.91 53.86 -5.13
N GLU A 1139 4.36 54.99 -4.70
CA GLU A 1139 3.68 55.96 -5.57
C GLU A 1139 4.62 56.51 -6.64
N ARG A 1140 5.87 56.82 -6.26
CA ARG A 1140 6.90 57.25 -7.21
C ARG A 1140 7.15 56.21 -8.31
N LEU A 1141 7.20 54.93 -7.96
CA LEU A 1141 7.37 53.84 -8.93
C LEU A 1141 6.14 53.64 -9.81
N ARG A 1142 4.93 53.75 -9.24
CA ARG A 1142 3.67 53.75 -10.02
C ARG A 1142 3.65 54.87 -11.04
N GLY A 1143 4.04 56.08 -10.65
CA GLY A 1143 4.18 57.22 -11.55
C GLY A 1143 5.24 57.03 -12.64
N GLN A 1144 6.13 56.05 -12.49
CA GLN A 1144 7.13 55.65 -13.48
C GLN A 1144 6.73 54.38 -14.27
N GLY A 1145 5.47 53.94 -14.16
CA GLY A 1145 4.91 52.80 -14.89
C GLY A 1145 5.26 51.43 -14.29
N ILE A 1146 5.69 51.39 -13.03
CA ILE A 1146 5.99 50.15 -12.31
C ILE A 1146 4.84 49.90 -11.31
N GLU A 1147 4.00 48.93 -11.63
CA GLU A 1147 2.81 48.60 -10.83
C GLU A 1147 2.93 47.25 -10.11
N SER A 1148 3.91 46.42 -10.50
CA SER A 1148 4.13 45.09 -9.94
C SER A 1148 5.15 45.14 -8.79
N PHE A 1149 4.65 45.13 -7.56
CA PHE A 1149 5.45 45.11 -6.33
C PHE A 1149 5.35 43.75 -5.62
N SER A 1150 6.41 43.41 -4.89
CA SER A 1150 6.41 42.31 -3.93
C SER A 1150 7.10 42.76 -2.64
N LEU A 1151 6.65 42.25 -1.50
CA LEU A 1151 7.10 42.71 -0.20
C LEU A 1151 7.93 41.63 0.50
N LYS A 1152 9.20 41.95 0.74
CA LYS A 1152 10.07 41.08 1.53
C LYS A 1152 9.96 41.44 3.00
N ILE A 1153 9.21 40.63 3.74
CA ILE A 1153 8.97 40.84 5.17
C ILE A 1153 10.27 40.72 5.96
N PHE A 1154 10.62 41.76 6.72
CA PHE A 1154 11.82 41.74 7.56
C PHE A 1154 11.59 40.82 8.77
N ARG A 1155 12.54 39.91 8.98
CA ARG A 1155 12.58 38.99 10.11
C ARG A 1155 13.93 39.10 10.79
N GLY A 1156 13.93 39.46 12.07
CA GLY A 1156 15.15 39.70 12.82
C GLY A 1156 14.98 40.70 13.94
N LEU A 1157 16.07 40.92 14.67
CA LEU A 1157 16.13 41.89 15.75
C LEU A 1157 16.51 43.27 15.21
N TRP A 1158 15.71 44.29 15.54
CA TRP A 1158 16.02 45.69 15.26
C TRP A 1158 15.63 46.54 16.47
N GLU A 1159 16.56 47.36 16.96
CA GLU A 1159 16.39 48.20 18.15
C GLU A 1159 15.81 47.44 19.37
N GLY A 1160 16.28 46.20 19.59
CA GLY A 1160 15.86 45.34 20.70
C GLY A 1160 14.48 44.69 20.53
N ARG A 1161 13.82 44.86 19.37
CA ARG A 1161 12.52 44.25 19.06
C ARG A 1161 12.63 43.16 18.01
N SER A 1162 11.86 42.09 18.17
CA SER A 1162 11.81 40.96 17.22
C SER A 1162 10.73 41.21 16.16
N TYR A 1163 11.09 41.17 14.89
CA TYR A 1163 10.18 41.25 13.76
C TYR A 1163 10.03 39.86 13.12
N PRO A 1164 8.84 39.47 12.63
CA PRO A 1164 7.68 40.31 12.29
C PRO A 1164 6.71 40.65 13.43
N SER A 1165 6.77 40.01 14.61
CA SER A 1165 5.82 40.29 15.70
C SER A 1165 5.79 41.77 16.13
N ALA A 1166 6.92 42.47 16.09
CA ALA A 1166 7.01 43.89 16.46
C ALA A 1166 6.45 44.90 15.44
N TYR A 1167 5.91 44.49 14.29
CA TYR A 1167 5.23 45.44 13.39
C TYR A 1167 3.95 45.99 14.01
N THR A 1168 3.77 47.30 13.95
CA THR A 1168 2.55 47.97 14.41
C THR A 1168 1.37 47.65 13.48
N ALA A 1169 0.14 47.79 13.98
CA ALA A 1169 -1.07 47.61 13.15
C ALA A 1169 -1.08 48.52 11.92
N GLN A 1170 -0.59 49.76 12.05
CA GLN A 1170 -0.45 50.70 10.93
C GLN A 1170 0.55 50.19 9.88
N GLN A 1171 1.69 49.64 10.31
CA GLN A 1171 2.68 49.06 9.40
C GLN A 1171 2.14 47.81 8.69
N ARG A 1172 1.40 46.94 9.40
CA ARG A 1172 0.74 45.77 8.84
C ARG A 1172 -0.30 46.16 7.79
N GLY A 1173 -1.18 47.11 8.12
CA GLY A 1173 -2.18 47.61 7.19
C GLY A 1173 -1.57 48.29 5.96
N LEU A 1174 -0.40 48.92 6.08
CA LEU A 1174 0.32 49.44 4.92
C LEU A 1174 0.80 48.31 4.00
N MET A 1175 1.38 47.25 4.55
CA MET A 1175 1.83 46.10 3.77
C MET A 1175 0.65 45.42 3.07
N GLU A 1176 -0.47 45.23 3.75
CA GLU A 1176 -1.70 44.63 3.20
C GLU A 1176 -2.25 45.42 2.00
N ARG A 1177 -2.22 46.76 2.05
CA ARG A 1177 -2.64 47.63 0.93
C ARG A 1177 -1.78 47.47 -0.33
N VAL A 1178 -0.56 46.94 -0.23
CA VAL A 1178 0.31 46.68 -1.38
C VAL A 1178 -0.06 45.37 -2.10
N GLY A 1179 -0.88 44.51 -1.47
CA GLY A 1179 -1.28 43.22 -2.03
C GLY A 1179 -0.30 42.11 -1.66
N LEU A 1180 -0.35 41.65 -0.41
CA LEU A 1180 0.48 40.54 0.07
C LEU A 1180 -0.01 39.21 -0.51
N THR A 1181 0.92 38.38 -0.96
CA THR A 1181 0.65 36.98 -1.29
C THR A 1181 0.21 36.19 -0.05
N PRO A 1182 -0.50 35.07 -0.17
CA PRO A 1182 -0.93 34.26 0.98
C PRO A 1182 0.23 33.85 1.91
N LEU A 1183 1.40 33.57 1.33
CA LEU A 1183 2.62 33.28 2.09
C LEU A 1183 3.12 34.51 2.85
N GLU A 1184 3.18 35.69 2.22
CA GLU A 1184 3.62 36.91 2.90
C GLU A 1184 2.62 37.31 4.00
N GLN A 1185 1.31 37.20 3.76
CA GLN A 1185 0.28 37.41 4.78
C GLN A 1185 0.49 36.49 5.99
N TRP A 1186 0.75 35.22 5.72
CA TRP A 1186 1.01 34.27 6.79
C TRP A 1186 2.33 34.55 7.52
N VAL A 1187 3.42 34.87 6.80
CA VAL A 1187 4.71 35.21 7.42
C VAL A 1187 4.58 36.47 8.28
N LEU A 1188 3.74 37.43 7.87
CA LEU A 1188 3.45 38.61 8.67
C LEU A 1188 2.77 38.25 9.99
N GLN A 1189 1.87 37.28 9.96
CA GLN A 1189 1.02 36.87 11.09
C GLN A 1189 1.69 35.86 12.05
N ASN A 1190 2.81 35.23 11.67
CA ASN A 1190 3.41 34.13 12.42
C ASN A 1190 4.91 34.36 12.72
N ASP A 1191 5.26 34.42 14.01
CA ASP A 1191 6.65 34.40 14.50
C ASP A 1191 7.15 32.95 14.47
N PHE A 1192 8.01 32.60 13.53
CA PHE A 1192 8.34 31.21 13.26
C PHE A 1192 9.73 30.84 13.82
N GLY A 1193 9.73 30.22 15.00
CA GLY A 1193 10.83 29.37 15.46
C GLY A 1193 10.73 28.02 14.76
N LEU A 1194 11.58 27.74 13.78
CA LEU A 1194 11.50 26.52 12.96
C LEU A 1194 12.13 25.30 13.63
N HIS A 1195 12.57 25.42 14.87
CA HIS A 1195 13.24 24.35 15.60
C HIS A 1195 12.36 23.09 15.61
N ASN A 1196 12.92 21.96 15.18
CA ASN A 1196 12.27 20.65 15.01
C ASN A 1196 11.11 20.56 13.99
N SER A 1197 10.78 21.64 13.27
CA SER A 1197 9.81 21.58 12.17
C SER A 1197 10.42 20.96 10.92
N ILE A 1198 9.64 20.17 10.18
CA ILE A 1198 10.08 19.52 8.93
C ILE A 1198 10.42 20.60 7.88
N CYS A 1199 11.65 20.57 7.36
CA CYS A 1199 12.18 21.58 6.46
C CYS A 1199 12.71 20.93 5.17
N GLY A 1200 12.34 21.49 4.01
CA GLY A 1200 12.80 21.01 2.71
C GLY A 1200 14.25 21.41 2.35
N ALA A 1201 14.92 22.20 3.20
CA ALA A 1201 16.32 22.58 3.03
C ALA A 1201 17.24 21.37 3.30
N GLY A 1202 18.14 21.06 2.36
CA GLY A 1202 18.93 19.84 2.32
C GLY A 1202 18.36 18.75 1.39
N TYR A 1203 17.04 18.72 1.19
CA TYR A 1203 16.34 17.76 0.31
C TYR A 1203 16.11 18.32 -1.11
N ARG A 1204 15.50 19.51 -1.22
CA ARG A 1204 15.12 20.15 -2.50
C ARG A 1204 15.57 21.60 -2.66
N ALA A 1205 16.18 22.15 -1.62
CA ALA A 1205 16.75 23.50 -1.64
C ALA A 1205 18.08 23.52 -0.90
N LEU A 1206 19.08 24.17 -1.49
CA LEU A 1206 20.41 24.35 -0.90
C LEU A 1206 20.87 25.80 -1.01
N HIS A 1207 21.85 26.14 -0.18
CA HIS A 1207 22.59 27.39 -0.28
C HIS A 1207 24.00 27.11 -0.78
N MET A 1208 24.49 27.91 -1.73
CA MET A 1208 25.83 27.76 -2.29
C MET A 1208 26.63 29.05 -2.13
N ASP A 1209 27.86 28.96 -1.64
CA ASP A 1209 28.78 30.09 -1.56
C ASP A 1209 29.51 30.35 -2.90
N PRO A 1210 30.29 31.45 -3.04
CA PRO A 1210 31.03 31.75 -4.27
C PRO A 1210 32.08 30.68 -4.66
N PHE A 1211 32.46 29.78 -3.75
CA PHE A 1211 33.45 28.72 -3.97
C PHE A 1211 32.80 27.39 -4.36
N GLY A 1212 31.47 27.35 -4.47
CA GLY A 1212 30.71 26.15 -4.81
C GLY A 1212 30.40 25.24 -3.62
N ASN A 1213 30.73 25.64 -2.39
CA ASN A 1213 30.40 24.84 -1.21
C ASN A 1213 28.90 24.95 -0.94
N LEU A 1214 28.29 23.79 -0.75
CA LEU A 1214 26.87 23.65 -0.47
C LEU A 1214 26.66 23.55 1.03
N THR A 1215 25.70 24.31 1.52
CA THR A 1215 25.18 24.19 2.89
C THR A 1215 23.68 23.96 2.85
N ARG A 1216 23.14 23.42 3.95
CA ARG A 1216 21.70 23.17 4.08
C ARG A 1216 20.88 24.44 3.84
N CYS A 1217 21.24 25.55 4.48
CA CYS A 1217 20.68 26.89 4.22
C CYS A 1217 21.56 28.00 4.83
N ASN A 1218 21.19 29.27 4.63
CA ASN A 1218 21.92 30.44 5.17
C ASN A 1218 22.02 30.50 6.70
N THR A 1219 21.17 29.76 7.43
CA THR A 1219 21.15 29.75 8.90
C THR A 1219 21.80 28.48 9.47
N VAL A 1220 21.65 27.35 8.78
CA VAL A 1220 22.20 26.05 9.19
C VAL A 1220 23.29 25.68 8.19
N THR A 1221 24.53 26.03 8.53
CA THR A 1221 25.70 25.90 7.66
C THR A 1221 26.31 24.49 7.63
N VAL A 1222 25.50 23.46 7.87
CA VAL A 1222 25.93 22.06 7.73
C VAL A 1222 26.32 21.81 6.28
N GLY A 1223 27.50 21.23 6.04
CA GLY A 1223 28.07 21.04 4.70
C GLY A 1223 27.46 19.87 3.94
N TYR A 1224 27.01 20.14 2.71
CA TYR A 1224 26.41 19.17 1.76
C TYR A 1224 27.38 18.85 0.60
N GLY A 1225 28.63 19.28 0.72
CA GLY A 1225 29.70 19.06 -0.24
C GLY A 1225 30.00 20.30 -1.08
N ASN A 1226 30.56 20.10 -2.27
CA ASN A 1226 30.91 21.16 -3.20
C ASN A 1226 30.43 20.77 -4.62
N LEU A 1227 29.56 21.61 -5.19
CA LEU A 1227 28.94 21.36 -6.48
C LEU A 1227 29.92 21.50 -7.65
N LEU A 1228 30.81 22.49 -7.57
CA LEU A 1228 31.81 22.76 -8.60
C LEU A 1228 32.85 21.63 -8.70
N LEU A 1229 33.12 20.95 -7.59
CA LEU A 1229 34.00 19.77 -7.53
C LEU A 1229 33.27 18.44 -7.82
N GLY A 1230 31.96 18.46 -8.07
CA GLY A 1230 31.16 17.26 -8.34
C GLY A 1230 31.01 16.31 -7.14
N ARG A 1231 31.23 16.80 -5.92
CA ARG A 1231 31.17 16.01 -4.68
C ARG A 1231 30.13 16.59 -3.74
N TYR A 1232 28.88 16.18 -3.90
CA TYR A 1232 27.77 16.68 -3.08
C TYR A 1232 26.75 15.58 -2.81
N ARG A 1233 25.91 15.79 -1.81
CA ARG A 1233 24.82 14.89 -1.43
C ARG A 1233 23.60 15.72 -1.05
N LEU A 1234 22.41 15.19 -1.33
CA LEU A 1234 21.13 15.69 -0.79
C LEU A 1234 20.62 14.73 0.27
N ASP A 1235 19.76 15.23 1.17
CA ASP A 1235 19.01 14.35 2.06
C ASP A 1235 18.03 13.51 1.23
N ASP A 1236 17.69 12.31 1.70
CA ASP A 1236 16.73 11.44 1.00
C ASP A 1236 15.27 11.82 1.32
N LEU A 1237 15.05 12.60 2.39
CA LEU A 1237 13.76 13.13 2.85
C LEU A 1237 13.93 14.51 3.53
N PRO A 1238 12.88 15.35 3.58
CA PRO A 1238 12.87 16.56 4.40
C PRO A 1238 13.17 16.23 5.88
N SER A 1239 14.09 16.99 6.49
CA SER A 1239 14.56 16.74 7.87
C SER A 1239 14.17 17.88 8.82
N PRO A 1240 14.04 17.63 10.14
CA PRO A 1240 13.76 18.69 11.12
C PRO A 1240 14.82 19.80 11.09
N CYS A 1241 14.42 21.05 11.28
CA CYS A 1241 15.33 22.19 11.29
C CYS A 1241 15.97 22.37 12.67
N PRO A 1242 17.32 22.42 12.79
CA PRO A 1242 17.99 22.57 14.07
C PRO A 1242 18.08 24.02 14.56
N ALA A 1243 17.83 25.02 13.72
CA ALA A 1243 17.97 26.43 14.10
C ALA A 1243 16.79 26.90 14.97
N GLU A 1244 17.10 27.60 16.07
CA GLU A 1244 16.11 28.17 17.01
C GLU A 1244 15.26 29.28 16.37
N SER A 1245 15.86 30.06 15.46
CA SER A 1245 15.16 31.05 14.65
C SER A 1245 15.60 30.94 13.19
N CYS A 1246 14.65 31.13 12.26
CA CYS A 1246 14.94 31.05 10.83
C CYS A 1246 15.21 32.44 10.25
N GLY A 1247 16.47 32.71 9.93
CA GLY A 1247 16.89 33.92 9.21
C GLY A 1247 16.81 33.80 7.69
N CYS A 1248 16.15 32.77 7.14
CA CYS A 1248 16.17 32.56 5.69
C CYS A 1248 15.31 33.61 4.96
N PRO A 1249 15.88 34.41 4.03
CA PRO A 1249 15.13 35.45 3.34
C PRO A 1249 14.22 34.93 2.21
N TYR A 1250 14.27 33.63 1.90
CA TYR A 1250 13.75 33.03 0.67
C TYR A 1250 12.82 31.85 0.99
N GLN A 1251 11.67 32.19 1.57
CA GLN A 1251 10.81 31.24 2.31
C GLN A 1251 9.83 30.46 1.42
N GLY A 1252 9.63 30.90 0.16
CA GLY A 1252 8.59 30.40 -0.76
C GLY A 1252 8.54 28.90 -1.02
N PHE A 1253 9.69 28.23 -1.03
CA PHE A 1253 9.77 26.80 -1.41
C PHE A 1253 10.39 25.91 -0.32
N LYS A 1254 10.77 26.47 0.84
CA LYS A 1254 11.31 25.69 1.96
C LYS A 1254 10.23 24.97 2.77
N TYR A 1255 8.97 25.39 2.60
CA TYR A 1255 7.76 24.83 3.20
C TYR A 1255 6.71 24.59 2.12
N ALA A 1256 6.71 23.39 1.55
CA ALA A 1256 5.64 22.89 0.68
C ALA A 1256 5.72 21.36 0.68
N GLY A 1257 5.60 20.80 1.87
CA GLY A 1257 5.12 19.44 2.05
C GLY A 1257 3.75 19.61 2.70
N ASN A 1258 2.71 19.33 1.93
CA ASN A 1258 1.30 19.39 2.30
C ASN A 1258 0.71 20.78 2.51
N GLY A 1259 -0.54 20.91 2.03
CA GLY A 1259 -1.37 22.08 2.25
C GLY A 1259 -1.46 22.42 3.73
N ALA A 1260 -1.17 23.67 4.03
CA ALA A 1260 -1.88 24.52 4.99
C ALA A 1260 -1.01 25.74 5.27
N PHE A 1261 -1.36 26.87 4.64
CA PHE A 1261 -1.65 28.01 5.51
C PHE A 1261 -3.14 28.03 5.77
N GLY A 1262 -3.46 27.42 6.90
CA GLY A 1262 -4.74 27.49 7.61
C GLY A 1262 -5.37 26.11 7.78
N LYS A 1263 -5.68 25.62 8.99
CA LYS A 1263 -5.53 26.11 10.38
C LYS A 1263 -5.55 24.85 11.29
N GLN A 1264 -4.48 24.61 12.04
CA GLN A 1264 -4.41 24.72 13.52
C GLN A 1264 -5.25 23.70 14.32
N ALA A 1265 -4.63 22.58 14.68
CA ALA A 1265 -4.06 22.34 16.02
C ALA A 1265 -2.82 21.43 15.87
#